data_AF-A0AA39WE30-F1
#
_entry.id   AF-A0AA39WE30-F1
#
_cell.length_a   1.000
_cell.length_b   1.000
_cell.length_c   1.000
_cell.angle_alpha   90.00
_cell.angle_beta   90.00
_cell.angle_gamma   90.00
#
_symmetry.space_group_name_H-M   'P 1'
#
loop_
_entity.id
_entity.type
_entity.pdbx_description
1 polymer ?
#
loop_
_entity_poly.entity_id
_entity_poly.type
_entity_poly.pdbx_seq_one_letter_code
_entity_poly.pdbx_strand_id
1 'polypeptide(L)'
;MPSKVTWDESVKTDASLSLSARAYQTEMYEKSVKENIVVVMDTGSGKTLVAALRIKHALATADPSKRIWFLTPTVALCQQQCKTLQGQIQSVEVQSFSSLDKVEKWSPQLWEAALGNVRVAVATYAVLQNALSSSFVKMNSIALIVFDEAHNCVGKSPGSKIMRDFYRPSKNAGQEVPCILGMTASPTNKTGGAKLKKLETALDAKCKTPQIHRENLLSHVNRPTVSVEYYRPATQAACCRSIESIRAVLSQLDINQDPEVIRYRTENSEWSLAQLGKILNKRQNTFVQGQLRTFCERAETLTDTLGTLAAEVYIAKSVAPFAAPARGMSPSAIAAIDQSFFTNWSFSSRAYLAQLLDGVKVDDGALSRTPTAEFASPKIDCLVQILGRRRQLEQGDSDRCIVFVTERATAVVLHHLLSRHPAIRPLFRVGCVLGASRHDRGRRDLGDVHSPSDQSDAIDKFRSGEVNLMVATAVAEEGLDVSACNLVVCFDPPKSAKSFIQRRGRARRAGSEYVILVDETKREEDKAWEDIEAQLRAEYEREDQQSALQGRIAVWETTSDRRFVEPETGAVLDMENAKAHLQRFCAIAGGRARRYINWQPYYIFEDTGRQSPSFTGETEETPLLKARVVLPAFVPHSLRTTWSKKAWGSEKNASKDAAFEAFMRLYHAKLVNNFLQPLTSGHAEGPGEDMALMDIREQFDPWVRISKAWTTGEPKDVRTCSVVAEEDAGGSQLSFEVRVPALGLGSIPPFRVLLQDAAWKVHIKAPATLNDSVSRASSREITVRDGQQNPLVVFAADANSDINNLIPHVVYKMEAHLVAQKLRRKNLFGIQVPISAISLIRSAITTPARREAEYGRLEFLGDAALKLMTSLFLAAKYPLWPVGYLTPERAKLISSAHLARAAVKGKIDRFLLCKPFDANVYLCPADTGKKSQGRQVACRTIAHTVKALIGAGHRSGGYGTALAWTKALLPGSMDLPSVEVGLLQLFDVVPPSPDTPIPADLAMVETLAGYSFRKRALLVEALTHGSDVLSSQQHGSYDRLAFLGNAVIEHLVSETIYNPAREDEKNTGLGTMSLYRAAAVNRYFLGYLVLSRRTSQTRKLVRESHLGRLLPQQLEVEFPLCRFLKYCSGGLEAEMSAAEERFARLRNDIAQAMASADTYPWLLLTRLRANEVHAEMMESLVGAVFVDSGSLEACKKLLDDMGLLPYLRRMIQDEVNVVHPKEQLNALAQGEAVRYEVTKERACEVFVGDRLVAQVGSRDAGDDMHLEAAVEAMARLTL
;
A
#
# COMPACT_ATOMS: atom_id res chain seq x y z
N MET A 1 7.48 -24.87 -26.50
CA MET A 1 6.82 -23.58 -26.26
C MET A 1 5.32 -23.82 -26.00
N PRO A 2 4.82 -23.61 -24.78
CA PRO A 2 3.40 -23.45 -24.51
C PRO A 2 3.01 -21.97 -24.54
N SER A 3 1.81 -21.69 -25.03
CA SER A 3 1.22 -20.36 -25.24
C SER A 3 1.31 -19.45 -24.00
N LYS A 4 2.04 -18.33 -24.16
CA LYS A 4 2.08 -17.19 -23.25
C LYS A 4 0.67 -16.66 -23.02
N VAL A 5 0.19 -16.72 -21.77
CA VAL A 5 -0.93 -15.90 -21.32
C VAL A 5 -0.39 -14.49 -21.11
N THR A 6 -0.75 -13.58 -22.02
CA THR A 6 -0.45 -12.15 -21.93
C THR A 6 -1.34 -11.53 -20.86
N TRP A 7 -0.72 -10.98 -19.81
CA TRP A 7 -1.39 -10.13 -18.83
C TRP A 7 -1.45 -8.72 -19.40
N ASP A 8 -2.66 -8.24 -19.69
CA ASP A 8 -2.89 -6.96 -20.36
C ASP A 8 -2.79 -5.79 -19.37
N GLU A 9 -2.06 -4.74 -19.76
CA GLU A 9 -1.44 -3.73 -18.88
C GLU A 9 -2.27 -2.45 -18.63
N SER A 10 -3.55 -2.39 -19.00
CA SER A 10 -4.28 -1.12 -18.97
C SER A 10 -5.50 -1.12 -18.05
N VAL A 11 -5.27 -1.00 -16.73
CA VAL A 11 -6.32 -0.55 -15.80
C VAL A 11 -5.81 0.65 -15.00
N LYS A 12 -6.14 1.85 -15.48
CA LYS A 12 -6.12 3.05 -14.62
C LYS A 12 -7.26 2.90 -13.61
N THR A 13 -6.96 2.40 -12.43
CA THR A 13 -7.88 2.45 -11.29
C THR A 13 -8.04 3.90 -10.83
N ASP A 14 -9.27 4.41 -10.88
CA ASP A 14 -9.65 5.74 -10.39
C ASP A 14 -9.02 6.01 -9.01
N ALA A 15 -8.23 7.08 -8.91
CA ALA A 15 -7.41 7.46 -7.76
C ALA A 15 -8.20 7.98 -6.54
N SER A 16 -9.43 7.48 -6.30
CA SER A 16 -10.34 7.95 -5.24
C SER A 16 -10.69 6.91 -4.17
N LEU A 17 -10.00 5.76 -4.11
CA LEU A 17 -10.30 4.69 -3.15
C LEU A 17 -9.17 4.47 -2.12
N SER A 18 -8.74 5.53 -1.44
CA SER A 18 -8.01 5.43 -0.16
C SER A 18 -9.00 5.13 0.98
N LEU A 19 -9.48 3.88 1.08
CA LEU A 19 -10.54 3.56 2.05
C LEU A 19 -10.08 2.57 3.11
N SER A 20 -9.51 3.14 4.18
CA SER A 20 -9.85 2.68 5.53
C SER A 20 -11.38 2.61 5.64
N ALA A 21 -11.90 1.54 6.25
CA ALA A 21 -13.33 1.35 6.39
C ALA A 21 -13.99 2.57 7.06
N ARG A 22 -15.03 3.12 6.41
CA ARG A 22 -15.76 4.30 6.90
C ARG A 22 -16.53 3.95 8.17
N ALA A 23 -16.86 4.96 8.97
CA ALA A 23 -17.54 4.77 10.26
C ALA A 23 -18.83 3.93 10.13
N TYR A 24 -19.66 4.18 9.12
CA TYR A 24 -20.87 3.37 8.88
C TYR A 24 -20.59 1.93 8.46
N GLN A 25 -19.46 1.67 7.78
CA GLN A 25 -19.06 0.32 7.37
C GLN A 25 -18.57 -0.46 8.61
N THR A 26 -17.83 0.21 9.49
CA THR A 26 -17.40 -0.33 10.78
C THR A 26 -18.59 -0.62 11.69
N GLU A 27 -19.60 0.26 11.75
CA GLU A 27 -20.86 0.03 12.47
C GLU A 27 -21.54 -1.28 12.02
N MET A 28 -21.69 -1.46 10.69
CA MET A 28 -22.31 -2.67 10.15
C MET A 28 -21.47 -3.92 10.41
N TYR A 29 -20.15 -3.80 10.30
CA TYR A 29 -19.23 -4.88 10.66
C TYR A 29 -19.38 -5.29 12.13
N GLU A 30 -19.33 -4.35 13.09
CA GLU A 30 -19.45 -4.65 14.52
C GLU A 30 -20.81 -5.29 14.86
N LYS A 31 -21.90 -4.80 14.25
CA LYS A 31 -23.22 -5.42 14.38
C LYS A 31 -23.23 -6.86 13.85
N SER A 32 -22.54 -7.12 12.72
CA SER A 32 -22.44 -8.46 12.13
C SER A 32 -21.60 -9.46 12.95
N VAL A 33 -20.73 -8.96 13.84
CA VAL A 33 -19.97 -9.78 14.78
C VAL A 33 -20.84 -10.19 15.96
N LYS A 34 -21.72 -9.29 16.44
CA LYS A 34 -22.61 -9.53 17.59
C LYS A 34 -23.81 -10.43 17.25
N GLU A 35 -24.44 -10.24 16.08
CA GLU A 35 -25.60 -11.03 15.65
C GLU A 35 -25.62 -11.25 14.13
N ASN A 36 -26.43 -12.21 13.66
CA ASN A 36 -26.67 -12.42 12.23
C ASN A 36 -27.49 -11.24 11.67
N ILE A 37 -26.96 -10.55 10.67
CA ILE A 37 -27.62 -9.38 10.07
C ILE A 37 -27.67 -9.44 8.55
N VAL A 38 -28.64 -8.76 7.97
CA VAL A 38 -28.68 -8.38 6.56
C VAL A 38 -28.37 -6.89 6.47
N VAL A 39 -27.20 -6.55 5.95
CA VAL A 39 -26.76 -5.16 5.75
C VAL A 39 -27.50 -4.55 4.56
N VAL A 40 -28.30 -3.52 4.83
CA VAL A 40 -29.10 -2.80 3.85
C VAL A 40 -28.49 -1.41 3.64
N MET A 41 -27.84 -1.21 2.48
CA MET A 41 -27.19 0.06 2.11
C MET A 41 -27.20 0.27 0.61
N ASP A 42 -27.26 1.53 0.14
CA ASP A 42 -27.27 1.90 -1.28
C ASP A 42 -26.14 1.23 -2.08
N THR A 43 -26.35 0.98 -3.37
CA THR A 43 -25.28 0.48 -4.27
C THR A 43 -24.13 1.49 -4.35
N GLY A 44 -22.88 1.01 -4.25
CA GLY A 44 -21.70 1.89 -4.19
C GLY A 44 -21.28 2.35 -2.79
N SER A 45 -22.05 2.05 -1.74
CA SER A 45 -21.66 2.27 -0.33
C SER A 45 -20.53 1.36 0.19
N GLY A 46 -20.00 0.46 -0.65
CA GLY A 46 -18.91 -0.46 -0.25
C GLY A 46 -19.36 -1.64 0.62
N LYS A 47 -20.55 -2.23 0.37
CA LYS A 47 -21.05 -3.42 1.07
C LYS A 47 -20.03 -4.58 1.11
N THR A 48 -19.38 -4.88 -0.02
CA THR A 48 -18.36 -5.94 -0.09
C THR A 48 -17.22 -5.74 0.91
N LEU A 49 -16.83 -4.50 1.22
CA LEU A 49 -15.79 -4.23 2.23
C LEU A 49 -16.23 -4.68 3.63
N VAL A 50 -17.51 -4.49 3.99
CA VAL A 50 -18.07 -4.98 5.26
C VAL A 50 -17.98 -6.51 5.33
N ALA A 51 -18.30 -7.20 4.23
CA ALA A 51 -18.13 -8.65 4.15
C ALA A 51 -16.65 -9.07 4.27
N ALA A 52 -15.73 -8.40 3.59
CA ALA A 52 -14.31 -8.72 3.69
C ALA A 52 -13.76 -8.56 5.12
N LEU A 53 -14.16 -7.49 5.83
CA LEU A 53 -13.83 -7.32 7.26
C LEU A 53 -14.40 -8.45 8.13
N ARG A 54 -15.67 -8.84 7.88
CA ARG A 54 -16.30 -9.95 8.61
C ARG A 54 -15.62 -11.29 8.33
N ILE A 55 -15.20 -11.54 7.09
CA ILE A 55 -14.45 -12.73 6.68
C ILE A 55 -13.08 -12.75 7.37
N LYS A 56 -12.33 -11.64 7.35
CA LYS A 56 -11.04 -11.52 8.07
C LYS A 56 -11.18 -11.84 9.55
N HIS A 57 -12.21 -11.30 10.21
CA HIS A 57 -12.51 -11.61 11.60
C HIS A 57 -12.81 -13.11 11.81
N ALA A 58 -13.63 -13.70 10.95
CA ALA A 58 -13.97 -15.12 11.04
C ALA A 58 -12.75 -16.03 10.78
N LEU A 59 -11.84 -15.65 9.88
CA LEU A 59 -10.59 -16.38 9.66
C LEU A 59 -9.67 -16.36 10.88
N ALA A 60 -9.69 -15.27 11.64
CA ALA A 60 -8.85 -15.10 12.84
C ALA A 60 -9.42 -15.80 14.08
N THR A 61 -10.75 -15.94 14.19
CA THR A 61 -11.42 -16.49 15.39
C THR A 61 -11.94 -17.92 15.22
N ALA A 62 -12.24 -18.36 13.99
CA ALA A 62 -12.78 -19.69 13.75
C ALA A 62 -11.68 -20.76 13.72
N ASP A 63 -12.09 -21.99 14.03
CA ASP A 63 -11.24 -23.18 13.90
C ASP A 63 -10.62 -23.27 12.48
N PRO A 64 -9.30 -23.51 12.34
CA PRO A 64 -8.62 -23.67 11.07
C PRO A 64 -9.24 -24.70 10.12
N SER A 65 -9.92 -25.72 10.65
CA SER A 65 -10.63 -26.76 9.89
C SER A 65 -11.92 -26.28 9.22
N LYS A 66 -12.50 -25.16 9.69
CA LYS A 66 -13.73 -24.59 9.13
C LYS A 66 -13.45 -23.62 7.99
N ARG A 67 -14.38 -23.61 7.03
CA ARG A 67 -14.30 -22.80 5.79
C ARG A 67 -15.36 -21.69 5.77
N ILE A 68 -15.13 -20.69 4.95
CA ILE A 68 -16.06 -19.56 4.75
C ILE A 68 -16.61 -19.61 3.33
N TRP A 69 -17.92 -19.40 3.18
CA TRP A 69 -18.59 -19.40 1.88
C TRP A 69 -19.17 -18.02 1.55
N PHE A 70 -18.74 -17.45 0.43
CA PHE A 70 -19.31 -16.22 -0.13
C PHE A 70 -20.19 -16.57 -1.32
N LEU A 71 -21.50 -16.31 -1.21
CA LEU A 71 -22.49 -16.76 -2.16
C LEU A 71 -23.09 -15.60 -2.96
N THR A 72 -23.20 -15.82 -4.26
CA THR A 72 -23.71 -14.84 -5.24
C THR A 72 -24.86 -15.41 -6.08
N PRO A 73 -25.76 -14.56 -6.62
CA PRO A 73 -26.82 -15.00 -7.52
C PRO A 73 -26.35 -15.41 -8.92
N THR A 74 -25.27 -14.83 -9.45
CA THR A 74 -24.83 -15.00 -10.85
C THR A 74 -23.34 -15.36 -10.97
N VAL A 75 -22.97 -16.02 -12.06
CA VAL A 75 -21.58 -16.45 -12.33
C VAL A 75 -20.64 -15.26 -12.53
N ALA A 76 -21.07 -14.22 -13.24
CA ALA A 76 -20.28 -13.00 -13.44
C ALA A 76 -19.94 -12.33 -12.10
N LEU A 77 -20.92 -12.22 -11.19
CA LEU A 77 -20.71 -11.66 -9.86
C LEU A 77 -19.82 -12.56 -9.00
N CYS A 78 -19.94 -13.88 -9.11
CA CYS A 78 -19.04 -14.84 -8.44
C CYS A 78 -17.57 -14.58 -8.80
N GLN A 79 -17.25 -14.47 -10.09
CA GLN A 79 -15.88 -14.19 -10.55
C GLN A 79 -15.40 -12.81 -10.11
N GLN A 80 -16.26 -11.80 -10.20
CA GLN A 80 -15.94 -10.44 -9.78
C GLN A 80 -15.62 -10.37 -8.28
N GLN A 81 -16.50 -10.91 -7.43
CA GLN A 81 -16.31 -10.89 -5.98
C GLN A 81 -15.11 -11.76 -5.58
N CYS A 82 -14.82 -12.84 -6.30
CA CYS A 82 -13.60 -13.62 -6.09
C CYS A 82 -12.34 -12.78 -6.33
N LYS A 83 -12.26 -12.03 -7.43
CA LYS A 83 -11.14 -11.10 -7.68
C LYS A 83 -11.00 -10.05 -6.58
N THR A 84 -12.11 -9.42 -6.19
CA THR A 84 -12.11 -8.41 -5.11
C THR A 84 -11.66 -8.99 -3.77
N LEU A 85 -12.14 -10.19 -3.41
CA LEU A 85 -11.77 -10.85 -2.15
C LEU A 85 -10.34 -11.38 -2.17
N GLN A 86 -9.84 -11.89 -3.30
CA GLN A 86 -8.43 -12.29 -3.45
C GLN A 86 -7.49 -11.11 -3.24
N GLY A 87 -7.87 -9.94 -3.76
CA GLY A 87 -7.13 -8.71 -3.52
C GLY A 87 -7.14 -8.29 -2.05
N GLN A 88 -8.32 -8.26 -1.43
CA GLN A 88 -8.48 -7.81 -0.04
C GLN A 88 -7.98 -8.81 1.01
N ILE A 89 -7.94 -10.10 0.69
CA ILE A 89 -7.59 -11.21 1.58
C ILE A 89 -6.47 -12.03 0.94
N GLN A 90 -5.23 -11.61 1.18
CA GLN A 90 -4.06 -12.27 0.60
C GLN A 90 -3.47 -13.38 1.49
N SER A 91 -3.83 -13.38 2.78
CA SER A 91 -3.32 -14.31 3.79
C SER A 91 -3.81 -15.74 3.59
N VAL A 92 -4.95 -15.93 2.92
CA VAL A 92 -5.53 -17.26 2.67
C VAL A 92 -5.96 -17.44 1.22
N GLU A 93 -6.08 -18.69 0.79
CA GLU A 93 -6.54 -19.00 -0.55
C GLU A 93 -8.05 -18.78 -0.69
N VAL A 94 -8.41 -17.90 -1.63
CA VAL A 94 -9.77 -17.61 -2.07
C VAL A 94 -9.96 -18.20 -3.46
N GLN A 95 -10.94 -19.10 -3.63
CA GLN A 95 -11.22 -19.76 -4.91
C GLN A 95 -12.69 -19.64 -5.30
N SER A 96 -12.96 -19.42 -6.59
CA SER A 96 -14.32 -19.43 -7.14
C SER A 96 -14.76 -20.81 -7.59
N PHE A 97 -16.04 -21.12 -7.38
CA PHE A 97 -16.71 -22.34 -7.82
C PHE A 97 -18.01 -21.98 -8.53
N SER A 98 -18.05 -22.22 -9.83
CA SER A 98 -19.15 -21.82 -10.70
C SER A 98 -19.50 -22.92 -11.70
N SER A 99 -20.63 -22.78 -12.40
CA SER A 99 -21.01 -23.75 -13.43
C SER A 99 -20.01 -23.85 -14.59
N LEU A 100 -19.14 -22.85 -14.79
CA LEU A 100 -18.05 -22.89 -15.78
C LEU A 100 -17.03 -23.98 -15.46
N ASP A 101 -16.85 -24.29 -14.17
CA ASP A 101 -15.90 -25.29 -13.68
C ASP A 101 -16.45 -26.72 -13.79
N LYS A 102 -17.66 -26.89 -14.36
CA LYS A 102 -18.38 -28.17 -14.50
C LYS A 102 -18.50 -28.92 -13.16
N VAL A 103 -18.64 -28.20 -12.05
CA VAL A 103 -18.75 -28.74 -10.67
C VAL A 103 -19.86 -29.79 -10.50
N GLU A 104 -20.88 -29.76 -11.35
CA GLU A 104 -21.96 -30.76 -11.39
C GLU A 104 -21.47 -32.18 -11.72
N LYS A 105 -20.27 -32.31 -12.33
CA LYS A 105 -19.67 -33.60 -12.73
C LYS A 105 -18.58 -34.08 -11.77
N TRP A 106 -18.33 -33.37 -10.67
CA TRP A 106 -17.20 -33.67 -9.79
C TRP A 106 -17.51 -34.83 -8.83
N SER A 107 -16.52 -35.70 -8.63
CA SER A 107 -16.56 -36.78 -7.65
C SER A 107 -16.19 -36.29 -6.23
N PRO A 108 -16.44 -37.08 -5.17
CA PRO A 108 -16.03 -36.73 -3.80
C PRO A 108 -14.53 -36.39 -3.69
N GLN A 109 -13.67 -37.15 -4.38
CA GLN A 109 -12.23 -36.97 -4.36
C GLN A 109 -11.80 -35.65 -5.03
N LEU A 110 -12.53 -35.21 -6.06
CA LEU A 110 -12.30 -33.93 -6.72
C LEU A 110 -12.72 -32.76 -5.83
N TRP A 111 -13.83 -32.89 -5.09
CA TRP A 111 -14.23 -31.89 -4.10
C TRP A 111 -13.25 -31.78 -2.95
N GLU A 112 -12.74 -32.90 -2.44
CA GLU A 112 -11.72 -32.93 -1.39
C GLU A 112 -10.40 -32.31 -1.86
N ALA A 113 -9.97 -32.61 -3.09
CA ALA A 113 -8.79 -32.00 -3.70
C ALA A 113 -8.98 -30.48 -3.89
N ALA A 114 -10.12 -30.05 -4.40
CA ALA A 114 -10.41 -28.65 -4.68
C ALA A 114 -10.61 -27.80 -3.41
N LEU A 115 -11.11 -28.39 -2.32
CA LEU A 115 -11.31 -27.71 -1.03
C LEU A 115 -10.14 -27.91 -0.05
N GLY A 116 -9.09 -28.64 -0.44
CA GLY A 116 -7.98 -29.02 0.44
C GLY A 116 -7.22 -27.81 1.00
N ASN A 117 -6.90 -26.83 0.16
CA ASN A 117 -6.15 -25.64 0.55
C ASN A 117 -7.01 -24.35 0.60
N VAL A 118 -8.30 -24.44 0.28
CA VAL A 118 -9.21 -23.28 0.20
C VAL A 118 -9.85 -22.99 1.56
N ARG A 119 -9.61 -21.79 2.09
CA ARG A 119 -10.29 -21.29 3.31
C ARG A 119 -11.53 -20.46 2.99
N VAL A 120 -11.55 -19.79 1.83
CA VAL A 120 -12.69 -18.97 1.39
C VAL A 120 -13.16 -19.44 0.01
N ALA A 121 -14.35 -20.03 -0.04
CA ALA A 121 -14.99 -20.47 -1.27
C ALA A 121 -16.00 -19.43 -1.75
N VAL A 122 -15.84 -18.92 -2.97
CA VAL A 122 -16.78 -17.98 -3.61
C VAL A 122 -17.62 -18.76 -4.61
N ALA A 123 -18.93 -18.81 -4.46
CA ALA A 123 -19.77 -19.67 -5.29
C ALA A 123 -21.12 -19.03 -5.62
N THR A 124 -21.87 -19.65 -6.53
CA THR A 124 -23.29 -19.33 -6.70
C THR A 124 -24.13 -20.07 -5.66
N TYR A 125 -25.33 -19.56 -5.33
CA TYR A 125 -26.21 -20.23 -4.37
C TYR A 125 -26.48 -21.71 -4.73
N ALA A 126 -26.62 -22.02 -6.01
CA ALA A 126 -26.91 -23.37 -6.49
C ALA A 126 -25.75 -24.35 -6.25
N VAL A 127 -24.50 -23.89 -6.36
CA VAL A 127 -23.32 -24.74 -6.18
C VAL A 127 -23.22 -25.24 -4.74
N LEU A 128 -23.32 -24.35 -3.74
CA LEU A 128 -23.31 -24.78 -2.35
C LEU A 128 -24.53 -25.64 -2.00
N GLN A 129 -25.71 -25.30 -2.52
CA GLN A 129 -26.92 -26.11 -2.31
C GLN A 129 -26.70 -27.55 -2.80
N ASN A 130 -26.17 -27.74 -4.01
CA ASN A 130 -25.91 -29.06 -4.57
C ASN A 130 -24.81 -29.81 -3.80
N ALA A 131 -23.76 -29.10 -3.36
CA ALA A 131 -22.69 -29.68 -2.55
C ALA A 131 -23.17 -30.16 -1.17
N LEU A 132 -24.08 -29.40 -0.53
CA LEU A 132 -24.75 -29.79 0.72
C LEU A 132 -25.70 -30.97 0.50
N SER A 133 -26.52 -30.94 -0.56
CA SER A 133 -27.45 -32.03 -0.91
C SER A 133 -26.74 -33.34 -1.19
N SER A 134 -25.55 -33.29 -1.80
CA SER A 134 -24.74 -34.46 -2.11
C SER A 134 -23.81 -34.86 -0.95
N SER A 135 -23.87 -34.16 0.18
CA SER A 135 -23.02 -34.36 1.38
C SER A 135 -21.50 -34.21 1.15
N PHE A 136 -21.07 -33.57 0.06
CA PHE A 136 -19.66 -33.25 -0.17
C PHE A 136 -19.15 -32.19 0.80
N VAL A 137 -20.04 -31.28 1.22
CA VAL A 137 -19.80 -30.27 2.25
C VAL A 137 -20.84 -30.48 3.35
N LYS A 138 -20.43 -30.37 4.61
CA LYS A 138 -21.32 -30.47 5.78
C LYS A 138 -21.52 -29.10 6.41
N MET A 139 -22.70 -28.82 6.95
CA MET A 139 -23.01 -27.51 7.55
C MET A 139 -22.03 -27.14 8.67
N ASN A 140 -21.65 -28.11 9.54
CA ASN A 140 -20.73 -27.89 10.66
C ASN A 140 -19.28 -27.62 10.22
N SER A 141 -18.93 -27.89 8.96
CA SER A 141 -17.60 -27.55 8.39
C SER A 141 -17.49 -26.09 7.94
N ILE A 142 -18.57 -25.31 8.08
CA ILE A 142 -18.66 -23.92 7.65
C ILE A 142 -18.68 -23.01 8.88
N ALA A 143 -17.83 -21.98 8.91
CA ALA A 143 -17.80 -20.98 9.97
C ALA A 143 -18.72 -19.78 9.69
N LEU A 144 -18.77 -19.33 8.42
CA LEU A 144 -19.51 -18.14 8.00
C LEU A 144 -20.07 -18.34 6.58
N ILE A 145 -21.34 -17.97 6.38
CA ILE A 145 -21.96 -17.83 5.06
C ILE A 145 -22.30 -16.37 4.81
N VAL A 146 -21.76 -15.82 3.73
CA VAL A 146 -22.08 -14.48 3.25
C VAL A 146 -23.02 -14.59 2.05
N PHE A 147 -24.22 -14.03 2.14
CA PHE A 147 -25.17 -13.93 1.04
C PHE A 147 -25.11 -12.53 0.42
N ASP A 148 -24.45 -12.40 -0.73
CA ASP A 148 -24.54 -11.19 -1.54
C ASP A 148 -25.88 -11.16 -2.29
N GLU A 149 -26.47 -9.97 -2.47
CA GLU A 149 -27.85 -9.80 -2.97
C GLU A 149 -28.90 -10.67 -2.26
N ALA A 150 -28.85 -10.65 -0.92
CA ALA A 150 -29.63 -11.48 0.00
C ALA A 150 -31.16 -11.45 -0.24
N HIS A 151 -31.69 -10.39 -0.85
CA HIS A 151 -33.10 -10.30 -1.21
C HIS A 151 -33.57 -11.42 -2.18
N ASN A 152 -32.64 -12.09 -2.87
CA ASN A 152 -32.92 -13.25 -3.71
C ASN A 152 -33.15 -14.56 -2.90
N CYS A 153 -32.93 -14.57 -1.58
CA CYS A 153 -33.00 -15.76 -0.73
C CYS A 153 -34.41 -16.08 -0.17
N VAL A 154 -35.47 -15.57 -0.82
CA VAL A 154 -36.87 -15.78 -0.39
C VAL A 154 -37.60 -16.74 -1.33
N GLY A 155 -38.57 -17.50 -0.80
CA GLY A 155 -39.44 -18.37 -1.60
C GLY A 155 -38.79 -19.70 -1.96
N LYS A 156 -38.80 -20.08 -3.25
CA LYS A 156 -38.22 -21.36 -3.74
C LYS A 156 -36.76 -21.23 -4.21
N SER A 157 -36.08 -20.13 -3.87
CA SER A 157 -34.72 -19.89 -4.33
C SER A 157 -33.70 -20.84 -3.69
N PRO A 158 -32.55 -21.12 -4.36
CA PRO A 158 -31.49 -21.97 -3.80
C PRO A 158 -30.99 -21.51 -2.44
N GLY A 159 -30.83 -20.19 -2.23
CA GLY A 159 -30.43 -19.63 -0.94
C GLY A 159 -31.43 -19.92 0.19
N SER A 160 -32.74 -19.85 -0.11
CA SER A 160 -33.79 -20.20 0.85
C SER A 160 -33.75 -21.69 1.22
N LYS A 161 -33.48 -22.56 0.24
CA LYS A 161 -33.35 -24.02 0.46
C LYS A 161 -32.17 -24.37 1.35
N ILE A 162 -31.01 -23.72 1.17
CA ILE A 162 -29.85 -23.89 2.06
C ILE A 162 -30.26 -23.64 3.52
N MET A 163 -30.97 -22.54 3.76
CA MET A 163 -31.38 -22.16 5.12
C MET A 163 -32.46 -23.09 5.69
N ARG A 164 -33.46 -23.45 4.89
CA ARG A 164 -34.60 -24.28 5.33
C ARG A 164 -34.22 -25.75 5.52
N ASP A 165 -33.46 -26.31 4.59
CA ASP A 165 -33.26 -27.76 4.50
C ASP A 165 -32.01 -28.22 5.27
N PHE A 166 -31.04 -27.34 5.52
CA PHE A 166 -29.77 -27.69 6.20
C PHE A 166 -29.49 -26.86 7.46
N TYR A 167 -29.57 -25.53 7.38
CA TYR A 167 -29.18 -24.65 8.49
C TYR A 167 -30.15 -24.75 9.68
N ARG A 168 -31.46 -24.55 9.46
CA ARG A 168 -32.46 -24.57 10.54
C ARG A 168 -32.59 -25.93 11.24
N PRO A 169 -32.61 -27.07 10.53
CA PRO A 169 -32.63 -28.38 11.19
C PRO A 169 -31.41 -28.57 12.12
N SER A 170 -30.21 -28.18 11.66
CA SER A 170 -28.98 -28.26 12.45
C SER A 170 -29.04 -27.34 13.69
N LYS A 171 -29.53 -26.11 13.53
CA LYS A 171 -29.73 -25.16 14.63
C LYS A 171 -30.73 -25.67 15.68
N ASN A 172 -31.86 -26.21 15.23
CA ASN A 172 -32.89 -26.75 16.11
C ASN A 172 -32.45 -28.03 16.83
N ALA A 173 -31.54 -28.80 16.22
CA ALA A 173 -30.90 -29.96 16.83
C ALA A 173 -29.75 -29.61 17.80
N GLY A 174 -29.48 -28.32 18.04
CA GLY A 174 -28.41 -27.86 18.93
C GLY A 174 -26.99 -28.06 18.37
N GLN A 175 -26.85 -28.33 17.07
CA GLN A 175 -25.55 -28.48 16.42
C GLN A 175 -24.93 -27.11 16.11
N GLU A 176 -23.61 -27.05 16.00
CA GLU A 176 -22.91 -25.84 15.58
C GLU A 176 -23.30 -25.44 14.15
N VAL A 177 -23.81 -24.23 13.99
CA VAL A 177 -24.21 -23.65 12.71
C VAL A 177 -23.36 -22.44 12.36
N PRO A 178 -23.14 -22.15 11.07
CA PRO A 178 -22.34 -21.01 10.64
C PRO A 178 -23.00 -19.67 11.00
N CYS A 179 -22.21 -18.62 11.22
CA CYS A 179 -22.76 -17.27 11.26
C CYS A 179 -23.28 -16.85 9.87
N ILE A 180 -24.28 -15.96 9.82
CA ILE A 180 -24.91 -15.51 8.59
C ILE A 180 -24.74 -13.99 8.43
N LEU A 181 -24.19 -13.57 7.29
CA LEU A 181 -24.16 -12.17 6.86
C LEU A 181 -24.87 -12.03 5.52
N GLY A 182 -25.98 -11.30 5.47
CA GLY A 182 -26.61 -10.90 4.22
C GLY A 182 -26.17 -9.50 3.80
N MET A 183 -26.10 -9.24 2.50
CA MET A 183 -25.89 -7.89 1.96
C MET A 183 -26.92 -7.63 0.87
N THR A 184 -27.54 -6.47 0.88
CA THR A 184 -28.47 -6.06 -0.18
C THR A 184 -28.56 -4.55 -0.29
N ALA A 185 -28.86 -4.05 -1.50
CA ALA A 185 -29.23 -2.64 -1.68
C ALA A 185 -30.68 -2.36 -1.28
N SER A 186 -31.57 -3.34 -1.51
CA SER A 186 -32.98 -3.26 -1.13
C SER A 186 -33.42 -4.60 -0.54
N PRO A 187 -34.13 -4.62 0.59
CA PRO A 187 -34.59 -5.86 1.20
C PRO A 187 -35.87 -6.41 0.54
N THR A 188 -36.59 -5.64 -0.30
CA THR A 188 -37.85 -6.09 -0.91
C THR A 188 -38.14 -5.53 -2.31
N ASN A 189 -38.83 -6.30 -3.17
CA ASN A 189 -39.28 -5.89 -4.52
C ASN A 189 -40.54 -5.00 -4.53
N LYS A 190 -41.24 -4.89 -3.40
CA LYS A 190 -42.35 -3.97 -3.12
C LYS A 190 -42.25 -3.62 -1.63
N THR A 191 -42.17 -2.33 -1.33
CA THR A 191 -41.96 -1.76 0.00
C THR A 191 -43.21 -1.95 0.86
N GLY A 192 -43.14 -2.95 1.74
CA GLY A 192 -44.16 -3.21 2.76
C GLY A 192 -43.57 -4.07 3.89
N GLY A 193 -43.75 -3.64 5.14
CA GLY A 193 -43.11 -4.23 6.33
C GLY A 193 -43.37 -5.73 6.52
N ALA A 194 -44.47 -6.26 5.98
CA ALA A 194 -44.79 -7.69 6.03
C ALA A 194 -43.84 -8.59 5.23
N LYS A 195 -43.12 -8.06 4.21
CA LYS A 195 -42.14 -8.83 3.42
C LYS A 195 -40.70 -8.70 3.93
N LEU A 196 -40.36 -7.63 4.66
CA LEU A 196 -39.08 -7.51 5.36
C LEU A 196 -38.90 -8.66 6.35
N LYS A 197 -39.94 -8.90 7.17
CA LYS A 197 -39.99 -10.03 8.12
C LYS A 197 -39.83 -11.39 7.43
N LYS A 198 -40.26 -11.55 6.17
CA LYS A 198 -40.08 -12.80 5.41
C LYS A 198 -38.62 -13.03 5.07
N LEU A 199 -37.88 -12.00 4.68
CA LEU A 199 -36.44 -12.10 4.42
C LEU A 199 -35.68 -12.39 5.73
N GLU A 200 -36.00 -11.67 6.80
CA GLU A 200 -35.37 -11.87 8.10
C GLU A 200 -35.59 -13.28 8.64
N THR A 201 -36.83 -13.77 8.52
CA THR A 201 -37.16 -15.14 8.88
C THR A 201 -36.41 -16.12 7.98
N ALA A 202 -36.40 -15.91 6.66
CA ALA A 202 -35.76 -16.81 5.69
C ALA A 202 -34.27 -17.01 5.94
N LEU A 203 -33.54 -15.94 6.26
CA LEU A 203 -32.09 -15.97 6.50
C LEU A 203 -31.69 -16.08 7.98
N ASP A 204 -32.65 -16.11 8.92
CA ASP A 204 -32.37 -16.09 10.36
C ASP A 204 -31.41 -14.93 10.74
N ALA A 205 -31.69 -13.76 10.16
CA ALA A 205 -30.83 -12.57 10.24
C ALA A 205 -31.68 -11.30 10.22
N LYS A 206 -31.36 -10.29 11.05
CA LYS A 206 -32.13 -9.03 11.11
C LYS A 206 -31.67 -8.04 10.05
N CYS A 207 -32.60 -7.36 9.38
CA CYS A 207 -32.25 -6.29 8.44
C CYS A 207 -31.78 -5.07 9.23
N LYS A 208 -30.57 -4.60 8.94
CA LYS A 208 -29.95 -3.44 9.60
C LYS A 208 -29.45 -2.46 8.56
N THR A 209 -29.80 -1.19 8.76
CA THR A 209 -29.19 -0.05 8.08
C THR A 209 -28.26 0.67 9.06
N PRO A 210 -27.27 1.44 8.59
CA PRO A 210 -26.53 2.36 9.44
C PRO A 210 -27.48 3.38 10.05
N GLN A 211 -27.58 3.37 11.38
CA GLN A 211 -28.39 4.32 12.14
C GLN A 211 -27.50 5.36 12.81
N ILE A 212 -26.29 4.96 13.18
CA ILE A 212 -25.39 5.71 14.04
C ILE A 212 -24.44 6.63 13.25
N HIS A 213 -24.05 6.24 12.03
CA HIS A 213 -23.21 7.06 11.14
C HIS A 213 -23.91 7.42 9.84
N ARG A 214 -25.19 7.79 9.94
CA ARG A 214 -26.03 8.05 8.76
C ARG A 214 -25.53 9.24 7.95
N GLU A 215 -25.15 10.35 8.60
CA GLU A 215 -24.57 11.52 7.90
C GLU A 215 -23.28 11.18 7.16
N ASN A 216 -22.45 10.30 7.74
CA ASN A 216 -21.23 9.83 7.10
C ASN A 216 -21.54 8.95 5.88
N LEU A 217 -22.63 8.18 5.88
CA LEU A 217 -23.08 7.45 4.70
C LEU A 217 -23.58 8.42 3.61
N LEU A 218 -24.41 9.40 3.98
CA LEU A 218 -25.01 10.36 3.04
C LEU A 218 -23.96 11.24 2.34
N SER A 219 -22.93 11.69 3.06
CA SER A 219 -21.81 12.46 2.47
C SER A 219 -20.97 11.69 1.45
N HIS A 220 -21.04 10.36 1.43
CA HIS A 220 -20.26 9.50 0.54
C HIS A 220 -21.09 8.80 -0.54
N VAL A 221 -22.41 8.98 -0.51
CA VAL A 221 -23.33 8.42 -1.50
C VAL A 221 -23.98 9.58 -2.24
N ASN A 222 -23.51 9.85 -3.45
CA ASN A 222 -24.17 10.84 -4.30
C ASN A 222 -25.45 10.22 -4.85
N ARG A 223 -26.59 10.81 -4.52
CA ARG A 223 -27.90 10.40 -5.03
C ARG A 223 -28.22 11.24 -6.28
N PRO A 224 -28.75 10.63 -7.34
CA PRO A 224 -29.05 11.36 -8.56
C PRO A 224 -30.36 12.13 -8.44
N THR A 225 -30.49 13.22 -9.19
CA THR A 225 -31.77 13.88 -9.44
C THR A 225 -32.62 12.98 -10.33
N VAL A 226 -33.83 12.63 -9.88
CA VAL A 226 -34.77 11.83 -10.66
C VAL A 226 -35.63 12.78 -11.49
N SER A 227 -35.72 12.52 -12.80
CA SER A 227 -36.58 13.26 -13.71
C SER A 227 -37.30 12.31 -14.67
N VAL A 228 -38.47 12.76 -15.13
CA VAL A 228 -39.34 11.99 -16.00
C VAL A 228 -39.57 12.81 -17.24
N GLU A 229 -39.28 12.22 -18.39
CA GLU A 229 -39.41 12.86 -19.69
C GLU A 229 -40.50 12.12 -20.47
N TYR A 230 -41.54 12.86 -20.83
CA TYR A 230 -42.68 12.33 -21.56
C TYR A 230 -42.46 12.47 -23.06
N TYR A 231 -42.78 11.42 -23.81
CA TYR A 231 -42.80 11.48 -25.27
C TYR A 231 -44.17 11.06 -25.82
N ARG A 232 -44.53 11.61 -26.97
CA ARG A 232 -45.73 11.22 -27.72
C ARG A 232 -45.37 10.16 -28.76
N PRO A 233 -45.98 8.96 -28.73
CA PRO A 233 -45.78 7.97 -29.78
C PRO A 233 -46.36 8.47 -31.11
N ALA A 234 -45.76 8.04 -32.22
CA ALA A 234 -46.27 8.38 -33.55
C ALA A 234 -47.63 7.72 -33.78
N THR A 235 -48.62 8.50 -34.26
CA THR A 235 -50.01 8.04 -34.46
C THR A 235 -50.22 7.26 -35.77
N GLN A 236 -49.26 7.27 -36.70
CA GLN A 236 -49.32 6.52 -37.95
C GLN A 236 -48.30 5.38 -37.94
N ALA A 237 -48.78 4.15 -38.18
CA ALA A 237 -47.93 2.98 -38.36
C ALA A 237 -47.09 3.17 -39.63
N ALA A 238 -45.78 3.32 -39.46
CA ALA A 238 -44.89 3.50 -40.58
C ALA A 238 -44.74 2.17 -41.35
N CYS A 239 -45.10 2.18 -42.64
CA CYS A 239 -45.04 1.00 -43.51
C CYS A 239 -43.56 0.64 -43.81
N CYS A 240 -43.10 -0.49 -43.27
CA CYS A 240 -41.78 -1.07 -43.56
C CYS A 240 -41.93 -2.18 -44.61
N ARG A 241 -41.38 -1.96 -45.81
CA ARG A 241 -41.50 -2.89 -46.94
C ARG A 241 -40.87 -4.26 -46.64
N SER A 242 -39.79 -4.29 -45.86
CA SER A 242 -39.13 -5.54 -45.45
C SER A 242 -40.00 -6.37 -44.50
N ILE A 243 -40.75 -5.72 -43.59
CA ILE A 243 -41.73 -6.41 -42.72
C ILE A 243 -42.87 -6.99 -43.55
N GLU A 244 -43.38 -6.24 -44.52
CA GLU A 244 -44.42 -6.74 -45.43
C GLU A 244 -43.94 -7.93 -46.27
N SER A 245 -42.66 -7.92 -46.67
CA SER A 245 -42.03 -9.05 -47.34
C SER A 245 -41.96 -10.29 -46.44
N ILE A 246 -41.60 -10.13 -45.16
CA ILE A 246 -41.60 -11.24 -44.19
C ILE A 246 -43.02 -11.78 -43.96
N ARG A 247 -44.02 -10.89 -43.88
CA ARG A 247 -45.42 -11.26 -43.73
C ARG A 247 -45.96 -12.01 -44.95
N ALA A 248 -45.52 -11.64 -46.15
CA ALA A 248 -45.81 -12.35 -47.39
C ALA A 248 -45.20 -13.77 -47.41
N VAL A 249 -43.94 -13.91 -46.97
CA VAL A 249 -43.29 -15.23 -46.84
C VAL A 249 -44.01 -16.10 -45.79
N LEU A 250 -44.42 -15.52 -44.66
CA LEU A 250 -45.17 -16.21 -43.61
C LEU A 250 -46.56 -16.69 -44.08
N SER A 251 -47.22 -15.94 -44.96
CA SER A 251 -48.55 -16.30 -45.48
C SER A 251 -48.50 -17.33 -46.61
N GLN A 252 -47.38 -17.41 -47.33
CA GLN A 252 -47.16 -18.35 -48.43
C GLN A 252 -46.42 -19.63 -48.02
N LEU A 253 -46.09 -19.79 -46.73
CA LEU A 253 -45.33 -20.92 -46.20
C LEU A 253 -46.12 -22.25 -46.32
N ASP A 254 -45.57 -23.22 -47.06
CA ASP A 254 -46.13 -24.58 -47.15
C ASP A 254 -45.70 -25.44 -45.96
N ILE A 255 -46.64 -25.72 -45.06
CA ILE A 255 -46.42 -26.53 -43.85
C ILE A 255 -46.00 -27.96 -44.19
N ASN A 256 -46.35 -28.48 -45.38
CA ASN A 256 -45.99 -29.86 -45.76
C ASN A 256 -44.49 -30.03 -46.08
N GLN A 257 -43.80 -28.94 -46.43
CA GLN A 257 -42.37 -28.92 -46.72
C GLN A 257 -41.51 -28.68 -45.47
N ASP A 258 -42.14 -28.42 -44.30
CA ASP A 258 -41.41 -28.15 -43.06
C ASP A 258 -40.70 -29.42 -42.53
N PRO A 259 -39.38 -29.36 -42.22
CA PRO A 259 -38.61 -30.49 -41.73
C PRO A 259 -39.18 -31.17 -40.48
N GLU A 260 -39.85 -30.44 -39.59
CA GLU A 260 -40.45 -31.01 -38.39
C GLU A 260 -41.69 -31.85 -38.73
N VAL A 261 -42.47 -31.42 -39.73
CA VAL A 261 -43.65 -32.14 -40.25
C VAL A 261 -43.22 -33.37 -41.03
N ILE A 262 -42.19 -33.26 -41.87
CA ILE A 262 -41.60 -34.39 -42.59
C ILE A 262 -41.06 -35.43 -41.59
N ARG A 263 -40.36 -34.99 -40.54
CA ARG A 263 -39.86 -35.88 -39.48
C ARG A 263 -40.98 -36.61 -38.77
N TYR A 264 -42.03 -35.92 -38.33
CA TYR A 264 -43.15 -36.57 -37.63
C TYR A 264 -43.96 -37.53 -38.50
N ARG A 265 -44.08 -37.25 -39.81
CA ARG A 265 -44.65 -38.20 -40.80
C ARG A 265 -43.77 -39.43 -40.99
N THR A 266 -42.44 -39.28 -40.90
CA THR A 266 -41.48 -40.37 -41.10
C THR A 266 -41.33 -41.25 -39.85
N GLU A 267 -41.28 -40.66 -38.65
CA GLU A 267 -41.16 -41.38 -37.37
C GLU A 267 -42.41 -42.19 -37.01
N ASN A 268 -43.60 -41.74 -37.46
CA ASN A 268 -44.89 -42.45 -37.36
C ASN A 268 -45.21 -43.12 -35.99
N SER A 269 -44.76 -42.51 -34.89
CA SER A 269 -45.03 -42.93 -33.50
C SER A 269 -46.33 -42.32 -32.97
N GLU A 270 -46.94 -42.90 -31.94
CA GLU A 270 -48.14 -42.32 -31.30
C GLU A 270 -47.91 -40.87 -30.82
N TRP A 271 -46.72 -40.57 -30.31
CA TRP A 271 -46.35 -39.20 -29.89
C TRP A 271 -46.20 -38.27 -31.09
N SER A 272 -45.54 -38.69 -32.17
CA SER A 272 -45.34 -37.86 -33.36
C SER A 272 -46.64 -37.62 -34.13
N LEU A 273 -47.56 -38.59 -34.19
CA LEU A 273 -48.90 -38.42 -34.74
C LEU A 273 -49.76 -37.46 -33.90
N ALA A 274 -49.66 -37.52 -32.56
CA ALA A 274 -50.35 -36.58 -31.68
C ALA A 274 -49.81 -35.14 -31.82
N GLN A 275 -48.50 -34.95 -32.04
CA GLN A 275 -47.92 -33.63 -32.32
C GLN A 275 -48.27 -33.14 -33.74
N LEU A 276 -48.24 -34.02 -34.74
CA LEU A 276 -48.65 -33.71 -36.11
C LEU A 276 -50.12 -33.27 -36.17
N GLY A 277 -50.99 -33.94 -35.42
CA GLY A 277 -52.41 -33.56 -35.27
C GLY A 277 -52.59 -32.19 -34.61
N LYS A 278 -51.71 -31.76 -33.70
CA LYS A 278 -51.75 -30.40 -33.13
C LYS A 278 -51.31 -29.34 -34.14
N ILE A 279 -50.30 -29.64 -34.96
CA ILE A 279 -49.77 -28.73 -35.99
C ILE A 279 -50.79 -28.55 -37.13
N LEU A 280 -51.33 -29.64 -37.68
CA LEU A 280 -52.29 -29.60 -38.79
C LEU A 280 -53.62 -28.94 -38.40
N ASN A 281 -54.05 -29.08 -37.14
CA ASN A 281 -55.24 -28.39 -36.61
C ASN A 281 -54.97 -26.93 -36.20
N LYS A 282 -53.83 -26.34 -36.59
CA LYS A 282 -53.38 -24.97 -36.25
C LYS A 282 -53.35 -24.66 -34.74
N ARG A 283 -53.30 -25.68 -33.87
CA ARG A 283 -53.19 -25.50 -32.42
C ARG A 283 -51.75 -25.19 -31.98
N GLN A 284 -50.77 -25.49 -32.84
CA GLN A 284 -49.35 -25.28 -32.57
C GLN A 284 -48.64 -24.96 -33.89
N ASN A 285 -47.72 -23.99 -33.87
CA ASN A 285 -46.87 -23.67 -35.02
C ASN A 285 -45.70 -24.67 -35.12
N THR A 286 -45.15 -24.87 -36.32
CA THR A 286 -43.85 -25.57 -36.46
C THR A 286 -42.72 -24.73 -35.84
N PHE A 287 -41.60 -25.36 -35.53
CA PHE A 287 -40.42 -24.68 -34.99
C PHE A 287 -39.98 -23.50 -35.86
N VAL A 288 -39.84 -23.69 -37.19
CA VAL A 288 -39.40 -22.64 -38.12
C VAL A 288 -40.46 -21.54 -38.28
N GLN A 289 -41.74 -21.92 -38.36
CA GLN A 289 -42.85 -20.98 -38.44
C GLN A 289 -42.96 -20.12 -37.17
N GLY A 290 -42.77 -20.71 -35.99
CA GLY A 290 -42.73 -19.99 -34.72
C GLY A 290 -41.59 -18.97 -34.66
N GLN A 291 -40.41 -19.36 -35.12
CA GLN A 291 -39.23 -18.49 -35.16
C GLN A 291 -39.42 -17.30 -36.11
N LEU A 292 -39.93 -17.52 -37.34
CA LEU A 292 -40.23 -16.46 -38.29
C LEU A 292 -41.33 -15.50 -37.80
N ARG A 293 -42.35 -16.04 -37.11
CA ARG A 293 -43.40 -15.20 -36.51
C ARG A 293 -42.84 -14.30 -35.42
N THR A 294 -42.08 -14.86 -34.46
CA THR A 294 -41.44 -14.08 -33.40
C THR A 294 -40.43 -13.07 -33.98
N PHE A 295 -39.75 -13.40 -35.07
CA PHE A 295 -38.89 -12.47 -35.80
C PHE A 295 -39.67 -11.28 -36.38
N CYS A 296 -40.82 -11.54 -37.02
CA CYS A 296 -41.72 -10.51 -37.56
C CYS A 296 -42.30 -9.62 -36.44
N GLU A 297 -42.85 -10.22 -35.39
CA GLU A 297 -43.41 -9.51 -34.22
C GLU A 297 -42.37 -8.59 -33.55
N ARG A 298 -41.12 -9.04 -33.47
CA ARG A 298 -40.00 -8.21 -32.96
C ARG A 298 -39.66 -7.05 -33.90
N ALA A 299 -39.65 -7.27 -35.21
CA ALA A 299 -39.40 -6.20 -36.18
C ALA A 299 -40.50 -5.12 -36.16
N GLU A 300 -41.76 -5.54 -35.99
CA GLU A 300 -42.90 -4.64 -35.78
C GLU A 300 -42.72 -3.82 -34.49
N THR A 301 -42.39 -4.49 -33.37
CA THR A 301 -42.12 -3.82 -32.09
C THR A 301 -40.97 -2.81 -32.17
N LEU A 302 -39.90 -3.12 -32.92
CA LEU A 302 -38.78 -2.20 -33.16
C LEU A 302 -39.18 -1.00 -34.01
N THR A 303 -40.11 -1.19 -34.96
CA THR A 303 -40.65 -0.10 -35.79
C THR A 303 -41.39 0.91 -34.92
N ASP A 304 -42.24 0.41 -34.02
CA ASP A 304 -43.02 1.25 -33.11
C ASP A 304 -42.13 1.98 -32.07
N THR A 305 -41.09 1.30 -31.57
CA THR A 305 -40.26 1.83 -30.48
C THR A 305 -39.09 2.70 -30.94
N LEU A 306 -38.40 2.33 -32.03
CA LEU A 306 -37.18 2.98 -32.50
C LEU A 306 -37.33 3.66 -33.87
N GLY A 307 -38.35 3.29 -34.66
CA GLY A 307 -38.61 3.82 -36.00
C GLY A 307 -38.32 2.81 -37.12
N THR A 308 -38.65 3.18 -38.36
CA THR A 308 -38.56 2.29 -39.54
C THR A 308 -37.14 1.85 -39.86
N LEU A 309 -36.17 2.76 -39.76
CA LEU A 309 -34.75 2.44 -40.01
C LEU A 309 -34.23 1.39 -39.02
N ALA A 310 -34.75 1.37 -37.79
CA ALA A 310 -34.35 0.41 -36.78
C ALA A 310 -34.75 -1.02 -37.16
N ALA A 311 -35.98 -1.19 -37.65
CA ALA A 311 -36.47 -2.48 -38.13
C ALA A 311 -35.74 -2.96 -39.38
N GLU A 312 -35.46 -2.06 -40.34
CA GLU A 312 -34.66 -2.39 -41.52
C GLU A 312 -33.24 -2.85 -41.15
N VAL A 313 -32.56 -2.17 -40.21
CA VAL A 313 -31.26 -2.58 -39.70
C VAL A 313 -31.31 -3.93 -39.00
N TYR A 314 -32.34 -4.17 -38.18
CA TYR A 314 -32.54 -5.45 -37.50
C TYR A 314 -32.73 -6.60 -38.48
N ILE A 315 -33.58 -6.40 -39.50
CA ILE A 315 -33.86 -7.40 -40.54
C ILE A 315 -32.59 -7.66 -41.35
N ALA A 316 -31.92 -6.62 -41.83
CA ALA A 316 -30.69 -6.75 -42.61
C ALA A 316 -29.59 -7.52 -41.84
N LYS A 317 -29.35 -7.19 -40.56
CA LYS A 317 -28.35 -7.92 -39.76
C LYS A 317 -28.75 -9.36 -39.44
N SER A 318 -30.05 -9.64 -39.30
CA SER A 318 -30.55 -10.99 -38.99
C SER A 318 -30.53 -11.92 -40.22
N VAL A 319 -30.68 -11.36 -41.43
CA VAL A 319 -30.67 -12.08 -42.71
C VAL A 319 -29.26 -12.22 -43.28
N ALA A 320 -28.33 -11.30 -42.99
CA ALA A 320 -26.96 -11.30 -43.50
C ALA A 320 -26.20 -12.64 -43.38
N PRO A 321 -26.27 -13.41 -42.27
CA PRO A 321 -25.62 -14.72 -42.18
C PRO A 321 -26.11 -15.75 -43.20
N PHE A 322 -27.33 -15.57 -43.71
CA PHE A 322 -27.96 -16.44 -44.71
C PHE A 322 -27.81 -15.92 -46.14
N ALA A 323 -27.42 -14.67 -46.34
CA ALA A 323 -27.29 -14.02 -47.64
C ALA A 323 -25.98 -14.39 -48.40
N ALA A 324 -24.88 -14.64 -47.68
CA ALA A 324 -23.59 -14.99 -48.30
C ALA A 324 -23.52 -16.41 -48.93
N PRO A 325 -24.13 -17.46 -48.35
CA PRO A 325 -24.20 -18.80 -48.94
C PRO A 325 -25.21 -18.95 -50.09
N ALA A 326 -26.19 -18.05 -50.21
CA ALA A 326 -27.31 -18.17 -51.15
C ALA A 326 -26.89 -18.01 -52.63
N ARG A 327 -25.76 -17.38 -52.93
CA ARG A 327 -25.28 -17.15 -54.31
C ARG A 327 -24.56 -18.35 -54.95
N GLY A 328 -24.50 -19.50 -54.25
CA GLY A 328 -23.99 -20.76 -54.78
C GLY A 328 -24.40 -21.94 -53.90
N MET A 329 -25.48 -22.62 -54.28
CA MET A 329 -26.09 -23.75 -53.57
C MET A 329 -25.17 -25.00 -53.53
N SER A 330 -24.06 -24.94 -52.78
CA SER A 330 -23.27 -26.13 -52.45
C SER A 330 -23.62 -26.62 -51.03
N PRO A 331 -23.73 -27.95 -50.79
CA PRO A 331 -23.93 -28.52 -49.46
C PRO A 331 -22.87 -28.07 -48.43
N SER A 332 -21.65 -27.75 -48.90
CA SER A 332 -20.56 -27.18 -48.10
C SER A 332 -20.81 -25.75 -47.62
N ALA A 333 -21.51 -24.91 -48.38
CA ALA A 333 -21.82 -23.54 -47.99
C ALA A 333 -22.92 -23.45 -46.92
N ILE A 334 -23.90 -24.35 -46.97
CA ILE A 334 -24.95 -24.50 -45.94
C ILE A 334 -24.35 -25.10 -44.65
N ALA A 335 -23.37 -26.00 -44.78
CA ALA A 335 -22.61 -26.52 -43.64
C ALA A 335 -21.67 -25.47 -43.01
N ALA A 336 -21.23 -24.47 -43.80
CA ALA A 336 -20.43 -23.32 -43.38
C ALA A 336 -21.24 -22.16 -42.79
N ILE A 337 -22.58 -22.21 -42.82
CA ILE A 337 -23.43 -21.33 -41.98
C ILE A 337 -23.01 -21.61 -40.53
N ASP A 338 -22.35 -20.62 -39.95
CA ASP A 338 -21.51 -20.71 -38.76
C ASP A 338 -22.05 -21.71 -37.73
N GLN A 339 -21.39 -22.88 -37.63
CA GLN A 339 -21.75 -23.93 -36.66
C GLN A 339 -21.69 -23.41 -35.22
N SER A 340 -21.00 -22.29 -34.95
CA SER A 340 -20.95 -21.66 -33.63
C SER A 340 -22.19 -20.81 -33.30
N PHE A 341 -22.97 -20.38 -34.31
CA PHE A 341 -24.15 -19.53 -34.13
C PHE A 341 -25.46 -20.32 -33.97
N PHE A 342 -25.64 -21.42 -34.72
CA PHE A 342 -26.86 -22.26 -34.71
C PHE A 342 -26.59 -23.71 -34.28
N THR A 343 -25.79 -23.91 -33.23
CA THR A 343 -25.31 -25.23 -32.75
C THR A 343 -26.42 -26.28 -32.52
N ASN A 344 -27.64 -25.85 -32.20
CA ASN A 344 -28.78 -26.72 -31.88
C ASN A 344 -29.83 -26.87 -32.99
N TRP A 345 -29.60 -26.30 -34.19
CA TRP A 345 -30.53 -26.40 -35.31
C TRP A 345 -30.17 -27.56 -36.24
N SER A 346 -31.16 -28.39 -36.61
CA SER A 346 -30.96 -29.45 -37.59
C SER A 346 -30.51 -28.86 -38.94
N PHE A 347 -29.70 -29.60 -39.70
CA PHE A 347 -29.25 -29.17 -41.03
C PHE A 347 -30.44 -28.87 -41.95
N SER A 348 -31.47 -29.72 -41.92
CA SER A 348 -32.72 -29.55 -42.69
C SER A 348 -33.49 -28.29 -42.30
N SER A 349 -33.55 -27.94 -41.01
CA SER A 349 -34.21 -26.69 -40.55
C SER A 349 -33.46 -25.44 -41.00
N ARG A 350 -32.12 -25.49 -41.04
CA ARG A 350 -31.29 -24.36 -41.51
C ARG A 350 -31.42 -24.15 -43.02
N ALA A 351 -31.41 -25.25 -43.79
CA ALA A 351 -31.59 -25.20 -45.24
C ALA A 351 -32.98 -24.66 -45.62
N TYR A 352 -34.03 -25.14 -44.96
CA TYR A 352 -35.40 -24.67 -45.17
C TYR A 352 -35.58 -23.18 -44.82
N LEU A 353 -35.01 -22.74 -43.69
CA LEU A 353 -35.04 -21.32 -43.30
C LEU A 353 -34.28 -20.43 -44.29
N ALA A 354 -33.10 -20.86 -44.76
CA ALA A 354 -32.32 -20.10 -45.75
C ALA A 354 -33.10 -19.91 -47.06
N GLN A 355 -33.82 -20.94 -47.52
CA GLN A 355 -34.70 -20.85 -48.69
C GLN A 355 -35.85 -19.86 -48.48
N LEU A 356 -36.45 -19.83 -47.29
CA LEU A 356 -37.52 -18.88 -46.96
C LEU A 356 -37.00 -17.44 -46.85
N LEU A 357 -35.80 -17.24 -46.30
CA LEU A 357 -35.19 -15.92 -46.14
C LEU A 357 -34.67 -15.33 -47.46
N ASP A 358 -34.35 -16.14 -48.47
CA ASP A 358 -34.02 -15.67 -49.83
C ASP A 358 -35.18 -14.91 -50.49
N GLY A 359 -36.42 -15.24 -50.14
CA GLY A 359 -37.63 -14.54 -50.57
C GLY A 359 -37.89 -13.20 -49.85
N VAL A 360 -37.09 -12.85 -48.83
CA VAL A 360 -37.26 -11.61 -48.07
C VAL A 360 -36.50 -10.49 -48.76
N LYS A 361 -37.21 -9.47 -49.24
CA LYS A 361 -36.60 -8.24 -49.78
C LYS A 361 -36.05 -7.41 -48.61
N VAL A 362 -34.73 -7.22 -48.60
CA VAL A 362 -34.02 -6.41 -47.60
C VAL A 362 -33.55 -5.10 -48.25
N ASP A 363 -33.61 -3.99 -47.52
CA ASP A 363 -33.00 -2.73 -47.95
C ASP A 363 -31.48 -2.74 -47.70
N ASP A 364 -30.70 -3.05 -48.74
CA ASP A 364 -29.23 -3.09 -48.69
C ASP A 364 -28.59 -1.76 -48.26
N GLY A 365 -29.29 -0.64 -48.39
CA GLY A 365 -28.83 0.68 -47.96
C GLY A 365 -29.01 0.96 -46.47
N ALA A 366 -29.84 0.19 -45.76
CA ALA A 366 -30.25 0.47 -44.38
C ALA A 366 -29.07 0.48 -43.38
N LEU A 367 -28.05 -0.36 -43.58
CA LEU A 367 -26.88 -0.43 -42.70
C LEU A 367 -25.97 0.81 -42.78
N SER A 368 -26.04 1.54 -43.89
CA SER A 368 -25.20 2.69 -44.22
C SER A 368 -25.91 4.04 -44.04
N ARG A 369 -27.24 4.06 -43.92
CA ARG A 369 -28.02 5.30 -43.73
C ARG A 369 -27.78 5.91 -42.35
N THR A 370 -27.76 7.24 -42.30
CA THR A 370 -27.74 8.01 -41.06
C THR A 370 -29.17 8.20 -40.53
N PRO A 371 -29.42 7.98 -39.23
CA PRO A 371 -30.72 8.28 -38.65
C PRO A 371 -30.95 9.80 -38.67
N THR A 372 -31.87 10.26 -39.53
CA THR A 372 -32.40 11.62 -39.56
C THR A 372 -33.81 11.65 -38.96
N ALA A 373 -34.34 12.85 -38.67
CA ALA A 373 -35.65 13.04 -38.02
C ALA A 373 -36.84 12.40 -38.78
N GLU A 374 -36.68 12.07 -40.07
CA GLU A 374 -37.71 11.40 -40.88
C GLU A 374 -37.84 9.90 -40.59
N PHE A 375 -36.81 9.26 -40.02
CA PHE A 375 -36.75 7.81 -39.83
C PHE A 375 -36.61 7.37 -38.36
N ALA A 376 -36.47 8.33 -37.44
CA ALA A 376 -36.35 8.09 -36.01
C ALA A 376 -37.71 8.20 -35.31
N SER A 377 -37.95 7.36 -34.31
CA SER A 377 -39.12 7.50 -33.44
C SER A 377 -39.00 8.76 -32.56
N PRO A 378 -40.10 9.44 -32.19
CA PRO A 378 -40.10 10.53 -31.20
C PRO A 378 -39.41 10.15 -29.88
N LYS A 379 -39.39 8.86 -29.53
CA LYS A 379 -38.68 8.33 -28.37
C LYS A 379 -37.15 8.43 -28.50
N ILE A 380 -36.61 8.23 -29.70
CA ILE A 380 -35.18 8.42 -30.01
C ILE A 380 -34.82 9.91 -29.94
N ASP A 381 -35.65 10.78 -30.49
CA ASP A 381 -35.41 12.22 -30.47
C ASP A 381 -35.32 12.76 -29.03
N CYS A 382 -36.24 12.30 -28.16
CA CYS A 382 -36.20 12.61 -26.74
C CYS A 382 -34.89 12.12 -26.09
N LEU A 383 -34.44 10.89 -26.39
CA LEU A 383 -33.17 10.35 -25.91
C LEU A 383 -31.97 11.19 -26.39
N VAL A 384 -31.95 11.59 -27.66
CA VAL A 384 -30.88 12.43 -28.24
C VAL A 384 -30.85 13.82 -27.58
N GLN A 385 -32.01 14.41 -27.31
CA GLN A 385 -32.10 15.69 -26.59
C GLN A 385 -31.58 15.60 -25.15
N ILE A 386 -31.89 14.52 -24.43
CA ILE A 386 -31.37 14.27 -23.08
C ILE A 386 -29.84 14.16 -23.11
N LEU A 387 -29.29 13.34 -24.02
CA LEU A 387 -27.85 13.16 -24.18
C LEU A 387 -27.15 14.46 -24.60
N GLY A 388 -27.78 15.26 -25.48
CA GLY A 388 -27.27 16.55 -25.93
C GLY A 388 -27.22 17.61 -24.82
N ARG A 389 -28.27 17.70 -23.98
CA ARG A 389 -28.31 18.63 -22.83
C ARG A 389 -27.19 18.36 -21.84
N ARG A 390 -26.90 17.08 -21.54
CA ARG A 390 -25.85 16.73 -20.56
C ARG A 390 -24.47 17.24 -20.99
N ARG A 391 -24.15 17.13 -22.28
CA ARG A 391 -22.84 17.55 -22.82
C ARG A 391 -22.61 19.07 -22.78
N GLN A 392 -23.69 19.86 -22.70
CA GLN A 392 -23.60 21.33 -22.60
C GLN A 392 -23.22 21.81 -21.18
N LEU A 393 -23.40 20.98 -20.16
CA LEU A 393 -23.20 21.35 -18.75
C LEU A 393 -21.74 21.18 -18.27
N GLU A 394 -20.93 20.32 -18.90
CA GLU A 394 -19.55 20.03 -18.47
C GLU A 394 -18.58 19.97 -19.68
N GLN A 395 -17.54 20.80 -19.70
CA GLN A 395 -16.56 20.90 -20.80
C GLN A 395 -15.44 19.82 -20.78
N GLY A 396 -15.66 18.66 -20.16
CA GLY A 396 -14.63 17.61 -19.97
C GLY A 396 -14.88 16.31 -20.74
N ASP A 397 -13.84 15.58 -21.15
CA ASP A 397 -13.93 14.27 -21.81
C ASP A 397 -14.28 13.10 -20.85
N SER A 398 -14.83 13.40 -19.67
CA SER A 398 -14.98 12.43 -18.58
C SER A 398 -16.41 11.88 -18.41
N ASP A 399 -17.39 12.36 -19.16
CA ASP A 399 -18.80 11.95 -19.04
C ASP A 399 -18.98 10.44 -19.19
N ARG A 400 -19.79 9.82 -18.33
CA ARG A 400 -20.17 8.40 -18.45
C ARG A 400 -21.68 8.25 -18.37
N CYS A 401 -22.28 7.63 -19.38
CA CYS A 401 -23.73 7.51 -19.53
C CYS A 401 -24.15 6.06 -19.78
N ILE A 402 -25.30 5.65 -19.23
CA ILE A 402 -25.90 4.33 -19.49
C ILE A 402 -27.34 4.50 -19.93
N VAL A 403 -27.74 3.79 -20.99
CA VAL A 403 -29.13 3.68 -21.45
C VAL A 403 -29.61 2.25 -21.21
N PHE A 404 -30.58 2.09 -20.33
CA PHE A 404 -31.20 0.80 -20.01
C PHE A 404 -32.39 0.53 -20.93
N VAL A 405 -32.34 -0.61 -21.63
CA VAL A 405 -33.40 -1.12 -22.50
C VAL A 405 -33.85 -2.51 -22.03
N THR A 406 -35.09 -2.90 -22.34
CA THR A 406 -35.64 -4.19 -21.91
C THR A 406 -35.20 -5.34 -22.81
N GLU A 407 -35.19 -5.11 -24.13
CA GLU A 407 -34.95 -6.16 -25.13
C GLU A 407 -33.54 -6.09 -25.71
N ARG A 408 -32.97 -7.27 -26.02
CA ARG A 408 -31.63 -7.38 -26.62
C ARG A 408 -31.60 -6.79 -28.01
N ALA A 409 -32.60 -7.09 -28.86
CA ALA A 409 -32.68 -6.56 -30.21
C ALA A 409 -32.66 -5.02 -30.21
N THR A 410 -33.43 -4.41 -29.31
CA THR A 410 -33.44 -2.95 -29.09
C THR A 410 -32.06 -2.42 -28.71
N ALA A 411 -31.33 -3.08 -27.81
CA ALA A 411 -29.99 -2.63 -27.40
C ALA A 411 -29.00 -2.57 -28.58
N VAL A 412 -29.03 -3.60 -29.43
CA VAL A 412 -28.12 -3.77 -30.58
C VAL A 412 -28.40 -2.74 -31.66
N VAL A 413 -29.68 -2.58 -31.98
CA VAL A 413 -30.13 -1.64 -33.00
C VAL A 413 -29.94 -0.21 -32.51
N LEU A 414 -30.28 0.09 -31.26
CA LEU A 414 -30.07 1.40 -30.65
C LEU A 414 -28.58 1.78 -30.61
N HIS A 415 -27.70 0.84 -30.27
CA HIS A 415 -26.25 1.05 -30.38
C HIS A 415 -25.83 1.40 -31.82
N HIS A 416 -26.35 0.69 -32.83
CA HIS A 416 -26.06 0.98 -34.24
C HIS A 416 -26.53 2.38 -34.67
N LEU A 417 -27.73 2.77 -34.25
CA LEU A 417 -28.33 4.07 -34.54
C LEU A 417 -27.56 5.21 -33.87
N LEU A 418 -27.32 5.12 -32.55
CA LEU A 418 -26.63 6.16 -31.79
C LEU A 418 -25.18 6.37 -32.26
N SER A 419 -24.48 5.29 -32.64
CA SER A 419 -23.11 5.37 -33.17
C SER A 419 -23.00 6.13 -34.49
N ARG A 420 -24.09 6.23 -35.26
CA ARG A 420 -24.16 6.89 -36.57
C ARG A 420 -24.94 8.20 -36.55
N HIS A 421 -25.59 8.53 -35.44
CA HIS A 421 -26.43 9.72 -35.35
C HIS A 421 -25.56 11.00 -35.37
N PRO A 422 -25.88 11.99 -36.23
CA PRO A 422 -25.01 13.16 -36.46
C PRO A 422 -24.78 14.00 -35.20
N ALA A 423 -25.78 14.11 -34.32
CA ALA A 423 -25.65 14.85 -33.06
C ALA A 423 -24.92 14.09 -31.94
N ILE A 424 -24.82 12.75 -32.01
CA ILE A 424 -24.27 11.92 -30.93
C ILE A 424 -22.85 11.44 -31.25
N ARG A 425 -22.58 11.09 -32.51
CA ARG A 425 -21.27 10.62 -32.98
C ARG A 425 -20.08 11.51 -32.59
N PRO A 426 -20.14 12.86 -32.62
CA PRO A 426 -19.02 13.69 -32.17
C PRO A 426 -18.92 13.79 -30.64
N LEU A 427 -19.97 13.43 -29.90
CA LEU A 427 -20.06 13.61 -28.45
C LEU A 427 -19.77 12.31 -27.67
N PHE A 428 -20.15 11.16 -28.21
CA PHE A 428 -20.10 9.88 -27.50
C PHE A 428 -19.53 8.74 -28.36
N ARG A 429 -18.66 7.95 -27.73
CA ARG A 429 -18.20 6.63 -28.15
C ARG A 429 -19.13 5.59 -27.52
N VAL A 430 -19.98 4.99 -28.35
CA VAL A 430 -21.10 4.14 -27.92
C VAL A 430 -20.67 2.67 -27.86
N GLY A 431 -21.03 1.97 -26.78
CA GLY A 431 -20.87 0.52 -26.62
C GLY A 431 -22.19 -0.18 -26.29
N CYS A 432 -22.21 -1.51 -26.37
CA CYS A 432 -23.40 -2.33 -26.11
C CYS A 432 -23.07 -3.51 -25.19
N VAL A 433 -23.91 -3.76 -24.18
CA VAL A 433 -23.79 -4.91 -23.27
C VAL A 433 -25.10 -5.67 -23.15
N LEU A 434 -25.04 -6.97 -23.44
CA LEU A 434 -26.19 -7.87 -23.46
C LEU A 434 -26.05 -8.94 -22.37
N GLY A 435 -27.17 -9.43 -21.84
CA GLY A 435 -27.17 -10.51 -20.88
C GLY A 435 -27.01 -11.90 -21.46
N ALA A 436 -26.52 -12.87 -20.66
CA ALA A 436 -26.71 -14.31 -20.90
C ALA A 436 -28.11 -14.74 -20.41
N SER A 437 -28.84 -15.55 -21.20
CA SER A 437 -30.21 -15.95 -20.86
C SER A 437 -30.23 -17.01 -19.73
N ARG A 438 -31.28 -17.06 -18.90
CA ARG A 438 -31.51 -18.22 -17.99
C ARG A 438 -31.71 -19.55 -18.74
N HIS A 439 -31.93 -19.49 -20.05
CA HIS A 439 -32.13 -20.64 -20.93
C HIS A 439 -30.94 -20.88 -21.88
N ASP A 440 -29.81 -20.19 -21.68
CA ASP A 440 -28.63 -20.23 -22.58
C ASP A 440 -27.76 -21.50 -22.42
N ARG A 441 -28.38 -22.65 -22.14
CA ARG A 441 -27.78 -23.94 -22.49
C ARG A 441 -28.01 -24.14 -24.00
N GLY A 442 -27.40 -23.29 -24.82
CA GLY A 442 -27.12 -23.54 -26.25
C GLY A 442 -28.20 -23.25 -27.29
N ARG A 443 -29.37 -22.67 -26.99
CA ARG A 443 -30.36 -22.30 -28.02
C ARG A 443 -30.28 -20.80 -28.35
N ARG A 444 -29.70 -20.46 -29.51
CA ARG A 444 -29.87 -19.14 -30.15
C ARG A 444 -31.00 -19.21 -31.17
N ASP A 445 -31.85 -18.19 -31.16
CA ASP A 445 -33.06 -18.09 -31.99
C ASP A 445 -32.81 -17.13 -33.17
N LEU A 446 -33.71 -17.16 -34.17
CA LEU A 446 -33.65 -16.23 -35.31
C LEU A 446 -33.80 -14.77 -34.82
N GLY A 447 -32.85 -13.89 -35.16
CA GLY A 447 -32.82 -12.48 -34.72
C GLY A 447 -31.84 -12.17 -33.58
N ASP A 448 -31.08 -13.15 -33.08
CA ASP A 448 -29.98 -12.91 -32.14
C ASP A 448 -28.68 -12.51 -32.88
N VAL A 449 -28.48 -11.21 -33.08
CA VAL A 449 -27.47 -10.63 -34.00
C VAL A 449 -26.02 -10.55 -33.45
N HIS A 450 -25.72 -11.04 -32.24
CA HIS A 450 -24.43 -10.78 -31.57
C HIS A 450 -23.49 -11.99 -31.39
N SER A 451 -22.18 -11.71 -31.49
CA SER A 451 -21.10 -12.63 -31.11
C SER A 451 -20.85 -12.56 -29.58
N PRO A 452 -20.56 -13.68 -28.89
CA PRO A 452 -20.26 -13.68 -27.45
C PRO A 452 -18.93 -13.05 -27.07
N SER A 453 -17.95 -12.99 -27.98
CA SER A 453 -16.61 -12.45 -27.70
C SER A 453 -16.61 -10.95 -27.42
N ASP A 454 -17.58 -10.22 -27.97
CA ASP A 454 -17.60 -8.75 -27.89
C ASP A 454 -18.15 -8.20 -26.55
N GLN A 455 -18.69 -9.06 -25.68
CA GLN A 455 -19.38 -8.63 -24.44
C GLN A 455 -18.44 -8.26 -23.29
N SER A 456 -17.36 -9.03 -23.07
CA SER A 456 -16.37 -8.72 -22.03
C SER A 456 -15.60 -7.44 -22.36
N ASP A 457 -15.25 -7.28 -23.63
CA ASP A 457 -14.44 -6.17 -24.13
C ASP A 457 -15.17 -4.84 -24.00
N ALA A 458 -16.49 -4.79 -24.21
CA ALA A 458 -17.28 -3.55 -24.11
C ALA A 458 -17.32 -2.97 -22.69
N ILE A 459 -17.38 -3.81 -21.66
CA ILE A 459 -17.42 -3.38 -20.25
C ILE A 459 -16.06 -2.82 -19.84
N ASP A 460 -14.98 -3.50 -20.20
CA ASP A 460 -13.63 -3.06 -19.86
C ASP A 460 -13.26 -1.77 -20.62
N LYS A 461 -13.69 -1.62 -21.88
CA LYS A 461 -13.61 -0.35 -22.63
C LYS A 461 -14.42 0.79 -22.00
N PHE A 462 -15.56 0.48 -21.37
CA PHE A 462 -16.32 1.47 -20.61
C PHE A 462 -15.62 1.87 -19.30
N ARG A 463 -14.92 0.93 -18.66
CA ARG A 463 -14.10 1.21 -17.46
C ARG A 463 -12.88 2.07 -17.78
N SER A 464 -12.17 1.76 -18.87
CA SER A 464 -11.00 2.52 -19.32
C SER A 464 -11.34 3.94 -19.79
N GLY A 465 -12.61 4.22 -20.10
CA GLY A 465 -13.07 5.49 -20.65
C GLY A 465 -12.99 5.58 -22.18
N GLU A 466 -12.60 4.48 -22.84
CA GLU A 466 -12.65 4.36 -24.30
C GLU A 466 -14.10 4.39 -24.82
N VAL A 467 -15.05 3.83 -24.06
CA VAL A 467 -16.49 3.98 -24.30
C VAL A 467 -17.07 4.88 -23.20
N ASN A 468 -17.87 5.87 -23.58
CA ASN A 468 -18.46 6.84 -22.66
C ASN A 468 -20.00 6.82 -22.64
N LEU A 469 -20.64 6.14 -23.61
CA LEU A 469 -22.08 5.86 -23.62
C LEU A 469 -22.32 4.36 -23.79
N MET A 470 -23.01 3.73 -22.85
CA MET A 470 -23.28 2.29 -22.90
C MET A 470 -24.78 2.01 -23.01
N VAL A 471 -25.18 1.26 -24.04
CA VAL A 471 -26.55 0.72 -24.16
C VAL A 471 -26.57 -0.67 -23.55
N ALA A 472 -27.39 -0.87 -22.52
CA ALA A 472 -27.38 -2.11 -21.76
C ALA A 472 -28.78 -2.66 -21.48
N THR A 473 -28.87 -3.99 -21.45
CA THR A 473 -30.06 -4.70 -20.95
C THR A 473 -29.98 -4.89 -19.42
N ALA A 474 -30.95 -5.61 -18.84
CA ALA A 474 -31.03 -5.88 -17.40
C ALA A 474 -29.76 -6.52 -16.77
N VAL A 475 -28.80 -6.97 -17.57
CA VAL A 475 -27.52 -7.50 -17.06
C VAL A 475 -26.57 -6.43 -16.55
N ALA A 476 -26.70 -5.17 -16.96
CA ALA A 476 -26.00 -4.08 -16.28
C ALA A 476 -26.70 -3.63 -14.98
N GLU A 477 -27.92 -4.12 -14.70
CA GLU A 477 -28.62 -3.87 -13.42
C GLU A 477 -27.96 -4.69 -12.31
N GLU A 478 -27.82 -6.00 -12.54
CA GLU A 478 -27.36 -6.99 -11.57
C GLU A 478 -26.06 -7.68 -12.00
N GLY A 479 -25.05 -7.69 -11.14
CA GLY A 479 -23.92 -8.61 -11.27
C GLY A 479 -22.73 -8.16 -12.11
N LEU A 480 -22.68 -6.89 -12.52
CA LEU A 480 -21.51 -6.28 -13.17
C LEU A 480 -21.07 -4.99 -12.42
N ASP A 481 -19.76 -4.85 -12.19
CA ASP A 481 -19.17 -3.59 -11.72
C ASP A 481 -19.06 -2.60 -12.88
N VAL A 482 -19.91 -1.58 -12.86
CA VAL A 482 -19.94 -0.53 -13.86
C VAL A 482 -19.51 0.76 -13.19
N SER A 483 -18.63 1.51 -13.85
CA SER A 483 -18.12 2.80 -13.40
C SER A 483 -19.25 3.75 -13.00
N ALA A 484 -18.98 4.63 -12.02
CA ALA A 484 -19.94 5.65 -11.61
C ALA A 484 -20.30 6.55 -12.80
N CYS A 485 -21.61 6.67 -13.09
CA CYS A 485 -22.13 7.41 -14.24
C CYS A 485 -22.67 8.77 -13.82
N ASN A 486 -22.61 9.72 -14.77
CA ASN A 486 -23.21 11.05 -14.68
C ASN A 486 -24.70 11.00 -15.04
N LEU A 487 -25.07 10.15 -15.99
CA LEU A 487 -26.45 10.07 -16.49
C LEU A 487 -26.84 8.60 -16.67
N VAL A 488 -28.00 8.22 -16.14
CA VAL A 488 -28.63 6.94 -16.41
C VAL A 488 -30.02 7.20 -16.98
N VAL A 489 -30.27 6.70 -18.18
CA VAL A 489 -31.55 6.82 -18.86
C VAL A 489 -32.25 5.46 -18.89
N CYS A 490 -33.43 5.37 -18.30
CA CYS A 490 -34.32 4.24 -18.49
C CYS A 490 -35.13 4.46 -19.76
N PHE A 491 -34.69 3.85 -20.86
CA PHE A 491 -35.41 3.87 -22.13
C PHE A 491 -36.77 3.20 -21.99
N ASP A 492 -36.84 2.16 -21.17
CA ASP A 492 -38.10 1.54 -20.76
C ASP A 492 -38.27 1.66 -19.23
N PRO A 493 -39.47 2.03 -18.75
CA PRO A 493 -39.71 2.24 -17.33
C PRO A 493 -39.47 0.95 -16.54
N PRO A 494 -38.87 1.05 -15.33
CA PRO A 494 -38.54 -0.12 -14.53
C PRO A 494 -39.80 -0.82 -14.00
N LYS A 495 -39.94 -2.12 -14.31
CA LYS A 495 -41.12 -2.93 -13.92
C LYS A 495 -41.17 -3.32 -12.44
N SER A 496 -40.12 -3.02 -11.66
CA SER A 496 -40.04 -3.37 -10.23
C SER A 496 -39.18 -2.38 -9.44
N ALA A 497 -39.45 -2.26 -8.13
CA ALA A 497 -38.66 -1.42 -7.22
C ALA A 497 -37.18 -1.80 -7.15
N LYS A 498 -36.89 -3.10 -7.32
CA LYS A 498 -35.52 -3.60 -7.38
C LYS A 498 -34.76 -3.01 -8.57
N SER A 499 -35.34 -3.14 -9.76
CA SER A 499 -34.75 -2.61 -11.00
C SER A 499 -34.58 -1.09 -10.92
N PHE A 500 -35.57 -0.37 -10.37
CA PHE A 500 -35.47 1.07 -10.12
C PHE A 500 -34.29 1.44 -9.22
N ILE A 501 -34.17 0.82 -8.03
CA ILE A 501 -33.08 1.12 -7.08
C ILE A 501 -31.71 0.77 -7.66
N GLN A 502 -31.59 -0.38 -8.35
CA GLN A 502 -30.32 -0.84 -8.91
C GLN A 502 -29.85 0.01 -10.11
N ARG A 503 -30.76 0.40 -11.01
CA ARG A 503 -30.46 1.30 -12.13
C ARG A 503 -30.10 2.70 -11.63
N ARG A 504 -30.90 3.25 -10.69
CA ARG A 504 -30.61 4.55 -10.03
C ARG A 504 -29.23 4.54 -9.38
N GLY A 505 -28.88 3.42 -8.76
CA GLY A 505 -27.60 3.14 -8.14
C GLY A 505 -26.35 3.26 -9.03
N ARG A 506 -26.52 3.31 -10.36
CA ARG A 506 -25.42 3.52 -11.33
C ARG A 506 -25.13 5.00 -11.59
N ALA A 507 -26.13 5.87 -11.42
CA ALA A 507 -25.97 7.32 -11.44
C ALA A 507 -25.56 7.79 -10.03
N ARG A 508 -24.24 7.86 -9.80
CA ARG A 508 -23.66 8.13 -8.46
C ARG A 508 -22.46 9.09 -8.48
N ARG A 509 -22.26 9.82 -9.58
CA ARG A 509 -21.32 10.94 -9.61
C ARG A 509 -21.97 12.18 -8.98
N ALA A 510 -21.16 13.13 -8.51
CA ALA A 510 -21.70 14.39 -8.02
C ALA A 510 -22.49 15.08 -9.14
N GLY A 511 -23.72 15.54 -8.84
CA GLY A 511 -24.61 16.13 -9.85
C GLY A 511 -25.10 15.17 -10.93
N SER A 512 -25.20 13.86 -10.64
CA SER A 512 -25.72 12.88 -11.59
C SER A 512 -27.24 12.91 -11.74
N GLU A 513 -27.74 12.51 -12.90
CA GLU A 513 -29.17 12.49 -13.26
C GLU A 513 -29.64 11.06 -13.55
N TYR A 514 -30.89 10.77 -13.15
CA TYR A 514 -31.60 9.52 -13.44
C TYR A 514 -32.91 9.85 -14.15
N VAL A 515 -32.96 9.57 -15.45
CA VAL A 515 -34.07 9.98 -16.33
C VAL A 515 -34.90 8.76 -16.72
N ILE A 516 -36.23 8.86 -16.63
CA ILE A 516 -37.17 7.81 -17.06
C ILE A 516 -37.97 8.33 -18.25
N LEU A 517 -37.94 7.59 -19.36
CA LEU A 517 -38.78 7.86 -20.52
C LEU A 517 -40.14 7.19 -20.35
N VAL A 518 -41.21 7.99 -20.41
CA VAL A 518 -42.59 7.53 -20.23
C VAL A 518 -43.43 7.94 -21.45
N ASP A 519 -44.25 7.01 -21.92
CA ASP A 519 -45.23 7.25 -22.97
C ASP A 519 -46.40 8.08 -22.40
N GLU A 520 -46.67 9.24 -22.99
CA GLU A 520 -47.76 10.13 -22.55
C GLU A 520 -49.14 9.44 -22.59
N THR A 521 -49.32 8.45 -23.47
CA THR A 521 -50.58 7.70 -23.61
C THR A 521 -50.77 6.60 -22.57
N LYS A 522 -49.69 6.10 -21.96
CA LYS A 522 -49.71 4.99 -20.96
C LYS A 522 -49.45 5.46 -19.53
N ARG A 523 -49.72 6.74 -19.27
CA ARG A 523 -49.43 7.40 -17.99
C ARG A 523 -50.00 6.69 -16.76
N GLU A 524 -51.12 5.97 -16.88
CA GLU A 524 -51.72 5.25 -15.75
C GLU A 524 -51.12 3.85 -15.50
N GLU A 525 -50.68 3.15 -16.55
CA GLU A 525 -50.12 1.79 -16.44
C GLU A 525 -48.69 1.81 -15.87
N ASP A 526 -47.96 2.91 -16.10
CA ASP A 526 -46.57 3.07 -15.69
C ASP A 526 -46.40 3.75 -14.31
N LYS A 527 -47.46 4.11 -13.56
CA LYS A 527 -47.38 4.77 -12.23
C LYS A 527 -46.68 3.97 -11.13
N ALA A 528 -46.39 2.70 -11.35
CA ALA A 528 -45.78 1.84 -10.33
C ALA A 528 -44.45 2.39 -9.78
N TRP A 529 -43.70 3.18 -10.56
CA TRP A 529 -42.48 3.84 -10.08
C TRP A 529 -42.76 5.12 -9.27
N GLU A 530 -43.87 5.82 -9.52
CA GLU A 530 -44.28 7.02 -8.75
C GLU A 530 -44.57 6.64 -7.29
N ASP A 531 -45.25 5.51 -7.05
CA ASP A 531 -45.50 4.99 -5.69
C ASP A 531 -44.19 4.64 -4.95
N ILE A 532 -43.22 4.09 -5.68
CA ILE A 532 -41.90 3.71 -5.15
C ILE A 532 -41.09 4.97 -4.82
N GLU A 533 -41.10 5.96 -5.71
CA GLU A 533 -40.43 7.24 -5.51
C GLU A 533 -41.06 8.05 -4.38
N ALA A 534 -42.39 8.11 -4.31
CA ALA A 534 -43.12 8.80 -3.25
C ALA A 534 -42.84 8.18 -1.87
N GLN A 535 -42.76 6.84 -1.78
CA GLN A 535 -42.40 6.16 -0.53
C GLN A 535 -40.93 6.39 -0.14
N LEU A 536 -40.01 6.36 -1.10
CA LEU A 536 -38.60 6.68 -0.86
C LEU A 536 -38.44 8.14 -0.43
N ARG A 537 -39.16 9.07 -1.08
CA ARG A 537 -39.19 10.50 -0.73
C ARG A 537 -39.77 10.73 0.66
N ALA A 538 -40.84 10.04 1.04
CA ALA A 538 -41.41 10.11 2.39
C ALA A 538 -40.46 9.53 3.45
N GLU A 539 -39.66 8.52 3.11
CA GLU A 539 -38.56 8.06 3.97
C GLU A 539 -37.47 9.13 4.09
N TYR A 540 -37.10 9.81 3.00
CA TYR A 540 -36.11 10.89 3.01
C TYR A 540 -36.58 12.14 3.76
N GLU A 541 -37.84 12.55 3.60
CA GLU A 541 -38.39 13.69 4.33
C GLU A 541 -38.46 13.41 5.84
N ARG A 542 -38.74 12.15 6.23
CA ARG A 542 -38.58 11.72 7.64
C ARG A 542 -37.12 11.75 8.11
N GLU A 543 -36.17 11.36 7.26
CA GLU A 543 -34.73 11.42 7.57
C GLU A 543 -34.25 12.87 7.79
N ASP A 544 -34.66 13.81 6.92
CA ASP A 544 -34.31 15.23 7.02
C ASP A 544 -34.96 15.88 8.26
N GLN A 545 -36.21 15.54 8.56
CA GLN A 545 -36.89 15.96 9.79
C GLN A 545 -36.17 15.43 11.04
N GLN A 546 -35.71 14.18 11.03
CA GLN A 546 -34.98 13.59 12.14
C GLN A 546 -33.59 14.22 12.34
N SER A 547 -32.89 14.58 11.26
CA SER A 547 -31.62 15.32 11.32
C SER A 547 -31.83 16.74 11.87
N ALA A 548 -32.88 17.44 11.42
CA ALA A 548 -33.26 18.75 11.95
C ALA A 548 -33.64 18.69 13.44
N LEU A 549 -34.35 17.64 13.86
CA LEU A 549 -34.68 17.37 15.26
C LEU A 549 -33.41 17.15 16.09
N GLN A 550 -32.48 16.30 15.64
CA GLN A 550 -31.18 16.11 16.31
C GLN A 550 -30.38 17.43 16.42
N GLY A 551 -30.44 18.29 15.40
CA GLY A 551 -29.84 19.61 15.43
C GLY A 551 -30.44 20.53 16.50
N ARG A 552 -31.78 20.51 16.64
CA ARG A 552 -32.50 21.27 17.69
C ARG A 552 -32.19 20.74 19.08
N ILE A 553 -32.16 19.42 19.27
CA ILE A 553 -31.77 18.77 20.53
C ILE A 553 -30.33 19.15 20.90
N ALA A 554 -29.41 19.15 19.93
CA ALA A 554 -28.00 19.53 20.16
C ALA A 554 -27.82 20.94 20.70
N VAL A 555 -28.64 21.89 20.23
CA VAL A 555 -28.61 23.30 20.63
C VAL A 555 -29.28 23.49 22.00
N TRP A 556 -30.35 22.73 22.27
CA TRP A 556 -31.06 22.80 23.54
C TRP A 556 -30.29 22.15 24.70
N GLU A 557 -29.64 21.02 24.45
CA GLU A 557 -28.71 20.42 25.39
C GLU A 557 -27.53 21.38 25.60
N THR A 558 -27.56 22.14 26.70
CA THR A 558 -26.44 22.97 27.10
C THR A 558 -25.21 22.07 27.18
N THR A 559 -24.20 22.34 26.35
CA THR A 559 -22.88 21.74 26.51
C THR A 559 -22.43 22.09 27.93
N SER A 560 -22.46 21.09 28.81
CA SER A 560 -22.01 21.16 30.19
C SER A 560 -20.81 22.10 30.32
N ASP A 561 -20.75 22.94 31.38
CA ASP A 561 -19.64 23.86 31.74
C ASP A 561 -18.28 23.17 32.00
N ARG A 562 -18.07 21.97 31.44
CA ARG A 562 -16.85 21.19 31.49
C ARG A 562 -15.77 21.92 30.71
N ARG A 563 -14.98 22.65 31.47
CA ARG A 563 -13.77 23.32 31.03
C ARG A 563 -12.60 22.79 31.84
N PHE A 564 -11.54 22.40 31.17
CA PHE A 564 -10.25 22.16 31.78
C PHE A 564 -9.36 23.38 31.55
N VAL A 565 -8.76 23.89 32.63
CA VAL A 565 -7.76 24.96 32.58
C VAL A 565 -6.46 24.39 33.11
N GLU A 566 -5.42 24.44 32.30
CA GLU A 566 -4.10 23.96 32.69
C GLU A 566 -3.47 24.93 33.72
N PRO A 567 -3.00 24.45 34.89
CA PRO A 567 -2.57 25.32 35.98
C PRO A 567 -1.39 26.24 35.69
N GLU A 568 -0.42 25.82 34.87
CA GLU A 568 0.83 26.58 34.64
C GLU A 568 0.71 27.63 33.53
N THR A 569 0.00 27.30 32.46
CA THR A 569 -0.10 28.07 31.22
C THR A 569 -1.43 28.79 31.08
N GLY A 570 -2.46 28.39 31.84
CA GLY A 570 -3.83 28.87 31.68
C GLY A 570 -4.51 28.39 30.40
N ALA A 571 -3.93 27.42 29.68
CA ALA A 571 -4.52 26.88 28.45
C ALA A 571 -5.88 26.20 28.73
N VAL A 572 -6.83 26.37 27.81
CA VAL A 572 -8.23 25.98 28.03
C VAL A 572 -8.68 24.93 27.03
N LEU A 573 -9.20 23.82 27.55
CA LEU A 573 -9.94 22.83 26.78
C LEU A 573 -11.42 22.89 27.19
N ASP A 574 -12.32 22.98 26.22
CA ASP A 574 -13.75 22.87 26.42
C ASP A 574 -14.37 21.88 25.41
N MET A 575 -15.67 21.65 25.52
CA MET A 575 -16.40 20.70 24.68
C MET A 575 -16.51 21.15 23.22
N GLU A 576 -16.43 22.45 22.95
CA GLU A 576 -16.53 23.01 21.60
C GLU A 576 -15.19 22.86 20.84
N ASN A 577 -14.08 23.14 21.52
CA ASN A 577 -12.75 23.12 20.92
C ASN A 577 -12.09 21.72 20.92
N ALA A 578 -12.55 20.78 21.76
CA ALA A 578 -11.95 19.46 21.92
C ALA A 578 -11.79 18.68 20.60
N LYS A 579 -12.80 18.71 19.72
CA LYS A 579 -12.72 18.04 18.42
C LYS A 579 -11.61 18.62 17.53
N ALA A 580 -11.49 19.95 17.48
CA ALA A 580 -10.48 20.63 16.69
C ALA A 580 -9.07 20.34 17.21
N HIS A 581 -8.88 20.36 18.55
CA HIS A 581 -7.62 19.98 19.19
C HIS A 581 -7.23 18.53 18.89
N LEU A 582 -8.19 17.60 18.96
CA LEU A 582 -7.97 16.19 18.68
C LEU A 582 -7.60 15.94 17.21
N GLN A 583 -8.27 16.63 16.27
CA GLN A 583 -7.93 16.58 14.85
C GLN A 583 -6.54 17.13 14.59
N ARG A 584 -6.17 18.26 15.21
CA ARG A 584 -4.82 18.84 15.11
C ARG A 584 -3.75 17.89 15.65
N PHE A 585 -4.02 17.22 16.76
CA PHE A 585 -3.14 16.17 17.29
C PHE A 585 -2.94 15.05 16.27
N CYS A 586 -4.01 14.48 15.73
CA CYS A 586 -3.88 13.39 14.78
C CYS A 586 -3.15 13.81 13.49
N ALA A 587 -3.35 15.05 13.03
CA ALA A 587 -2.66 15.58 11.86
C ALA A 587 -1.14 15.74 12.06
N ILE A 588 -0.69 16.11 13.26
CA ILE A 588 0.73 16.30 13.57
C ILE A 588 1.40 14.97 13.95
N ALA A 589 0.80 14.20 14.86
CA ALA A 589 1.35 12.93 15.35
C ALA A 589 1.41 11.84 14.27
N GLY A 590 0.53 11.91 13.26
CA GLY A 590 0.50 10.96 12.14
C GLY A 590 1.71 11.02 11.20
N GLY A 591 2.56 12.06 11.27
CA GLY A 591 3.87 12.09 10.60
C GLY A 591 3.87 11.67 9.12
N ARG A 592 4.77 10.73 8.75
CA ARG A 592 4.96 10.13 7.41
C ARG A 592 3.86 9.12 7.00
N ALA A 593 2.97 8.74 7.92
CA ALA A 593 1.95 7.69 7.73
C ALA A 593 0.78 8.10 6.79
N ARG A 594 0.99 9.05 5.88
CA ARG A 594 -0.08 9.83 5.22
C ARG A 594 -0.74 9.14 4.03
N ARG A 595 -0.04 8.23 3.34
CA ARG A 595 -0.50 7.79 2.01
C ARG A 595 -1.61 6.74 2.06
N TYR A 596 -1.61 5.87 3.07
CA TYR A 596 -2.56 4.72 3.15
C TYR A 596 -3.37 4.63 4.44
N ILE A 597 -3.18 5.55 5.41
CA ILE A 597 -3.85 5.52 6.72
C ILE A 597 -4.75 6.74 6.86
N ASN A 598 -6.00 6.51 7.28
CA ASN A 598 -6.89 7.60 7.67
C ASN A 598 -6.49 8.09 9.06
N TRP A 599 -5.97 9.31 9.11
CA TRP A 599 -5.55 9.97 10.35
C TRP A 599 -6.69 10.71 11.05
N GLN A 600 -7.89 10.79 10.48
CA GLN A 600 -9.00 11.46 11.14
C GLN A 600 -9.59 10.56 12.25
N PRO A 601 -9.81 11.12 13.45
CA PRO A 601 -10.55 10.39 14.49
C PRO A 601 -11.98 10.18 14.01
N TYR A 602 -12.51 8.98 14.22
CA TYR A 602 -13.90 8.67 13.95
C TYR A 602 -14.63 8.32 15.24
N TYR A 603 -15.92 8.59 15.27
CA TYR A 603 -16.78 8.34 16.43
C TYR A 603 -17.61 7.11 16.13
N ILE A 604 -18.05 6.41 17.16
CA ILE A 604 -18.98 5.26 17.14
C ILE A 604 -19.98 5.49 18.25
N PHE A 605 -21.27 5.53 17.97
CA PHE A 605 -22.28 5.75 19.01
C PHE A 605 -22.96 4.45 19.44
N GLU A 606 -23.37 4.39 20.70
CA GLU A 606 -24.12 3.28 21.30
C GLU A 606 -25.39 3.85 21.95
N ASP A 607 -26.52 3.21 21.66
CA ASP A 607 -27.81 3.55 22.27
C ASP A 607 -27.88 2.92 23.67
N THR A 608 -28.05 3.77 24.68
CA THR A 608 -28.05 3.39 26.10
C THR A 608 -29.43 3.48 26.75
N GLY A 609 -30.46 3.81 25.98
CA GLY A 609 -31.83 3.93 26.47
C GLY A 609 -32.58 5.05 25.78
N ARG A 610 -33.82 5.31 26.22
CA ARG A 610 -34.62 6.42 25.71
C ARG A 610 -34.99 7.38 26.81
N GLN A 611 -35.09 8.66 26.47
CA GLN A 611 -35.58 9.69 27.37
C GLN A 611 -36.69 10.47 26.68
N SER A 612 -37.77 10.76 27.41
CA SER A 612 -38.77 11.71 26.93
C SER A 612 -38.13 13.11 26.97
N PRO A 613 -38.01 13.81 25.83
CA PRO A 613 -37.51 15.18 25.83
C PRO A 613 -38.49 16.05 26.63
N SER A 614 -38.07 16.53 27.80
CA SER A 614 -38.93 17.30 28.71
C SER A 614 -39.33 18.68 28.18
N PHE A 615 -38.94 19.05 26.95
CA PHE A 615 -38.99 20.42 26.44
C PHE A 615 -39.61 20.60 25.05
N THR A 616 -39.81 19.55 24.24
CA THR A 616 -40.31 19.74 22.86
C THR A 616 -41.83 19.71 22.74
N GLY A 617 -42.58 19.34 23.78
CA GLY A 617 -44.03 19.14 23.68
C GLY A 617 -44.43 18.00 22.73
N GLU A 618 -43.44 17.26 22.21
CA GLU A 618 -43.60 16.11 21.33
C GLU A 618 -43.53 14.83 22.18
N THR A 619 -44.43 13.88 21.90
CA THR A 619 -44.54 12.59 22.60
C THR A 619 -43.50 11.55 22.18
N GLU A 620 -42.56 11.90 21.30
CA GLU A 620 -41.55 10.97 20.78
C GLU A 620 -40.32 10.90 21.71
N GLU A 621 -40.07 9.71 22.25
CA GLU A 621 -38.89 9.41 23.04
C GLU A 621 -37.61 9.48 22.19
N THR A 622 -36.62 10.26 22.62
CA THR A 622 -35.33 10.39 21.93
C THR A 622 -34.30 9.39 22.47
N PRO A 623 -33.43 8.83 21.62
CA PRO A 623 -32.41 7.89 22.05
C PRO A 623 -31.30 8.61 22.83
N LEU A 624 -30.87 8.01 23.93
CA LEU A 624 -29.77 8.47 24.76
C LEU A 624 -28.47 7.81 24.27
N LEU A 625 -27.63 8.56 23.58
CA LEU A 625 -26.45 8.08 22.87
C LEU A 625 -25.17 8.30 23.66
N LYS A 626 -24.35 7.26 23.76
CA LYS A 626 -22.97 7.35 24.24
C LYS A 626 -22.02 7.27 23.05
N ALA A 627 -21.08 8.19 22.91
CA ALA A 627 -20.11 8.12 21.82
C ALA A 627 -18.80 7.48 22.27
N ARG A 628 -18.20 6.67 21.42
CA ARG A 628 -16.82 6.17 21.51
C ARG A 628 -16.02 6.82 20.40
N VAL A 629 -15.02 7.60 20.73
CA VAL A 629 -14.04 8.05 19.74
C VAL A 629 -12.96 6.99 19.56
N VAL A 630 -12.59 6.76 18.31
CA VAL A 630 -11.49 5.87 17.90
C VAL A 630 -10.45 6.71 17.18
N LEU A 631 -9.26 6.76 17.75
CA LEU A 631 -8.09 7.46 17.22
C LEU A 631 -7.34 6.57 16.20
N PRO A 632 -6.48 7.16 15.36
CA PRO A 632 -5.71 6.42 14.37
C PRO A 632 -4.77 5.35 14.95
N ALA A 633 -4.33 4.42 14.09
CA ALA A 633 -3.49 3.27 14.49
C ALA A 633 -2.12 3.65 15.09
N PHE A 634 -1.54 4.81 14.72
CA PHE A 634 -0.29 5.27 15.32
C PHE A 634 -0.44 5.68 16.79
N VAL A 635 -1.66 5.92 17.28
CA VAL A 635 -1.91 6.19 18.70
C VAL A 635 -1.89 4.86 19.47
N PRO A 636 -1.24 4.78 20.65
CA PRO A 636 -1.18 3.55 21.44
C PRO A 636 -2.55 2.95 21.72
N HIS A 637 -2.62 1.61 21.72
CA HIS A 637 -3.88 0.87 21.90
C HIS A 637 -4.67 1.31 23.14
N SER A 638 -4.00 1.51 24.29
CA SER A 638 -4.62 1.92 25.55
C SER A 638 -5.32 3.29 25.50
N LEU A 639 -4.90 4.18 24.59
CA LEU A 639 -5.44 5.53 24.43
C LEU A 639 -6.34 5.66 23.20
N ARG A 640 -6.36 4.63 22.35
CA ARG A 640 -6.97 4.71 21.02
C ARG A 640 -8.49 4.82 21.07
N THR A 641 -9.13 4.22 22.08
CA THR A 641 -10.59 4.24 22.21
C THR A 641 -11.02 4.87 23.51
N THR A 642 -11.94 5.83 23.44
CA THR A 642 -12.47 6.51 24.62
C THR A 642 -13.96 6.77 24.48
N TRP A 643 -14.71 6.49 25.54
CA TRP A 643 -16.15 6.75 25.60
C TRP A 643 -16.44 8.15 26.16
N SER A 644 -17.57 8.72 25.76
CA SER A 644 -18.17 9.89 26.40
C SER A 644 -18.48 9.57 27.86
N LYS A 645 -18.36 10.56 28.72
CA LYS A 645 -18.57 10.39 30.16
C LYS A 645 -20.05 10.19 30.47
N LYS A 646 -20.91 10.92 29.76
CA LYS A 646 -22.37 10.83 29.86
C LYS A 646 -22.98 10.38 28.53
N ALA A 647 -24.24 9.97 28.59
CA ALA A 647 -25.06 9.76 27.40
C ALA A 647 -25.84 11.05 27.09
N TRP A 648 -26.05 11.32 25.81
CA TRP A 648 -26.61 12.57 25.28
C TRP A 648 -27.72 12.26 24.27
N GLY A 649 -28.74 13.09 24.19
CA GLY A 649 -29.79 13.00 23.17
C GLY A 649 -29.32 13.41 21.76
N SER A 650 -28.17 14.09 21.64
CA SER A 650 -27.57 14.45 20.35
C SER A 650 -26.22 13.76 20.07
N GLU A 651 -26.06 13.26 18.84
CA GLU A 651 -24.77 12.75 18.32
C GLU A 651 -23.67 13.82 18.38
N LYS A 652 -24.01 15.08 18.10
CA LYS A 652 -23.04 16.18 18.08
C LYS A 652 -22.42 16.42 19.46
N ASN A 653 -23.23 16.36 20.52
CA ASN A 653 -22.78 16.55 21.89
C ASN A 653 -22.09 15.31 22.45
N ALA A 654 -22.61 14.11 22.17
CA ALA A 654 -21.95 12.87 22.56
C ALA A 654 -20.53 12.78 21.98
N SER A 655 -20.35 13.15 20.72
CA SER A 655 -19.03 13.13 20.06
C SER A 655 -18.09 14.23 20.56
N LYS A 656 -18.60 15.40 20.97
CA LYS A 656 -17.80 16.44 21.66
C LYS A 656 -17.30 15.92 23.01
N ASP A 657 -18.16 15.26 23.79
CA ASP A 657 -17.81 14.70 25.10
C ASP A 657 -16.75 13.59 24.97
N ALA A 658 -16.94 12.67 24.03
CA ALA A 658 -15.94 11.64 23.75
C ALA A 658 -14.60 12.24 23.28
N ALA A 659 -14.62 13.31 22.48
CA ALA A 659 -13.41 14.01 22.05
C ALA A 659 -12.69 14.67 23.23
N PHE A 660 -13.42 15.30 24.14
CA PHE A 660 -12.88 15.91 25.35
C PHE A 660 -12.19 14.86 26.24
N GLU A 661 -12.87 13.73 26.52
CA GLU A 661 -12.29 12.64 27.31
C GLU A 661 -11.05 12.02 26.65
N ALA A 662 -11.07 11.83 25.32
CA ALA A 662 -9.91 11.32 24.61
C ALA A 662 -8.73 12.30 24.67
N PHE A 663 -8.98 13.59 24.50
CA PHE A 663 -7.94 14.60 24.59
C PHE A 663 -7.35 14.68 26.00
N MET A 664 -8.18 14.59 27.04
CA MET A 664 -7.70 14.52 28.42
C MET A 664 -6.82 13.29 28.67
N ARG A 665 -7.16 12.13 28.10
CA ARG A 665 -6.29 10.95 28.17
C ARG A 665 -4.96 11.15 27.46
N LEU A 666 -4.95 11.81 26.30
CA LEU A 666 -3.70 12.19 25.62
C LEU A 666 -2.85 13.16 26.46
N TYR A 667 -3.49 14.10 27.15
CA TYR A 667 -2.84 15.03 28.07
C TYR A 667 -2.23 14.31 29.27
N HIS A 668 -2.98 13.45 29.95
CA HIS A 668 -2.47 12.65 31.07
C HIS A 668 -1.36 11.68 30.64
N ALA A 669 -1.42 11.17 29.40
CA ALA A 669 -0.36 10.36 28.80
C ALA A 669 0.87 11.16 28.34
N LYS A 670 0.88 12.50 28.52
CA LYS A 670 1.96 13.41 28.09
C LYS A 670 2.26 13.33 26.58
N LEU A 671 1.23 13.14 25.76
CA LEU A 671 1.33 13.17 24.29
C LEU A 671 1.03 14.55 23.68
N VAL A 672 0.57 15.49 24.51
CA VAL A 672 0.40 16.91 24.24
C VAL A 672 1.11 17.70 25.35
N ASN A 673 1.57 18.92 25.04
CA ASN A 673 2.24 19.79 26.01
C ASN A 673 1.23 20.53 26.91
N ASN A 674 1.75 21.29 27.87
CA ASN A 674 0.94 22.08 28.81
C ASN A 674 0.10 23.15 28.09
N PHE A 675 0.49 23.57 26.88
CA PHE A 675 -0.28 24.47 26.00
C PHE A 675 -1.41 23.78 25.22
N LEU A 676 -1.73 22.51 25.51
CA LEU A 676 -2.73 21.70 24.80
C LEU A 676 -2.44 21.56 23.29
N GLN A 677 -1.15 21.63 22.93
CA GLN A 677 -0.67 21.42 21.57
C GLN A 677 0.05 20.07 21.46
N PRO A 678 0.04 19.46 20.26
CA PRO A 678 0.87 18.29 19.98
C PRO A 678 2.35 18.60 20.23
N LEU A 679 3.12 17.59 20.62
CA LEU A 679 4.56 17.69 20.83
C LEU A 679 5.24 17.95 19.48
N THR A 680 5.22 19.21 19.05
CA THR A 680 6.00 19.65 17.90
C THR A 680 7.44 19.79 18.36
N SER A 681 8.37 19.20 17.60
CA SER A 681 9.73 19.69 17.61
C SER A 681 9.64 21.16 17.20
N GLY A 682 9.93 22.09 18.12
CA GLY A 682 10.28 23.46 17.72
C GLY A 682 11.23 23.34 16.54
N HIS A 683 10.93 24.07 15.46
CA HIS A 683 11.56 23.96 14.15
C HIS A 683 12.94 23.32 14.24
N ALA A 684 13.14 22.18 13.57
CA ALA A 684 14.49 21.67 13.35
C ALA A 684 15.32 22.88 12.90
N GLU A 685 16.24 23.31 13.76
CA GLU A 685 17.14 24.44 13.52
C GLU A 685 17.67 24.22 12.10
N GLY A 686 17.38 25.16 11.19
CA GLY A 686 17.61 24.96 9.76
C GLY A 686 19.09 24.60 9.48
N PRO A 687 19.42 24.10 8.28
CA PRO A 687 20.79 23.74 7.89
C PRO A 687 21.82 24.89 8.03
N GLY A 688 21.38 26.12 8.34
CA GLY A 688 22.24 27.26 8.64
C GLY A 688 22.99 27.19 9.98
N GLU A 689 22.52 26.45 10.99
CA GLU A 689 23.25 26.34 12.28
C GLU A 689 24.37 25.28 12.29
N ASP A 690 24.35 24.31 11.37
CA ASP A 690 25.43 23.31 11.24
C ASP A 690 26.78 23.96 10.85
N MET A 691 26.73 25.16 10.25
CA MET A 691 27.86 25.99 9.85
C MET A 691 28.21 27.06 10.90
N ALA A 692 27.48 27.14 12.01
CA ALA A 692 27.75 28.13 13.04
C ALA A 692 29.12 27.88 13.69
N LEU A 693 29.91 28.95 13.80
CA LEU A 693 31.17 28.95 14.54
C LEU A 693 30.86 29.06 16.03
N MET A 694 31.42 28.15 16.82
CA MET A 694 31.38 28.22 18.29
C MET A 694 32.72 28.67 18.84
N ASP A 695 32.66 29.59 19.81
CA ASP A 695 33.81 29.93 20.65
C ASP A 695 34.13 28.76 21.58
N ILE A 696 35.28 28.13 21.34
CA ILE A 696 35.82 27.06 22.16
C ILE A 696 37.00 27.57 23.00
N ARG A 697 37.24 26.86 24.10
CA ARG A 697 38.35 27.14 25.01
C ARG A 697 39.69 26.85 24.32
N GLU A 698 40.76 27.38 24.92
CA GLU A 698 42.10 27.00 24.52
C GLU A 698 42.37 25.49 24.64
N GLN A 699 43.16 25.01 23.68
CA GLN A 699 43.65 23.63 23.64
C GLN A 699 44.53 23.36 24.84
N PHE A 700 44.37 22.18 25.42
CA PHE A 700 45.22 21.70 26.49
C PHE A 700 46.65 21.53 25.99
N ASP A 701 47.56 22.32 26.54
CA ASP A 701 48.98 22.21 26.26
C ASP A 701 49.65 21.23 27.25
N PRO A 702 50.11 20.05 26.80
CA PRO A 702 50.83 19.10 27.65
C PRO A 702 52.23 19.60 28.03
N TRP A 703 52.83 20.50 27.25
CA TRP A 703 54.22 20.94 27.40
C TRP A 703 54.44 21.82 28.63
N VAL A 704 53.44 22.61 29.03
CA VAL A 704 53.48 23.41 30.28
C VAL A 704 53.74 22.54 31.51
N ARG A 705 53.20 21.32 31.55
CA ARG A 705 53.45 20.37 32.65
C ARG A 705 54.83 19.75 32.58
N ILE A 706 55.33 19.50 31.36
CA ILE A 706 56.66 18.94 31.12
C ILE A 706 57.75 19.96 31.50
N SER A 707 57.63 21.21 31.05
CA SER A 707 58.50 22.33 31.46
C SER A 707 58.58 22.47 32.98
N LYS A 708 57.44 22.39 33.68
CA LYS A 708 57.40 22.39 35.15
C LYS A 708 58.05 21.16 35.79
N ALA A 709 58.00 19.99 35.17
CA ALA A 709 58.66 18.80 35.70
C ALA A 709 60.18 18.85 35.52
N TRP A 710 60.68 19.48 34.45
CA TRP A 710 62.11 19.74 34.28
C TRP A 710 62.68 20.69 35.34
N THR A 711 61.85 21.59 35.87
CA THR A 711 62.26 22.60 36.87
C THR A 711 62.04 22.16 38.33
N THR A 712 61.18 21.17 38.58
CA THR A 712 60.85 20.71 39.94
C THR A 712 61.44 19.33 40.35
N GLY A 713 62.00 18.54 39.42
CA GLY A 713 62.40 17.14 39.67
C GLY A 713 63.92 16.86 39.75
N GLU A 714 64.30 15.90 40.61
CA GLU A 714 65.63 15.26 40.65
C GLU A 714 65.90 14.45 39.36
N PRO A 715 67.18 14.25 38.94
CA PRO A 715 67.54 13.57 37.69
C PRO A 715 67.04 12.11 37.53
N LYS A 716 66.46 11.49 38.56
CA LYS A 716 65.92 10.12 38.55
C LYS A 716 64.60 9.95 37.78
N ASP A 717 63.92 11.04 37.43
CA ASP A 717 62.64 11.00 36.71
C ASP A 717 62.77 11.22 35.19
N VAL A 718 63.96 11.36 34.63
CA VAL A 718 64.15 11.48 33.17
C VAL A 718 64.25 10.09 32.55
N ARG A 719 63.42 9.83 31.52
CA ARG A 719 63.48 8.59 30.73
C ARG A 719 64.00 8.86 29.33
N THR A 720 64.62 7.85 28.75
CA THR A 720 65.15 7.89 27.38
C THR A 720 64.33 6.97 26.48
N CYS A 721 63.90 7.47 25.33
CA CYS A 721 63.26 6.72 24.26
C CYS A 721 64.19 6.68 23.05
N SER A 722 64.51 5.50 22.52
CA SER A 722 65.19 5.40 21.23
C SER A 722 64.16 5.52 20.09
N VAL A 723 64.41 6.42 19.15
CA VAL A 723 63.63 6.55 17.91
C VAL A 723 64.42 5.89 16.79
N VAL A 724 63.77 5.01 16.03
CA VAL A 724 64.33 4.32 14.86
C VAL A 724 63.43 4.61 13.67
N ALA A 725 63.94 5.21 12.61
CA ALA A 725 63.20 5.45 11.38
C ALA A 725 63.81 4.61 10.25
N GLU A 726 62.99 3.83 9.57
CA GLU A 726 63.38 2.95 8.46
C GLU A 726 62.72 3.44 7.17
N GLU A 727 63.50 3.63 6.12
CA GLU A 727 62.99 4.00 4.80
C GLU A 727 62.26 2.80 4.15
N ASP A 728 61.00 3.00 3.71
CA ASP A 728 60.15 1.93 3.16
C ASP A 728 60.76 1.27 1.90
N ALA A 729 61.61 1.99 1.16
CA ALA A 729 62.33 1.50 -0.01
C ALA A 729 63.57 0.64 0.31
N GLY A 730 63.93 0.48 1.59
CA GLY A 730 64.97 -0.45 2.06
C GLY A 730 66.40 0.08 2.03
N GLY A 731 66.62 1.39 1.92
CA GLY A 731 67.96 1.99 1.74
C GLY A 731 68.65 2.53 3.00
N SER A 732 67.87 3.08 3.95
CA SER A 732 68.42 3.92 5.03
C SER A 732 67.69 3.71 6.37
N GLN A 733 68.46 3.61 7.47
CA GLN A 733 67.92 3.58 8.83
C GLN A 733 68.54 4.72 9.65
N LEU A 734 67.70 5.52 10.31
CA LEU A 734 68.11 6.60 11.20
C LEU A 734 67.76 6.21 12.63
N SER A 735 68.67 6.43 13.59
CA SER A 735 68.38 6.22 15.01
C SER A 735 68.90 7.36 15.87
N PHE A 736 68.10 7.83 16.80
CA PHE A 736 68.49 8.85 17.78
C PHE A 736 67.74 8.68 19.10
N GLU A 737 68.22 9.33 20.16
CA GLU A 737 67.62 9.25 21.48
C GLU A 737 66.82 10.51 21.82
N VAL A 738 65.71 10.32 22.54
CA VAL A 738 64.82 11.39 23.03
C VAL A 738 64.74 11.28 24.54
N ARG A 739 65.10 12.35 25.25
CA ARG A 739 65.02 12.44 26.71
C ARG A 739 63.85 13.32 27.12
N VAL A 740 63.00 12.78 27.99
CA VAL A 740 61.80 13.46 28.51
C VAL A 740 61.51 13.02 29.95
N PRO A 741 60.95 13.88 30.81
CA PRO A 741 60.54 13.52 32.17
C PRO A 741 59.46 12.42 32.13
N ALA A 742 59.43 11.55 33.14
CA ALA A 742 58.60 10.35 33.28
C ALA A 742 57.09 10.63 33.48
N LEU A 743 56.55 11.65 32.83
CA LEU A 743 55.14 12.04 32.84
C LEU A 743 54.29 11.12 31.95
N GLY A 744 54.37 9.82 32.20
CA GLY A 744 53.48 8.83 31.63
C GLY A 744 53.60 8.58 30.14
N LEU A 745 54.64 9.06 29.45
CA LEU A 745 54.89 8.70 28.06
C LEU A 745 54.88 7.16 27.92
N GLY A 746 53.89 6.60 27.22
CA GLY A 746 53.75 5.16 27.01
C GLY A 746 54.46 4.72 25.72
N SER A 747 54.23 3.47 25.30
CA SER A 747 54.62 3.03 23.95
C SER A 747 53.78 3.78 22.90
N ILE A 748 54.44 4.52 22.01
CA ILE A 748 53.79 5.19 20.88
C ILE A 748 53.83 4.23 19.68
N PRO A 749 52.68 3.89 19.06
CA PRO A 749 52.68 3.01 17.89
C PRO A 749 53.45 3.65 16.73
N PRO A 750 54.11 2.84 15.88
CA PRO A 750 54.89 3.36 14.78
C PRO A 750 54.03 4.15 13.81
N PHE A 751 54.61 5.14 13.15
CA PHE A 751 53.92 6.01 12.22
C PHE A 751 54.79 6.29 10.99
N ARG A 752 54.14 6.56 9.86
CA ARG A 752 54.83 6.91 8.62
C ARG A 752 54.93 8.42 8.46
N VAL A 753 56.05 8.87 7.91
CA VAL A 753 56.33 10.28 7.58
C VAL A 753 56.91 10.33 6.17
N LEU A 754 56.50 11.31 5.38
CA LEU A 754 57.13 11.61 4.09
C LEU A 754 58.20 12.68 4.34
N LEU A 755 59.46 12.33 4.11
CA LEU A 755 60.60 13.24 4.17
C LEU A 755 61.27 13.25 2.80
N GLN A 756 61.40 14.43 2.18
CA GLN A 756 62.08 14.61 0.89
C GLN A 756 61.63 13.58 -0.17
N ASP A 757 60.31 13.38 -0.32
CA ASP A 757 59.68 12.42 -1.24
C ASP A 757 59.91 10.92 -0.96
N ALA A 758 60.61 10.56 0.13
CA ALA A 758 60.73 9.19 0.62
C ALA A 758 59.79 8.93 1.81
N ALA A 759 59.20 7.73 1.88
CA ALA A 759 58.37 7.31 2.99
C ALA A 759 59.22 6.61 4.07
N TRP A 760 59.15 7.12 5.29
CA TRP A 760 59.88 6.63 6.45
C TRP A 760 58.92 6.10 7.50
N LYS A 761 59.21 4.92 8.04
CA LYS A 761 58.48 4.29 9.15
C LYS A 761 59.23 4.52 10.45
N VAL A 762 58.63 5.30 11.35
CA VAL A 762 59.25 5.73 12.60
C VAL A 762 58.73 4.91 13.77
N HIS A 763 59.64 4.32 14.53
CA HIS A 763 59.42 3.52 15.74
C HIS A 763 59.96 4.26 16.95
N ILE A 764 59.11 4.56 17.94
CA ILE A 764 59.53 5.13 19.22
C ILE A 764 59.48 4.01 20.26
N LYS A 765 60.65 3.52 20.72
CA LYS A 765 60.70 2.48 21.76
C LYS A 765 60.20 3.03 23.09
N ALA A 766 59.68 2.14 23.93
CA ALA A 766 59.17 2.49 25.25
C ALA A 766 60.27 3.15 26.11
N PRO A 767 59.92 4.15 26.93
CA PRO A 767 60.90 4.88 27.74
C PRO A 767 61.54 3.97 28.80
N ALA A 768 62.87 3.85 28.75
CA ALA A 768 63.69 3.15 29.72
C ALA A 768 64.31 4.13 30.74
N THR A 769 64.65 3.65 31.93
CA THR A 769 65.48 4.38 32.89
C THR A 769 66.86 4.61 32.30
N LEU A 770 67.44 5.79 32.56
CA LEU A 770 68.81 6.11 32.17
C LEU A 770 69.75 5.00 32.69
N ASN A 771 70.32 4.19 31.80
CA ASN A 771 71.48 3.37 32.13
C ASN A 771 72.70 4.26 31.97
N ASP A 772 73.51 4.41 33.02
CA ASP A 772 74.75 5.22 33.09
C ASP A 772 75.89 4.72 32.14
N SER A 773 75.57 3.99 31.07
CA SER A 773 76.56 3.33 30.21
C SER A 773 76.25 3.38 28.72
N VAL A 774 75.91 4.56 28.18
CA VAL A 774 76.00 4.82 26.73
C VAL A 774 76.83 6.08 26.47
N SER A 775 77.80 5.91 25.58
CA SER A 775 79.00 6.71 25.35
C SER A 775 78.77 8.19 25.05
N ARG A 776 79.41 9.04 25.86
CA ARG A 776 79.80 10.40 25.49
C ARG A 776 80.92 10.36 24.46
N ALA A 777 80.59 10.37 23.18
CA ALA A 777 81.46 10.90 22.13
C ALA A 777 80.61 11.20 20.87
N SER A 778 80.65 12.45 20.41
CA SER A 778 80.15 12.98 19.12
C SER A 778 78.65 13.20 18.82
N SER A 779 77.71 13.02 19.74
CA SER A 779 76.29 13.36 19.46
C SER A 779 75.98 14.84 19.73
N ARG A 780 75.34 15.55 18.78
CA ARG A 780 74.87 16.93 18.96
C ARG A 780 73.54 16.92 19.69
N GLU A 781 73.44 17.61 20.82
CA GLU A 781 72.17 17.76 21.54
C GLU A 781 71.32 18.87 20.92
N ILE A 782 70.10 18.54 20.51
CA ILE A 782 69.10 19.47 20.01
C ILE A 782 68.00 19.56 21.07
N THR A 783 67.89 20.71 21.73
CA THR A 783 66.89 20.93 22.78
C THR A 783 65.76 21.80 22.26
N VAL A 784 64.54 21.26 22.25
CA VAL A 784 63.33 22.05 22.04
C VAL A 784 62.99 22.75 23.35
N ARG A 785 62.92 24.08 23.34
CA ARG A 785 62.70 24.93 24.52
C ARG A 785 61.38 25.67 24.45
N ASP A 786 60.78 25.98 25.59
CA ASP A 786 59.63 26.88 25.66
C ASP A 786 60.02 28.35 25.49
N GLY A 787 59.03 29.26 25.43
CA GLY A 787 59.25 30.70 25.33
C GLY A 787 60.06 31.31 26.49
N GLN A 788 60.17 30.62 27.62
CA GLN A 788 61.00 31.00 28.78
C GLN A 788 62.37 30.29 28.78
N GLN A 789 62.76 29.66 27.67
CA GLN A 789 64.02 28.92 27.47
C GLN A 789 64.16 27.64 28.32
N ASN A 790 63.12 27.16 28.97
CA ASN A 790 63.15 25.88 29.69
C ASN A 790 63.12 24.71 28.71
N PRO A 791 63.85 23.61 28.97
CA PRO A 791 63.84 22.43 28.11
C PRO A 791 62.45 21.76 28.13
N LEU A 792 61.94 21.39 26.95
CA LEU A 792 60.72 20.59 26.79
C LEU A 792 61.08 19.14 26.45
N VAL A 793 61.92 18.96 25.43
CA VAL A 793 62.40 17.66 24.94
C VAL A 793 63.86 17.82 24.49
N VAL A 794 64.72 16.89 24.86
CA VAL A 794 66.14 16.87 24.45
C VAL A 794 66.37 15.70 23.50
N PHE A 795 66.87 15.99 22.30
CA PHE A 795 67.24 15.00 21.29
C PHE A 795 68.76 14.84 21.28
N ALA A 796 69.25 13.61 21.39
CA ALA A 796 70.66 13.28 21.20
C ALA A 796 70.80 12.50 19.88
N ALA A 797 71.38 13.15 18.88
CA ALA A 797 71.49 12.64 17.52
C ALA A 797 72.83 13.01 16.87
N ASP A 798 73.24 12.22 15.89
CA ASP A 798 74.35 12.58 15.01
C ASP A 798 73.89 13.66 14.00
N ALA A 799 74.82 14.46 13.49
CA ALA A 799 74.51 15.58 12.61
C ALA A 799 73.99 15.11 11.22
N ASN A 800 72.69 14.90 11.11
CA ASN A 800 72.00 14.52 9.87
C ASN A 800 70.78 15.44 9.62
N SER A 801 70.66 15.98 8.40
CA SER A 801 69.55 16.86 7.98
C SER A 801 68.18 16.18 8.05
N ASP A 802 68.10 14.88 7.80
CA ASP A 802 66.83 14.13 7.85
C ASP A 802 66.33 13.93 9.27
N ILE A 803 67.25 13.80 10.24
CA ILE A 803 66.90 13.77 11.66
C ILE A 803 66.32 15.11 12.10
N ASN A 804 66.90 16.25 11.65
CA ASN A 804 66.37 17.58 11.96
C ASN A 804 64.95 17.79 11.43
N ASN A 805 64.66 17.26 10.24
CA ASN A 805 63.32 17.32 9.65
C ASN A 805 62.33 16.35 10.34
N LEU A 806 62.81 15.26 10.95
CA LEU A 806 61.97 14.30 11.66
C LEU A 806 61.56 14.75 13.07
N ILE A 807 62.40 15.53 13.76
CA ILE A 807 62.14 16.04 15.12
C ILE A 807 60.74 16.67 15.27
N PRO A 808 60.29 17.63 14.43
CA PRO A 808 58.96 18.22 14.55
C PRO A 808 57.83 17.19 14.48
N HIS A 809 57.96 16.14 13.67
CA HIS A 809 56.97 15.06 13.56
C HIS A 809 56.92 14.19 14.82
N VAL A 810 58.07 13.90 15.43
CA VAL A 810 58.15 13.17 16.70
C VAL A 810 57.52 13.97 17.84
N VAL A 811 57.87 15.25 17.97
CA VAL A 811 57.28 16.15 18.98
C VAL A 811 55.76 16.25 18.80
N TYR A 812 55.30 16.41 17.55
CA TYR A 812 53.88 16.43 17.21
C TYR A 812 53.14 15.15 17.63
N LYS A 813 53.69 13.97 17.33
CA LYS A 813 53.05 12.69 17.72
C LYS A 813 53.09 12.47 19.23
N MET A 814 54.13 12.96 19.92
CA MET A 814 54.21 12.95 21.38
C MET A 814 53.16 13.87 22.01
N GLU A 815 52.96 15.09 21.50
CA GLU A 815 51.90 16.01 21.96
C GLU A 815 50.53 15.33 21.86
N ALA A 816 50.18 14.82 20.67
CA ALA A 816 48.90 14.18 20.44
C ALA A 816 48.68 12.97 21.37
N HIS A 817 49.72 12.18 21.62
CA HIS A 817 49.67 11.04 22.55
C HIS A 817 49.46 11.49 24.01
N LEU A 818 50.14 12.55 24.44
CA LEU A 818 50.00 13.09 25.79
C LEU A 818 48.61 13.71 26.03
N VAL A 819 48.06 14.40 25.03
CA VAL A 819 46.68 14.92 25.07
C VAL A 819 45.67 13.77 25.16
N ALA A 820 45.80 12.73 24.32
CA ALA A 820 44.94 11.54 24.35
C ALA A 820 45.04 10.79 25.70
N GLN A 821 46.25 10.65 26.24
CA GLN A 821 46.47 10.01 27.53
C GLN A 821 45.90 10.83 28.69
N LYS A 822 45.98 12.17 28.62
CA LYS A 822 45.35 13.05 29.60
C LYS A 822 43.83 12.93 29.52
N LEU A 823 43.25 12.85 28.32
CA LEU A 823 41.82 12.63 28.13
C LEU A 823 41.39 11.29 28.75
N ARG A 824 42.18 10.23 28.57
CA ARG A 824 41.97 8.91 29.20
C ARG A 824 42.05 8.95 30.73
N ARG A 825 43.06 9.63 31.29
CA ARG A 825 43.32 9.69 32.75
C ARG A 825 42.42 10.69 33.48
N LYS A 826 41.89 11.69 32.77
CA LYS A 826 40.82 12.52 33.30
C LYS A 826 39.70 11.54 33.56
N ASN A 827 39.48 11.22 34.83
CA ASN A 827 38.51 10.26 35.32
C ASN A 827 37.11 10.77 34.95
N LEU A 828 36.78 10.71 33.65
CA LEU A 828 35.50 11.08 33.07
C LEU A 828 34.52 10.02 33.57
N PHE A 829 34.09 10.19 34.81
CA PHE A 829 33.03 9.45 35.50
C PHE A 829 33.31 7.97 35.81
N GLY A 830 34.58 7.56 36.04
CA GLY A 830 34.91 6.26 36.64
C GLY A 830 35.10 5.07 35.68
N ILE A 831 35.38 5.34 34.40
CA ILE A 831 35.51 4.31 33.36
C ILE A 831 36.99 3.98 33.13
N GLN A 832 37.39 2.71 33.31
CA GLN A 832 38.73 2.23 32.93
C GLN A 832 38.76 1.86 31.44
N VAL A 833 39.21 2.78 30.59
CA VAL A 833 39.48 2.48 29.17
C VAL A 833 40.82 1.72 29.07
N PRO A 834 40.89 0.55 28.41
CA PRO A 834 42.12 -0.22 28.30
C PRO A 834 43.25 0.54 27.61
N ILE A 835 44.51 0.25 28.00
CA ILE A 835 45.71 0.95 27.53
C ILE A 835 45.89 0.82 26.01
N SER A 836 45.44 -0.30 25.42
CA SER A 836 45.45 -0.58 23.98
C SER A 836 44.63 0.40 23.14
N ALA A 837 43.68 1.15 23.73
CA ALA A 837 42.78 2.04 23.00
C ALA A 837 43.30 3.50 22.86
N ILE A 838 44.50 3.83 23.37
CA ILE A 838 45.05 5.20 23.27
C ILE A 838 45.26 5.62 21.81
N SER A 839 45.66 4.70 20.94
CA SER A 839 45.81 4.96 19.50
C SER A 839 44.48 5.42 18.89
N LEU A 840 43.39 4.71 19.17
CA LEU A 840 42.05 5.04 18.68
C LEU A 840 41.55 6.39 19.22
N ILE A 841 41.78 6.67 20.50
CA ILE A 841 41.44 7.98 21.09
C ILE A 841 42.23 9.10 20.41
N ARG A 842 43.53 8.88 20.16
CA ARG A 842 44.38 9.85 19.46
C ARG A 842 43.83 10.15 18.07
N SER A 843 43.52 9.10 17.29
CA SER A 843 42.94 9.22 15.94
C SER A 843 41.57 9.90 15.97
N ALA A 844 40.78 9.72 17.04
CA ALA A 844 39.47 10.36 17.19
C ALA A 844 39.54 11.86 17.52
N ILE A 845 40.55 12.32 18.25
CA ILE A 845 40.69 13.75 18.65
C ILE A 845 41.43 14.62 17.63
N THR A 846 42.08 14.00 16.65
CA THR A 846 42.73 14.69 15.52
C THR A 846 41.69 15.04 14.46
N THR A 847 41.48 16.33 14.22
CA THR A 847 40.45 16.78 13.27
C THR A 847 40.83 16.49 11.81
N PRO A 848 39.87 16.54 10.86
CA PRO A 848 40.11 16.31 9.44
C PRO A 848 41.21 17.19 8.82
N ALA A 849 41.46 18.38 9.37
CA ALA A 849 42.52 19.29 8.94
C ALA A 849 43.93 18.66 9.03
N ARG A 850 44.10 17.61 9.83
CA ARG A 850 45.36 16.85 10.00
C ARG A 850 45.44 15.59 9.13
N ARG A 851 44.42 15.30 8.31
CA ARG A 851 44.34 14.17 7.35
C ARG A 851 44.63 12.78 7.95
N GLU A 852 44.26 12.52 9.21
CA GLU A 852 44.33 11.16 9.75
C GLU A 852 43.16 10.32 9.21
N ALA A 853 43.47 9.30 8.39
CA ALA A 853 42.47 8.50 7.70
C ALA A 853 41.56 7.67 8.62
N GLU A 854 42.04 7.36 9.84
CA GLU A 854 41.29 6.58 10.82
C GLU A 854 40.17 7.39 11.51
N TYR A 855 40.28 8.73 11.54
CA TYR A 855 39.25 9.61 12.11
C TYR A 855 37.88 9.40 11.45
N GLY A 856 37.83 9.46 10.11
CA GLY A 856 36.59 9.33 9.37
C GLY A 856 35.93 7.96 9.55
N ARG A 857 36.74 6.89 9.62
CA ARG A 857 36.23 5.54 9.86
C ARG A 857 35.60 5.41 11.26
N LEU A 858 36.23 6.00 12.28
CA LEU A 858 35.70 6.00 13.64
C LEU A 858 34.44 6.86 13.78
N GLU A 859 34.40 8.01 13.10
CA GLU A 859 33.20 8.86 13.01
C GLU A 859 32.02 8.07 12.44
N PHE A 860 32.24 7.37 11.33
CA PHE A 860 31.24 6.56 10.65
C PHE A 860 30.65 5.46 11.54
N LEU A 861 31.52 4.71 12.24
CA LEU A 861 31.09 3.66 13.17
C LEU A 861 30.34 4.23 14.38
N GLY A 862 30.86 5.33 14.94
CA GLY A 862 30.26 5.99 16.09
C GLY A 862 28.91 6.65 15.81
N ASP A 863 28.70 7.17 14.60
CA ASP A 863 27.40 7.69 14.16
C ASP A 863 26.33 6.60 14.20
N ALA A 864 26.63 5.42 13.66
CA ALA A 864 25.71 4.29 13.63
C ALA A 864 25.44 3.73 15.04
N ALA A 865 26.48 3.58 15.88
CA ALA A 865 26.32 3.15 17.27
C ALA A 865 25.49 4.12 18.10
N LEU A 866 25.72 5.44 17.96
CA LEU A 866 24.94 6.47 18.65
C LEU A 866 23.47 6.44 18.20
N LYS A 867 23.20 6.30 16.90
CA LYS A 867 21.82 6.17 16.38
C LYS A 867 21.10 4.96 16.97
N LEU A 868 21.76 3.81 17.10
CA LEU A 868 21.13 2.63 17.71
C LEU A 868 20.83 2.87 19.20
N MET A 869 21.82 3.31 19.98
CA MET A 869 21.65 3.55 21.42
C MET A 869 20.55 4.59 21.71
N THR A 870 20.52 5.68 20.93
CA THR A 870 19.49 6.72 21.07
C THR A 870 18.11 6.25 20.64
N SER A 871 18.00 5.48 19.54
CA SER A 871 16.72 4.91 19.09
C SER A 871 16.14 3.94 20.12
N LEU A 872 16.97 3.06 20.67
CA LEU A 872 16.58 2.12 21.71
C LEU A 872 16.13 2.81 22.99
N PHE A 873 16.90 3.80 23.44
CA PHE A 873 16.54 4.59 24.61
C PHE A 873 15.20 5.31 24.45
N LEU A 874 14.98 5.97 23.32
CA LEU A 874 13.72 6.69 23.08
C LEU A 874 12.53 5.72 23.03
N ALA A 875 12.70 4.56 22.38
CA ALA A 875 11.67 3.55 22.31
C ALA A 875 11.33 2.96 23.70
N ALA A 876 12.35 2.73 24.54
CA ALA A 876 12.18 2.18 25.89
C ALA A 876 11.62 3.22 26.89
N LYS A 877 12.15 4.45 26.88
CA LYS A 877 11.72 5.55 27.76
C LYS A 877 10.30 6.01 27.47
N TYR A 878 9.90 6.00 26.20
CA TYR A 878 8.60 6.45 25.76
C TYR A 878 7.84 5.31 25.04
N PRO A 879 7.32 4.32 25.80
CA PRO A 879 6.63 3.16 25.24
C PRO A 879 5.33 3.53 24.49
N LEU A 880 4.76 4.70 24.81
CA LEU A 880 3.51 5.20 24.22
C LEU A 880 3.73 6.25 23.12
N TRP A 881 4.97 6.65 22.81
CA TRP A 881 5.18 7.66 21.79
C TRP A 881 5.10 7.06 20.37
N PRO A 882 4.33 7.70 19.46
CA PRO A 882 4.34 7.32 18.05
C PRO A 882 5.68 7.67 17.39
N VAL A 883 6.00 7.00 16.28
CA VAL A 883 7.23 7.25 15.49
C VAL A 883 7.35 8.70 15.02
N GLY A 884 6.21 9.36 14.80
CA GLY A 884 6.14 10.80 14.49
C GLY A 884 6.78 11.69 15.55
N TYR A 885 6.88 11.26 16.81
CA TYR A 885 7.59 11.96 17.88
C TYR A 885 8.99 11.41 18.12
N LEU A 886 9.17 10.09 17.99
CA LEU A 886 10.48 9.45 18.19
C LEU A 886 11.51 9.90 17.16
N THR A 887 11.11 10.05 15.89
CA THR A 887 12.04 10.40 14.81
C THR A 887 12.60 11.83 14.93
N PRO A 888 11.77 12.88 15.13
CA PRO A 888 12.27 14.23 15.36
C PRO A 888 13.09 14.34 16.66
N GLU A 889 12.67 13.67 17.74
CA GLU A 889 13.41 13.72 19.00
C GLU A 889 14.78 13.04 18.89
N ARG A 890 14.86 11.91 18.18
CA ARG A 890 16.15 11.29 17.82
C ARG A 890 17.03 12.28 17.06
N ALA A 891 16.49 12.90 16.00
CA ALA A 891 17.22 13.86 15.18
C ALA A 891 17.75 15.06 15.99
N LYS A 892 16.95 15.55 16.94
CA LYS A 892 17.34 16.62 17.87
C LYS A 892 18.50 16.19 18.77
N LEU A 893 18.43 15.00 19.36
CA LEU A 893 19.45 14.48 20.28
C LEU A 893 20.79 14.19 19.59
N ILE A 894 20.76 13.75 18.32
CA ILE A 894 21.97 13.45 17.53
C ILE A 894 22.42 14.61 16.63
N SER A 895 21.74 15.75 16.69
CA SER A 895 22.05 16.92 15.87
C SER A 895 23.47 17.45 16.17
N SER A 896 24.15 17.96 15.14
CA SER A 896 25.52 18.47 15.31
C SER A 896 25.56 19.59 16.35
N ALA A 897 24.57 20.50 16.33
CA ALA A 897 24.46 21.59 17.27
C ALA A 897 24.28 21.10 18.72
N HIS A 898 23.42 20.10 18.97
CA HIS A 898 23.25 19.53 20.30
C HIS A 898 24.52 18.85 20.81
N LEU A 899 25.13 18.00 19.99
CA LEU A 899 26.35 17.27 20.34
C LEU A 899 27.52 18.24 20.63
N ALA A 900 27.66 19.30 19.83
CA ALA A 900 28.68 20.33 20.04
C ALA A 900 28.46 21.09 21.37
N ARG A 901 27.24 21.56 21.64
CA ARG A 901 26.90 22.25 22.91
C ARG A 901 27.20 21.38 24.13
N ALA A 902 26.83 20.11 24.06
CA ALA A 902 27.09 19.15 25.13
C ALA A 902 28.60 18.88 25.34
N ALA A 903 29.37 18.74 24.26
CA ALA A 903 30.81 18.54 24.33
C ALA A 903 31.58 19.74 24.93
N VAL A 904 31.17 20.97 24.59
CA VAL A 904 31.74 22.21 25.15
C VAL A 904 31.42 22.32 26.66
N LYS A 905 30.20 21.93 27.07
CA LYS A 905 29.82 21.84 28.49
C LYS A 905 30.68 20.80 29.23
N GLY A 906 30.94 19.65 28.59
CA GLY A 906 31.83 18.59 29.09
C GLY A 906 33.33 18.92 29.10
N LYS A 907 33.73 20.11 28.61
CA LYS A 907 35.14 20.55 28.48
C LYS A 907 35.99 19.63 27.59
N ILE A 908 35.38 19.00 26.59
CA ILE A 908 36.06 18.13 25.60
C ILE A 908 36.70 18.96 24.50
N ASP A 909 36.14 20.13 24.22
CA ASP A 909 36.63 21.14 23.29
C ASP A 909 38.13 21.48 23.46
N ARG A 910 38.64 21.39 24.70
CA ARG A 910 40.06 21.60 25.05
C ARG A 910 41.01 20.51 24.53
N PHE A 911 40.51 19.32 24.23
CA PHE A 911 41.33 18.19 23.78
C PHE A 911 41.34 18.04 22.26
N LEU A 912 40.62 18.90 21.54
CA LEU A 912 40.54 18.89 20.08
C LEU A 912 41.83 19.41 19.46
N LEU A 913 42.44 18.59 18.62
CA LEU A 913 43.66 18.92 17.89
C LEU A 913 43.30 19.47 16.50
N CYS A 914 43.00 20.77 16.41
CA CYS A 914 42.55 21.39 15.15
C CYS A 914 43.60 22.18 14.35
N LYS A 915 44.78 22.47 14.91
CA LYS A 915 45.81 23.24 14.19
C LYS A 915 46.46 22.37 13.10
N PRO A 916 46.65 22.83 11.86
CA PRO A 916 47.44 22.09 10.88
C PRO A 916 48.88 21.89 11.38
N PHE A 917 49.56 20.85 10.87
CA PHE A 917 50.95 20.61 11.22
C PHE A 917 51.85 21.70 10.62
N ASP A 918 52.66 22.36 11.44
CA ASP A 918 53.64 23.36 11.03
C ASP A 918 54.97 23.05 11.74
N ALA A 919 55.97 22.62 10.97
CA ALA A 919 57.26 22.19 11.51
C ALA A 919 57.98 23.30 12.30
N ASN A 920 57.81 24.57 11.92
CA ASN A 920 58.47 25.70 12.56
C ASN A 920 57.95 25.94 13.98
N VAL A 921 56.65 25.72 14.19
CA VAL A 921 56.00 25.84 15.51
C VAL A 921 56.52 24.79 16.50
N TYR A 922 56.87 23.60 16.00
CA TYR A 922 57.34 22.48 16.83
C TYR A 922 58.86 22.48 17.08
N LEU A 923 59.64 23.30 16.35
CA LEU A 923 61.08 23.50 16.57
C LEU A 923 61.38 24.60 17.59
N CYS A 924 60.59 25.69 17.59
CA CYS A 924 60.66 26.77 18.58
C CYS A 924 59.23 27.20 18.96
N PRO A 925 58.63 26.62 20.02
CA PRO A 925 57.36 27.11 20.54
C PRO A 925 57.55 28.52 21.13
N ALA A 926 57.29 29.54 20.32
CA ALA A 926 57.39 30.94 20.71
C ALA A 926 56.40 31.29 21.84
N ASP A 927 56.83 32.22 22.68
CA ASP A 927 56.15 32.73 23.87
C ASP A 927 54.65 33.05 23.63
N THR A 928 53.75 32.20 24.14
CA THR A 928 52.30 32.47 24.13
C THR A 928 51.90 33.35 25.33
N GLY A 929 52.68 34.38 25.64
CA GLY A 929 52.35 35.42 26.62
C GLY A 929 51.19 36.35 26.21
N LYS A 930 50.63 36.19 24.99
CA LYS A 930 49.39 36.87 24.60
C LYS A 930 48.20 36.14 25.21
N LYS A 931 47.41 36.82 26.06
CA LYS A 931 46.06 36.39 26.43
C LYS A 931 45.30 36.02 25.14
N SER A 932 45.14 34.72 24.92
CA SER A 932 44.50 34.18 23.75
C SER A 932 43.03 34.59 23.69
N GLN A 933 42.61 35.19 22.58
CA GLN A 933 41.20 35.19 22.24
C GLN A 933 40.77 33.73 21.96
N GLY A 934 39.53 33.38 22.33
CA GLY A 934 38.97 32.04 22.14
C GLY A 934 39.11 31.54 20.70
N ARG A 935 39.19 30.22 20.50
CA ARG A 935 39.27 29.63 19.17
C ARG A 935 37.86 29.45 18.62
N GLN A 936 37.64 29.73 17.34
CA GLN A 936 36.37 29.46 16.69
C GLN A 936 36.45 28.18 15.86
N VAL A 937 35.51 27.26 16.09
CA VAL A 937 35.40 25.99 15.36
C VAL A 937 33.95 25.73 14.99
N ALA A 938 33.71 25.22 13.78
CA ALA A 938 32.37 24.84 13.35
C ALA A 938 31.77 23.74 14.23
N CYS A 939 30.50 23.88 14.61
CA CYS A 939 29.74 22.90 15.41
C CYS A 939 29.90 21.47 14.87
N ARG A 940 29.83 21.30 13.54
CA ARG A 940 29.96 20.02 12.85
C ARG A 940 31.26 19.28 13.19
N THR A 941 32.40 19.99 13.27
CA THR A 941 33.70 19.37 13.57
C THR A 941 33.75 18.80 14.98
N ILE A 942 33.15 19.51 15.95
CA ILE A 942 33.07 19.06 17.35
C ILE A 942 32.17 17.82 17.43
N ALA A 943 31.00 17.86 16.78
CA ALA A 943 30.06 16.74 16.76
C ALA A 943 30.67 15.48 16.11
N HIS A 944 31.36 15.61 14.98
CA HIS A 944 32.06 14.50 14.34
C HIS A 944 33.13 13.89 15.26
N THR A 945 33.84 14.72 16.01
CA THR A 945 34.84 14.25 16.98
C THR A 945 34.20 13.49 18.14
N VAL A 946 33.04 13.93 18.63
CA VAL A 946 32.25 13.19 19.63
C VAL A 946 31.85 11.82 19.09
N LYS A 947 31.36 11.75 17.84
CA LYS A 947 31.02 10.48 17.19
C LYS A 947 32.26 9.59 17.04
N ALA A 948 33.40 10.14 16.62
CA ALA A 948 34.65 9.39 16.51
C ALA A 948 35.12 8.81 17.84
N LEU A 949 34.98 9.56 18.95
CA LEU A 949 35.29 9.05 20.31
C LEU A 949 34.35 7.91 20.74
N ILE A 950 33.05 8.02 20.42
CA ILE A 950 32.08 6.95 20.66
C ILE A 950 32.42 5.72 19.83
N GLY A 951 32.80 5.89 18.56
CA GLY A 951 33.26 4.82 17.67
C GLY A 951 34.53 4.14 18.17
N ALA A 952 35.50 4.91 18.67
CA ALA A 952 36.71 4.39 19.32
C ALA A 952 36.36 3.56 20.56
N GLY A 953 35.41 4.04 21.38
CA GLY A 953 34.86 3.30 22.51
C GLY A 953 34.24 1.97 22.08
N HIS A 954 33.38 2.01 21.06
CA HIS A 954 32.72 0.83 20.52
C HIS A 954 33.71 -0.22 20.00
N ARG A 955 34.74 0.20 19.25
CA ARG A 955 35.80 -0.69 18.77
C ARG A 955 36.62 -1.31 19.91
N SER A 956 36.88 -0.56 20.97
CA SER A 956 37.75 -1.02 22.06
C SER A 956 37.09 -2.00 23.04
N GLY A 957 35.78 -1.87 23.28
CA GLY A 957 35.09 -2.63 24.31
C GLY A 957 33.57 -2.66 24.14
N GLY A 958 33.10 -2.67 22.89
CA GLY A 958 31.70 -2.84 22.52
C GLY A 958 30.76 -1.75 23.02
N TYR A 959 29.48 -2.10 23.15
CA TYR A 959 28.42 -1.17 23.57
C TYR A 959 28.58 -0.63 24.98
N GLY A 960 29.08 -1.44 25.92
CA GLY A 960 29.31 -0.99 27.29
C GLY A 960 30.26 0.21 27.33
N THR A 961 31.36 0.15 26.58
CA THR A 961 32.34 1.24 26.51
C THR A 961 31.83 2.44 25.69
N ALA A 962 31.13 2.20 24.58
CA ALA A 962 30.50 3.26 23.77
C ALA A 962 29.44 4.07 24.55
N LEU A 963 28.62 3.37 25.34
CA LEU A 963 27.63 3.98 26.22
C LEU A 963 28.31 4.82 27.29
N ALA A 964 29.38 4.30 27.88
CA ALA A 964 30.14 4.99 28.91
C ALA A 964 30.74 6.31 28.39
N TRP A 965 31.31 6.29 27.18
CA TRP A 965 31.73 7.50 26.47
C TRP A 965 30.55 8.44 26.21
N THR A 966 29.41 7.92 25.76
CA THR A 966 28.24 8.74 25.47
C THR A 966 27.74 9.47 26.73
N LYS A 967 27.63 8.77 27.87
CA LYS A 967 27.29 9.36 29.18
C LYS A 967 28.31 10.42 29.64
N ALA A 968 29.59 10.16 29.42
CA ALA A 968 30.66 11.08 29.81
C ALA A 968 30.70 12.34 28.93
N LEU A 969 30.45 12.19 27.63
CA LEU A 969 30.51 13.28 26.65
C LEU A 969 29.24 14.12 26.60
N LEU A 970 28.10 13.55 27.00
CA LEU A 970 26.77 14.18 26.95
C LEU A 970 26.11 14.23 28.36
N PRO A 971 26.72 14.92 29.36
CA PRO A 971 26.22 14.90 30.73
C PRO A 971 24.89 15.66 30.87
N GLY A 972 23.86 14.96 31.35
CA GLY A 972 22.54 15.50 31.66
C GLY A 972 21.60 15.70 30.46
N SER A 973 22.04 15.39 29.23
CA SER A 973 21.16 15.37 28.06
C SER A 973 20.53 14.01 27.81
N MET A 974 21.19 12.90 28.19
CA MET A 974 20.67 11.54 27.99
C MET A 974 21.05 10.60 29.16
N ASP A 975 20.06 10.11 29.92
CA ASP A 975 20.26 9.03 30.89
C ASP A 975 20.04 7.68 30.20
N LEU A 976 20.96 7.33 29.31
CA LEU A 976 20.87 6.14 28.48
C LEU A 976 21.03 4.86 29.35
N PRO A 977 20.06 3.93 29.39
CA PRO A 977 20.26 2.62 29.98
C PRO A 977 21.26 1.81 29.15
N SER A 978 21.74 0.69 29.69
CA SER A 978 22.46 -0.28 28.84
C SER A 978 21.53 -0.81 27.75
N VAL A 979 22.12 -1.22 26.62
CA VAL A 979 21.37 -1.80 25.50
C VAL A 979 20.53 -2.99 25.98
N GLU A 980 21.09 -3.83 26.84
CA GLU A 980 20.40 -4.97 27.46
C GLU A 980 19.19 -4.53 28.29
N VAL A 981 19.32 -3.50 29.13
CA VAL A 981 18.23 -3.01 29.97
C VAL A 981 17.11 -2.40 29.12
N GLY A 982 17.46 -1.63 28.08
CA GLY A 982 16.46 -1.08 27.15
C GLY A 982 15.69 -2.17 26.39
N LEU A 983 16.38 -3.24 25.98
CA LEU A 983 15.77 -4.40 25.32
C LEU A 983 14.86 -5.18 26.26
N LEU A 984 15.29 -5.43 27.51
CA LEU A 984 14.47 -6.09 28.52
C LEU A 984 13.19 -5.30 28.79
N GLN A 985 13.28 -3.97 28.93
CA GLN A 985 12.12 -3.10 29.10
C GLN A 985 11.13 -3.21 27.93
N LEU A 986 11.64 -3.23 26.69
CA LEU A 986 10.78 -3.39 25.51
C LEU A 986 10.17 -4.79 25.45
N PHE A 987 10.95 -5.83 25.77
CA PHE A 987 10.48 -7.21 25.78
C PHE A 987 9.40 -7.42 26.83
N ASP A 988 9.55 -6.89 28.04
CA ASP A 988 8.60 -7.07 29.15
C ASP A 988 7.25 -6.39 28.92
N VAL A 989 7.22 -5.27 28.17
CA VAL A 989 5.98 -4.57 27.80
C VAL A 989 5.11 -5.40 26.85
N VAL A 990 5.69 -6.33 26.09
CA VAL A 990 4.95 -7.17 25.14
C VAL A 990 4.17 -8.25 25.91
N PRO A 991 2.86 -8.42 25.65
CA PRO A 991 2.06 -9.46 26.30
C PRO A 991 2.57 -10.88 25.97
N PRO A 992 2.45 -11.85 26.88
CA PRO A 992 2.82 -13.23 26.61
C PRO A 992 1.94 -13.84 25.51
N SER A 993 2.52 -14.74 24.70
CA SER A 993 1.78 -15.46 23.66
C SER A 993 0.67 -16.31 24.30
N PRO A 994 -0.59 -16.27 23.81
CA PRO A 994 -1.62 -17.22 24.26
C PRO A 994 -1.24 -18.66 23.89
N ASP A 995 -1.69 -19.65 24.68
CA ASP A 995 -1.47 -21.10 24.47
C ASP A 995 -2.15 -21.67 23.20
N THR A 996 -2.65 -20.81 22.30
CA THR A 996 -3.35 -21.23 21.09
C THR A 996 -2.39 -21.72 19.99
N PRO A 997 -2.81 -22.73 19.20
CA PRO A 997 -1.99 -23.25 18.11
C PRO A 997 -1.70 -22.18 17.04
N ILE A 998 -0.48 -22.24 16.48
CA ILE A 998 0.03 -21.28 15.49
C ILE A 998 -0.83 -21.35 14.22
N PRO A 999 -1.39 -20.22 13.75
CA PRO A 999 -1.93 -20.16 12.40
C PRO A 999 -0.84 -20.54 11.38
N ALA A 1000 -1.13 -21.48 10.48
CA ALA A 1000 -0.17 -22.02 9.51
C ALA A 1000 0.60 -20.91 8.75
N ASP A 1001 -0.05 -19.77 8.53
CA ASP A 1001 0.51 -18.60 7.85
C ASP A 1001 1.72 -17.99 8.58
N LEU A 1002 1.71 -17.94 9.92
CA LEU A 1002 2.81 -17.37 10.71
C LEU A 1002 4.02 -18.29 10.78
N ALA A 1003 3.81 -19.60 10.80
CA ALA A 1003 4.90 -20.58 10.78
C ALA A 1003 5.72 -20.50 9.47
N MET A 1004 5.06 -20.19 8.35
CA MET A 1004 5.75 -19.93 7.09
C MET A 1004 6.64 -18.70 7.15
N VAL A 1005 6.21 -17.63 7.85
CA VAL A 1005 7.03 -16.43 8.01
C VAL A 1005 8.24 -16.70 8.91
N GLU A 1006 8.09 -17.44 10.01
CA GLU A 1006 9.23 -17.86 10.84
C GLU A 1006 10.25 -18.67 10.04
N THR A 1007 9.78 -19.53 9.13
CA THR A 1007 10.63 -20.29 8.20
C THR A 1007 11.33 -19.36 7.20
N LEU A 1008 10.61 -18.40 6.63
CA LEU A 1008 11.17 -17.42 5.69
C LEU A 1008 12.22 -16.52 6.34
N ALA A 1009 11.97 -16.09 7.57
CA ALA A 1009 12.89 -15.28 8.38
C ALA A 1009 14.04 -16.09 8.99
N GLY A 1010 13.95 -17.42 9.05
CA GLY A 1010 14.96 -18.27 9.70
C GLY A 1010 15.04 -18.08 11.22
N TYR A 1011 13.96 -17.60 11.85
CA TYR A 1011 13.90 -17.28 13.29
C TYR A 1011 12.56 -17.67 13.90
N SER A 1012 12.59 -18.26 15.09
CA SER A 1012 11.41 -18.65 15.88
C SER A 1012 11.21 -17.72 17.06
N PHE A 1013 10.04 -17.10 17.17
CA PHE A 1013 9.76 -16.06 18.17
C PHE A 1013 9.36 -16.64 19.53
N ARG A 1014 9.90 -16.06 20.61
CA ARG A 1014 9.45 -16.33 21.99
C ARG A 1014 8.09 -15.66 22.24
N LYS A 1015 7.97 -14.38 21.88
CA LYS A 1015 6.72 -13.60 21.93
C LYS A 1015 6.20 -13.34 20.52
N ARG A 1016 5.29 -14.18 20.04
CA ARG A 1016 4.73 -14.10 18.67
C ARG A 1016 3.91 -12.84 18.41
N ALA A 1017 3.49 -12.13 19.47
CA ALA A 1017 2.87 -10.81 19.36
C ALA A 1017 3.77 -9.82 18.58
N LEU A 1018 5.11 -9.91 18.74
CA LEU A 1018 6.07 -9.09 18.00
C LEU A 1018 6.07 -9.40 16.50
N LEU A 1019 5.96 -10.66 16.13
CA LEU A 1019 5.84 -11.05 14.72
C LEU A 1019 4.53 -10.55 14.12
N VAL A 1020 3.42 -10.64 14.85
CA VAL A 1020 2.14 -10.11 14.40
C VAL A 1020 2.20 -8.59 14.25
N GLU A 1021 2.80 -7.87 15.20
CA GLU A 1021 3.00 -6.42 15.12
C GLU A 1021 3.87 -6.04 13.90
N ALA A 1022 4.99 -6.74 13.68
CA ALA A 1022 5.89 -6.52 12.54
C ALA A 1022 5.22 -6.72 11.18
N LEU A 1023 4.25 -7.63 11.11
CA LEU A 1023 3.46 -7.94 9.91
C LEU A 1023 2.14 -7.15 9.84
N THR A 1024 1.91 -6.14 10.70
CA THR A 1024 0.65 -5.37 10.71
C THR A 1024 0.88 -3.92 10.31
N HIS A 1025 0.39 -3.55 9.13
CA HIS A 1025 0.38 -2.17 8.66
C HIS A 1025 -0.74 -1.37 9.35
N GLY A 1026 -0.51 -0.08 9.62
CA GLY A 1026 -1.47 0.78 10.34
C GLY A 1026 -2.82 1.01 9.63
N SER A 1027 -2.99 0.57 8.38
CA SER A 1027 -4.28 0.57 7.67
C SER A 1027 -5.18 -0.59 8.08
N ASP A 1028 -4.64 -1.68 8.64
CA ASP A 1028 -5.45 -2.75 9.21
C ASP A 1028 -5.92 -2.37 10.63
N VAL A 1029 -7.04 -1.66 10.69
CA VAL A 1029 -7.60 -1.14 11.95
C VAL A 1029 -7.90 -2.26 12.95
N LEU A 1030 -8.27 -3.46 12.50
CA LEU A 1030 -8.62 -4.57 13.38
C LEU A 1030 -7.40 -5.21 14.02
N SER A 1031 -6.40 -5.60 13.22
CA SER A 1031 -5.18 -6.21 13.75
C SER A 1031 -4.36 -5.20 14.55
N SER A 1032 -4.27 -3.95 14.06
CA SER A 1032 -3.55 -2.89 14.75
C SER A 1032 -4.22 -2.52 16.07
N GLN A 1033 -5.54 -2.65 16.20
CA GLN A 1033 -6.24 -2.51 17.48
C GLN A 1033 -5.80 -3.57 18.49
N GLN A 1034 -5.48 -4.79 18.09
CA GLN A 1034 -5.08 -5.81 19.05
C GLN A 1034 -3.57 -5.81 19.35
N HIS A 1035 -2.73 -5.55 18.35
CA HIS A 1035 -1.27 -5.81 18.46
C HIS A 1035 -0.37 -4.61 18.15
N GLY A 1036 -0.91 -3.43 17.81
CA GLY A 1036 -0.10 -2.28 17.36
C GLY A 1036 0.26 -2.34 15.86
N SER A 1037 0.92 -1.30 15.35
CA SER A 1037 1.44 -1.25 13.98
C SER A 1037 2.95 -1.44 13.97
N TYR A 1038 3.50 -1.92 12.85
CA TYR A 1038 4.92 -2.21 12.72
C TYR A 1038 5.85 -0.98 12.88
N ASP A 1039 5.31 0.25 12.86
CA ASP A 1039 6.08 1.49 12.75
C ASP A 1039 7.21 1.60 13.78
N ARG A 1040 6.92 1.27 15.06
CA ARG A 1040 7.92 1.38 16.15
C ARG A 1040 9.03 0.35 15.99
N LEU A 1041 8.69 -0.86 15.55
CA LEU A 1041 9.66 -1.91 15.25
C LEU A 1041 10.51 -1.53 14.04
N ALA A 1042 9.92 -0.92 13.01
CA ALA A 1042 10.67 -0.40 11.86
C ALA A 1042 11.64 0.73 12.26
N PHE A 1043 11.21 1.65 13.13
CA PHE A 1043 12.08 2.70 13.68
C PHE A 1043 13.34 2.15 14.37
N LEU A 1044 13.17 1.09 15.18
CA LEU A 1044 14.26 0.37 15.84
C LEU A 1044 15.11 -0.43 14.83
N GLY A 1045 14.46 -1.21 13.97
CA GLY A 1045 15.12 -2.08 13.02
C GLY A 1045 15.93 -1.34 11.98
N ASN A 1046 15.48 -0.16 11.51
CA ASN A 1046 16.29 0.72 10.67
C ASN A 1046 17.63 1.09 11.33
N ALA A 1047 17.63 1.41 12.63
CA ALA A 1047 18.86 1.71 13.35
C ALA A 1047 19.76 0.47 13.52
N VAL A 1048 19.17 -0.72 13.67
CA VAL A 1048 19.90 -2.00 13.73
C VAL A 1048 20.54 -2.33 12.38
N ILE A 1049 19.79 -2.21 11.28
CA ILE A 1049 20.29 -2.46 9.92
C ILE A 1049 21.43 -1.49 9.61
N GLU A 1050 21.24 -0.19 9.86
CA GLU A 1050 22.28 0.82 9.61
C GLU A 1050 23.54 0.52 10.41
N HIS A 1051 23.41 0.05 11.66
CA HIS A 1051 24.53 -0.35 12.50
C HIS A 1051 25.28 -1.58 11.95
N LEU A 1052 24.58 -2.69 11.70
CA LEU A 1052 25.20 -3.94 11.22
C LEU A 1052 25.87 -3.78 9.85
N VAL A 1053 25.26 -2.98 8.96
CA VAL A 1053 25.88 -2.60 7.69
C VAL A 1053 27.14 -1.77 7.92
N SER A 1054 27.09 -0.78 8.81
CA SER A 1054 28.25 0.08 9.10
C SER A 1054 29.41 -0.71 9.73
N GLU A 1055 29.10 -1.66 10.61
CA GLU A 1055 30.07 -2.56 11.22
C GLU A 1055 30.73 -3.47 10.17
N THR A 1056 29.93 -4.01 9.24
CA THR A 1056 30.43 -4.84 8.14
C THR A 1056 31.34 -4.05 7.18
N ILE A 1057 30.99 -2.80 6.86
CA ILE A 1057 31.81 -1.90 6.03
C ILE A 1057 33.12 -1.52 6.75
N TYR A 1058 33.08 -1.31 8.06
CA TYR A 1058 34.25 -0.87 8.83
C TYR A 1058 35.39 -1.89 8.86
N ASN A 1059 35.10 -3.19 8.72
CA ASN A 1059 35.99 -4.37 8.87
C ASN A 1059 37.48 -4.05 9.23
N PRO A 1060 37.90 -4.31 10.49
CA PRO A 1060 39.26 -4.05 10.96
C PRO A 1060 40.36 -4.82 10.21
N ALA A 1061 40.04 -5.98 9.62
CA ALA A 1061 41.01 -6.84 8.95
C ALA A 1061 41.52 -6.28 7.60
N ARG A 1062 40.91 -5.20 7.09
CA ARG A 1062 41.29 -4.51 5.84
C ARG A 1062 42.01 -3.18 6.08
N GLU A 1063 42.67 -3.01 7.23
CA GLU A 1063 43.40 -1.77 7.54
C GLU A 1063 44.62 -1.52 6.64
N ASP A 1064 45.21 -2.57 6.06
CA ASP A 1064 46.43 -2.48 5.23
C ASP A 1064 46.16 -2.30 3.72
N GLU A 1065 44.93 -2.55 3.26
CA GLU A 1065 44.52 -2.37 1.86
C GLU A 1065 43.88 -0.99 1.68
N LYS A 1066 44.51 -0.11 0.87
CA LYS A 1066 44.02 1.21 0.40
C LYS A 1066 42.88 1.79 1.24
N ASN A 1067 43.25 2.47 2.33
CA ASN A 1067 42.35 3.14 3.29
C ASN A 1067 41.09 3.75 2.61
N THR A 1068 39.97 3.01 2.59
CA THR A 1068 38.71 3.48 2.00
C THR A 1068 38.25 4.72 2.75
N GLY A 1069 38.25 5.86 2.06
CA GLY A 1069 37.85 7.14 2.66
C GLY A 1069 36.39 7.13 3.14
N LEU A 1070 36.08 8.03 4.08
CA LEU A 1070 34.72 8.21 4.65
C LEU A 1070 33.63 8.36 3.57
N GLY A 1071 33.96 9.01 2.44
CA GLY A 1071 33.05 9.16 1.30
C GLY A 1071 32.60 7.81 0.73
N THR A 1072 33.54 6.92 0.42
CA THR A 1072 33.27 5.59 -0.15
C THR A 1072 32.47 4.71 0.82
N MET A 1073 32.81 4.71 2.12
CA MET A 1073 32.04 3.98 3.13
C MET A 1073 30.59 4.45 3.22
N SER A 1074 30.39 5.77 3.15
CA SER A 1074 29.06 6.38 3.18
C SER A 1074 28.23 6.00 1.95
N LEU A 1075 28.85 5.92 0.77
CA LEU A 1075 28.21 5.46 -0.46
C LEU A 1075 27.79 3.98 -0.38
N TYR A 1076 28.65 3.09 0.12
CA TYR A 1076 28.27 1.68 0.33
C TYR A 1076 27.11 1.54 1.31
N ARG A 1077 27.12 2.30 2.40
CA ARG A 1077 25.98 2.32 3.36
C ARG A 1077 24.70 2.80 2.69
N ALA A 1078 24.76 3.87 1.90
CA ALA A 1078 23.59 4.40 1.19
C ALA A 1078 23.06 3.41 0.13
N ALA A 1079 23.92 2.65 -0.54
CA ALA A 1079 23.52 1.62 -1.50
C ALA A 1079 22.95 0.36 -0.82
N ALA A 1080 23.46 -0.01 0.36
CA ALA A 1080 22.97 -1.17 1.11
C ALA A 1080 21.68 -0.89 1.89
N VAL A 1081 21.51 0.33 2.41
CA VAL A 1081 20.36 0.76 3.21
C VAL A 1081 19.51 1.73 2.40
N ASN A 1082 18.94 1.24 1.30
CA ASN A 1082 17.96 1.99 0.50
C ASN A 1082 16.66 1.22 0.33
N ARG A 1083 15.56 1.97 0.18
CA ARG A 1083 14.20 1.41 0.09
C ARG A 1083 14.01 0.44 -1.07
N TYR A 1084 14.68 0.67 -2.20
CA TYR A 1084 14.51 -0.15 -3.40
C TYR A 1084 15.14 -1.53 -3.23
N PHE A 1085 16.33 -1.57 -2.63
CA PHE A 1085 17.05 -2.81 -2.38
C PHE A 1085 16.39 -3.62 -1.26
N LEU A 1086 16.04 -2.97 -0.14
CA LEU A 1086 15.28 -3.65 0.93
C LEU A 1086 13.95 -4.21 0.40
N GLY A 1087 13.25 -3.45 -0.45
CA GLY A 1087 12.03 -3.93 -1.10
C GLY A 1087 12.25 -5.11 -2.04
N TYR A 1088 13.33 -5.10 -2.82
CA TYR A 1088 13.74 -6.24 -3.65
C TYR A 1088 14.00 -7.50 -2.82
N LEU A 1089 14.68 -7.40 -1.69
CA LEU A 1089 14.96 -8.55 -0.82
C LEU A 1089 13.68 -9.19 -0.29
N VAL A 1090 12.71 -8.38 0.15
CA VAL A 1090 11.40 -8.87 0.61
C VAL A 1090 10.62 -9.56 -0.51
N LEU A 1091 10.63 -9.00 -1.73
CA LEU A 1091 9.95 -9.60 -2.90
C LEU A 1091 10.64 -10.89 -3.39
N SER A 1092 11.96 -10.99 -3.18
CA SER A 1092 12.78 -12.14 -3.56
C SER A 1092 12.64 -13.31 -2.60
N ARG A 1093 12.37 -13.05 -1.32
CA ARG A 1093 12.20 -14.10 -0.31
C ARG A 1093 10.84 -14.78 -0.47
N ARG A 1094 10.85 -16.05 -0.87
CA ARG A 1094 9.66 -16.83 -1.24
C ARG A 1094 9.64 -18.21 -0.59
N THR A 1095 8.44 -18.72 -0.31
CA THR A 1095 8.21 -20.11 0.12
C THR A 1095 7.28 -20.80 -0.87
N SER A 1096 7.49 -22.09 -1.10
CA SER A 1096 6.65 -22.89 -2.01
C SER A 1096 5.63 -23.71 -1.24
N GLN A 1097 4.41 -23.78 -1.76
CA GLN A 1097 3.37 -24.64 -1.23
C GLN A 1097 2.74 -25.47 -2.36
N THR A 1098 2.59 -26.78 -2.14
CA THR A 1098 1.97 -27.68 -3.12
C THR A 1098 0.44 -27.50 -3.11
N ARG A 1099 -0.11 -27.08 -4.25
CA ARG A 1099 -1.55 -26.97 -4.50
C ARG A 1099 -2.09 -28.15 -5.27
N LYS A 1100 -3.29 -28.63 -4.94
CA LYS A 1100 -4.03 -29.60 -5.75
C LYS A 1100 -5.13 -28.86 -6.52
N LEU A 1101 -4.93 -28.64 -7.82
CA LEU A 1101 -5.91 -28.00 -8.70
C LEU A 1101 -6.61 -29.05 -9.55
N VAL A 1102 -7.90 -28.89 -9.82
CA VAL A 1102 -8.61 -29.74 -10.79
C VAL A 1102 -8.48 -29.11 -12.17
N ARG A 1103 -7.85 -29.79 -13.12
CA ARG A 1103 -7.78 -29.33 -14.52
C ARG A 1103 -8.35 -30.37 -15.49
N GLU A 1104 -8.93 -29.87 -16.57
CA GLU A 1104 -9.37 -30.70 -17.68
C GLU A 1104 -8.15 -31.09 -18.53
N SER A 1105 -7.88 -32.39 -18.63
CA SER A 1105 -6.84 -32.93 -19.49
C SER A 1105 -7.16 -32.69 -20.97
N HIS A 1106 -6.17 -32.84 -21.85
CA HIS A 1106 -6.34 -32.76 -23.32
C HIS A 1106 -7.42 -33.71 -23.87
N LEU A 1107 -7.81 -34.74 -23.10
CA LEU A 1107 -8.84 -35.74 -23.41
C LEU A 1107 -10.21 -35.43 -22.78
N GLY A 1108 -10.40 -34.25 -22.16
CA GLY A 1108 -11.67 -33.85 -21.55
C GLY A 1108 -11.98 -34.51 -20.18
N ARG A 1109 -11.02 -35.23 -19.58
CA ARG A 1109 -11.16 -35.80 -18.22
C ARG A 1109 -10.61 -34.83 -17.17
N LEU A 1110 -11.36 -34.57 -16.12
CA LEU A 1110 -10.95 -33.76 -14.96
C LEU A 1110 -10.03 -34.58 -14.05
N LEU A 1111 -8.79 -34.12 -13.85
CA LEU A 1111 -7.81 -34.78 -12.99
C LEU A 1111 -7.23 -33.79 -11.96
N PRO A 1112 -6.94 -34.25 -10.73
CA PRO A 1112 -6.20 -33.46 -9.76
C PRO A 1112 -4.74 -33.35 -10.21
N GLN A 1113 -4.26 -32.12 -10.38
CA GLN A 1113 -2.87 -31.79 -10.67
C GLN A 1113 -2.24 -31.11 -9.46
N GLN A 1114 -1.04 -31.54 -9.09
CA GLN A 1114 -0.24 -30.83 -8.11
C GLN A 1114 0.54 -29.70 -8.79
N LEU A 1115 0.41 -28.48 -8.28
CA LEU A 1115 1.12 -27.29 -8.73
C LEU A 1115 1.83 -26.67 -7.53
N GLU A 1116 3.14 -26.51 -7.58
CA GLU A 1116 3.83 -25.67 -6.59
C GLU A 1116 3.55 -24.20 -6.87
N VAL A 1117 3.08 -23.48 -5.85
CA VAL A 1117 2.88 -22.04 -5.90
C VAL A 1117 3.82 -21.39 -4.91
N GLU A 1118 4.59 -20.42 -5.40
CA GLU A 1118 5.47 -19.59 -4.59
C GLU A 1118 4.70 -18.43 -3.97
N PHE A 1119 4.93 -18.16 -2.69
CA PHE A 1119 4.40 -17.03 -1.95
C PHE A 1119 5.55 -16.14 -1.49
N PRO A 1120 5.60 -14.87 -1.90
CA PRO A 1120 6.59 -13.93 -1.42
C PRO A 1120 6.28 -13.48 0.01
N LEU A 1121 7.32 -13.08 0.75
CA LEU A 1121 7.21 -12.64 2.14
C LEU A 1121 6.21 -11.47 2.29
N CYS A 1122 6.19 -10.54 1.34
CA CYS A 1122 5.30 -9.37 1.35
C CYS A 1122 3.81 -9.71 1.44
N ARG A 1123 3.39 -10.88 0.97
CA ARG A 1123 1.99 -11.32 0.99
C ARG A 1123 1.45 -11.63 2.40
N PHE A 1124 2.34 -11.81 3.36
CA PHE A 1124 1.99 -12.03 4.76
C PHE A 1124 1.74 -10.73 5.53
N LEU A 1125 1.96 -9.57 4.91
CA LEU A 1125 1.67 -8.27 5.51
C LEU A 1125 0.14 -8.06 5.61
N LYS A 1126 -0.35 -7.70 6.79
CA LYS A 1126 -1.75 -7.40 7.05
C LYS A 1126 -2.03 -5.92 6.79
N TYR A 1127 -2.89 -5.64 5.82
CA TYR A 1127 -3.37 -4.30 5.49
C TYR A 1127 -4.83 -4.33 4.99
N CYS A 1128 -5.49 -3.17 4.99
CA CYS A 1128 -6.89 -3.03 4.56
C CYS A 1128 -7.14 -1.84 3.60
N SER A 1129 -6.08 -1.25 3.01
CA SER A 1129 -6.20 -0.13 2.06
C SER A 1129 -6.12 -0.61 0.61
N GLY A 1130 -7.18 -0.34 -0.19
CA GLY A 1130 -7.21 -0.69 -1.61
C GLY A 1130 -6.16 0.02 -2.47
N GLY A 1131 -5.76 1.25 -2.08
CA GLY A 1131 -4.65 1.95 -2.75
C GLY A 1131 -3.30 1.28 -2.52
N LEU A 1132 -3.05 0.77 -1.31
CA LEU A 1132 -1.82 0.01 -1.02
C LEU A 1132 -1.83 -1.33 -1.76
N GLU A 1133 -2.98 -2.00 -1.81
CA GLU A 1133 -3.17 -3.29 -2.49
C GLU A 1133 -2.80 -3.25 -3.98
N ALA A 1134 -3.26 -2.22 -4.69
CA ALA A 1134 -2.94 -2.03 -6.11
C ALA A 1134 -1.42 -1.83 -6.31
N GLU A 1135 -0.78 -1.04 -5.44
CA GLU A 1135 0.66 -0.80 -5.53
C GLU A 1135 1.50 -2.03 -5.18
N MET A 1136 1.10 -2.81 -4.16
CA MET A 1136 1.72 -4.09 -3.80
C MET A 1136 1.66 -5.07 -4.97
N SER A 1137 0.47 -5.26 -5.55
CA SER A 1137 0.26 -6.19 -6.66
C SER A 1137 1.04 -5.77 -7.90
N ALA A 1138 1.05 -4.47 -8.23
CA ALA A 1138 1.81 -3.95 -9.36
C ALA A 1138 3.33 -4.09 -9.16
N ALA A 1139 3.82 -3.98 -7.91
CA ALA A 1139 5.23 -4.22 -7.60
C ALA A 1139 5.61 -5.70 -7.77
N GLU A 1140 4.75 -6.63 -7.35
CA GLU A 1140 4.94 -8.07 -7.57
C GLU A 1140 4.96 -8.44 -9.06
N GLU A 1141 4.07 -7.85 -9.87
CA GLU A 1141 4.05 -8.06 -11.33
C GLU A 1141 5.33 -7.55 -12.00
N ARG A 1142 5.78 -6.34 -11.64
CA ARG A 1142 7.05 -5.79 -12.15
C ARG A 1142 8.24 -6.64 -11.72
N PHE A 1143 8.25 -7.07 -10.46
CA PHE A 1143 9.26 -7.99 -9.94
C PHE A 1143 9.31 -9.30 -10.73
N ALA A 1144 8.16 -9.91 -11.02
CA ALA A 1144 8.11 -11.15 -11.81
C ALA A 1144 8.78 -11.02 -13.18
N ARG A 1145 8.76 -9.82 -13.77
CA ARG A 1145 9.42 -9.51 -15.06
C ARG A 1145 10.91 -9.19 -14.91
N LEU A 1146 11.28 -8.40 -13.90
CA LEU A 1146 12.63 -7.86 -13.72
C LEU A 1146 13.56 -8.73 -12.85
N ARG A 1147 13.02 -9.73 -12.12
CA ARG A 1147 13.79 -10.48 -11.10
C ARG A 1147 15.07 -11.11 -11.65
N ASN A 1148 15.05 -11.65 -12.86
CA ASN A 1148 16.20 -12.33 -13.45
C ASN A 1148 17.28 -11.31 -13.84
N ASP A 1149 16.87 -10.19 -14.45
CA ASP A 1149 17.77 -9.11 -14.87
C ASP A 1149 18.45 -8.47 -13.65
N ILE A 1150 17.69 -8.23 -12.57
CA ILE A 1150 18.23 -7.70 -11.32
C ILE A 1150 19.19 -8.69 -10.67
N ALA A 1151 18.80 -9.97 -10.55
CA ALA A 1151 19.64 -11.00 -9.96
C ALA A 1151 20.96 -11.16 -10.74
N GLN A 1152 20.90 -11.13 -12.08
CA GLN A 1152 22.09 -11.18 -12.93
C GLN A 1152 22.98 -9.95 -12.73
N ALA A 1153 22.40 -8.74 -12.76
CA ALA A 1153 23.16 -7.51 -12.52
C ALA A 1153 23.82 -7.50 -11.14
N MET A 1154 23.10 -7.95 -10.11
CA MET A 1154 23.63 -8.09 -8.75
C MET A 1154 24.68 -9.19 -8.60
N ALA A 1155 24.73 -10.19 -9.49
CA ALA A 1155 25.72 -11.25 -9.43
C ALA A 1155 27.03 -10.87 -10.14
N SER A 1156 26.96 -10.15 -11.27
CA SER A 1156 28.11 -9.99 -12.16
C SER A 1156 28.43 -8.57 -12.60
N ALA A 1157 27.56 -7.57 -12.40
CA ALA A 1157 27.83 -6.22 -12.88
C ALA A 1157 28.80 -5.46 -11.96
N ASP A 1158 29.66 -4.63 -12.55
CA ASP A 1158 30.60 -3.75 -11.84
C ASP A 1158 29.95 -2.46 -11.33
N THR A 1159 28.70 -2.21 -11.73
CA THR A 1159 27.90 -1.04 -11.33
C THR A 1159 26.65 -1.46 -10.59
N TYR A 1160 26.31 -0.73 -9.53
CA TYR A 1160 25.09 -0.97 -8.76
C TYR A 1160 23.82 -0.74 -9.61
N PRO A 1161 22.84 -1.65 -9.60
CA PRO A 1161 21.69 -1.62 -10.50
C PRO A 1161 20.59 -0.63 -10.08
N TRP A 1162 20.95 0.65 -9.89
CA TRP A 1162 20.03 1.73 -9.48
C TRP A 1162 18.77 1.77 -10.35
N LEU A 1163 18.94 1.72 -11.67
CA LEU A 1163 17.82 1.83 -12.62
C LEU A 1163 16.84 0.65 -12.51
N LEU A 1164 17.35 -0.59 -12.49
CA LEU A 1164 16.51 -1.78 -12.42
C LEU A 1164 15.76 -1.87 -11.09
N LEU A 1165 16.43 -1.53 -9.97
CA LEU A 1165 15.82 -1.50 -8.65
C LEU A 1165 14.75 -0.40 -8.53
N THR A 1166 14.98 0.77 -9.11
CA THR A 1166 14.00 1.88 -9.09
C THR A 1166 12.76 1.52 -9.93
N ARG A 1167 12.94 0.85 -11.07
CA ARG A 1167 11.85 0.34 -11.93
C ARG A 1167 10.94 -0.69 -11.26
N LEU A 1168 11.39 -1.39 -10.22
CA LEU A 1168 10.49 -2.23 -9.40
C LEU A 1168 9.36 -1.40 -8.78
N ARG A 1169 9.64 -0.12 -8.47
CA ARG A 1169 8.76 0.76 -7.69
C ARG A 1169 8.25 0.05 -6.43
N ALA A 1170 9.17 -0.61 -5.73
CA ALA A 1170 8.88 -1.17 -4.42
C ALA A 1170 8.51 -0.02 -3.49
N ASN A 1171 7.29 -0.04 -2.98
CA ASN A 1171 6.80 0.97 -2.03
C ASN A 1171 7.61 0.93 -0.74
N GLU A 1172 7.67 2.05 -0.01
CA GLU A 1172 8.31 2.20 1.30
C GLU A 1172 7.87 1.11 2.29
N VAL A 1173 6.61 0.66 2.19
CA VAL A 1173 6.04 -0.44 2.96
C VAL A 1173 6.86 -1.74 2.88
N HIS A 1174 7.48 -2.06 1.73
CA HIS A 1174 8.32 -3.26 1.62
C HIS A 1174 9.62 -3.11 2.42
N ALA A 1175 10.24 -1.94 2.39
CA ALA A 1175 11.44 -1.66 3.16
C ALA A 1175 11.13 -1.61 4.66
N GLU A 1176 10.04 -0.94 5.05
CA GLU A 1176 9.58 -0.87 6.43
C GLU A 1176 9.21 -2.26 6.99
N MET A 1177 8.71 -3.17 6.15
CA MET A 1177 8.46 -4.56 6.55
C MET A 1177 9.76 -5.31 6.87
N MET A 1178 10.83 -5.09 6.10
CA MET A 1178 12.15 -5.64 6.41
C MET A 1178 12.69 -5.07 7.72
N GLU A 1179 12.60 -3.74 7.88
CA GLU A 1179 13.00 -3.03 9.09
C GLU A 1179 12.22 -3.52 10.31
N SER A 1180 10.90 -3.68 10.20
CA SER A 1180 10.06 -4.12 11.31
C SER A 1180 10.36 -5.56 11.74
N LEU A 1181 10.63 -6.46 10.79
CA LEU A 1181 11.03 -7.83 11.09
C LEU A 1181 12.37 -7.88 11.82
N VAL A 1182 13.37 -7.11 11.37
CA VAL A 1182 14.66 -6.99 12.08
C VAL A 1182 14.48 -6.39 13.47
N GLY A 1183 13.63 -5.37 13.61
CA GLY A 1183 13.29 -4.78 14.91
C GLY A 1183 12.61 -5.77 15.85
N ALA A 1184 11.69 -6.58 15.34
CA ALA A 1184 11.02 -7.63 16.09
C ALA A 1184 11.99 -8.70 16.59
N VAL A 1185 12.87 -9.20 15.72
CA VAL A 1185 13.93 -10.16 16.09
C VAL A 1185 14.88 -9.55 17.11
N PHE A 1186 15.23 -8.27 16.97
CA PHE A 1186 16.11 -7.58 17.92
C PHE A 1186 15.51 -7.55 19.33
N VAL A 1187 14.23 -7.17 19.45
CA VAL A 1187 13.52 -7.13 20.73
C VAL A 1187 13.29 -8.53 21.29
N ASP A 1188 12.89 -9.49 20.45
CA ASP A 1188 12.57 -10.86 20.90
C ASP A 1188 13.82 -11.64 21.31
N SER A 1189 14.91 -11.54 20.56
CA SER A 1189 16.15 -12.29 20.82
C SER A 1189 17.03 -11.63 21.89
N GLY A 1190 17.02 -10.29 21.96
CA GLY A 1190 17.97 -9.51 22.74
C GLY A 1190 19.40 -9.53 22.19
N SER A 1191 19.62 -9.98 20.95
CA SER A 1191 20.95 -10.19 20.36
C SER A 1191 21.08 -9.61 18.95
N LEU A 1192 22.14 -8.84 18.72
CA LEU A 1192 22.50 -8.35 17.38
C LEU A 1192 22.94 -9.49 16.43
N GLU A 1193 23.44 -10.60 16.96
CA GLU A 1193 23.90 -11.73 16.15
C GLU A 1193 22.71 -12.45 15.47
N ALA A 1194 21.56 -12.52 16.15
CA ALA A 1194 20.34 -13.05 15.54
C ALA A 1194 19.87 -12.17 14.37
N CYS A 1195 19.94 -10.85 14.52
CA CYS A 1195 19.63 -9.89 13.45
C CYS A 1195 20.63 -10.00 12.29
N LYS A 1196 21.91 -10.19 12.58
CA LYS A 1196 22.96 -10.38 11.57
C LYS A 1196 22.70 -11.64 10.74
N LYS A 1197 22.36 -12.76 11.39
CA LYS A 1197 21.97 -13.99 10.71
C LYS A 1197 20.75 -13.80 9.81
N LEU A 1198 19.71 -13.11 10.30
CA LEU A 1198 18.54 -12.76 9.48
C LEU A 1198 18.93 -11.94 8.24
N LEU A 1199 19.81 -10.94 8.37
CA LEU A 1199 20.28 -10.13 7.25
C LEU A 1199 21.17 -10.91 6.27
N ASP A 1200 21.91 -11.90 6.75
CA ASP A 1200 22.64 -12.86 5.92
C ASP A 1200 21.69 -13.75 5.11
N ASP A 1201 20.71 -14.38 5.78
CA ASP A 1201 19.73 -15.29 5.16
C ASP A 1201 18.82 -14.57 4.15
N MET A 1202 18.54 -13.27 4.38
CA MET A 1202 17.79 -12.43 3.46
C MET A 1202 18.62 -11.94 2.27
N GLY A 1203 19.96 -12.09 2.29
CA GLY A 1203 20.85 -11.74 1.18
C GLY A 1203 21.41 -10.32 1.18
N LEU A 1204 21.17 -9.52 2.24
CA LEU A 1204 21.68 -8.14 2.33
C LEU A 1204 23.19 -8.10 2.53
N LEU A 1205 23.67 -8.78 3.57
CA LEU A 1205 25.09 -8.79 3.95
C LEU A 1205 25.98 -9.55 2.95
N PRO A 1206 25.55 -10.66 2.31
CA PRO A 1206 26.30 -11.28 1.22
C PRO A 1206 26.56 -10.32 0.06
N TYR A 1207 25.53 -9.57 -0.37
CA TYR A 1207 25.71 -8.60 -1.45
C TYR A 1207 26.55 -7.41 -1.03
N LEU A 1208 26.43 -6.94 0.22
CA LEU A 1208 27.32 -5.92 0.76
C LEU A 1208 28.79 -6.35 0.73
N ARG A 1209 29.08 -7.59 1.15
CA ARG A 1209 30.44 -8.14 1.09
C ARG A 1209 30.97 -8.17 -0.34
N ARG A 1210 30.14 -8.54 -1.32
CA ARG A 1210 30.47 -8.45 -2.75
C ARG A 1210 30.77 -7.01 -3.18
N MET A 1211 29.89 -6.05 -2.86
CA MET A 1211 30.09 -4.65 -3.24
C MET A 1211 31.45 -4.11 -2.81
N ILE A 1212 31.92 -4.51 -1.62
CA ILE A 1212 33.20 -4.08 -1.07
C ILE A 1212 34.38 -4.94 -1.60
N GLN A 1213 34.17 -6.22 -1.91
CA GLN A 1213 35.20 -7.11 -2.46
C GLN A 1213 35.53 -6.79 -3.93
N ASP A 1214 34.50 -6.59 -4.74
CA ASP A 1214 34.60 -6.37 -6.19
C ASP A 1214 34.72 -4.87 -6.53
N GLU A 1215 34.77 -3.99 -5.52
CA GLU A 1215 34.78 -2.52 -5.67
C GLU A 1215 33.65 -1.98 -6.59
N VAL A 1216 32.44 -2.53 -6.43
CA VAL A 1216 31.27 -2.17 -7.25
C VAL A 1216 31.00 -0.67 -7.18
N ASN A 1217 30.85 -0.02 -8.34
CA ASN A 1217 30.52 1.40 -8.42
C ASN A 1217 29.08 1.64 -7.95
N VAL A 1218 28.94 2.17 -6.73
CA VAL A 1218 27.66 2.45 -6.06
C VAL A 1218 27.21 3.90 -6.16
N VAL A 1219 27.99 4.78 -6.80
CA VAL A 1219 27.66 6.22 -6.89
C VAL A 1219 26.33 6.39 -7.63
N HIS A 1220 25.45 7.21 -7.08
CA HIS A 1220 24.13 7.44 -7.68
C HIS A 1220 24.27 8.19 -9.02
N PRO A 1221 23.53 7.83 -10.09
CA PRO A 1221 23.69 8.45 -11.41
C PRO A 1221 23.54 9.98 -11.42
N LYS A 1222 22.65 10.54 -10.59
CA LYS A 1222 22.53 12.01 -10.44
C LYS A 1222 23.80 12.66 -9.87
N GLU A 1223 24.48 12.00 -8.93
CA GLU A 1223 25.73 12.51 -8.37
C GLU A 1223 26.88 12.38 -9.37
N GLN A 1224 26.90 11.28 -10.14
CA GLN A 1224 27.84 11.11 -11.25
C GLN A 1224 27.65 12.20 -12.32
N LEU A 1225 26.40 12.50 -12.68
CA LEU A 1225 26.09 13.58 -13.61
C LEU A 1225 26.52 14.95 -13.08
N ASN A 1226 26.28 15.24 -11.80
CA ASN A 1226 26.75 16.48 -11.17
C ASN A 1226 28.28 16.58 -11.19
N ALA A 1227 29.00 15.47 -11.00
CA ALA A 1227 30.45 15.45 -11.11
C ALA A 1227 30.93 15.69 -12.55
N LEU A 1228 30.23 15.11 -13.53
CA LEU A 1228 30.50 15.32 -14.97
C LEU A 1228 30.17 16.74 -15.44
N ALA A 1229 29.26 17.45 -14.76
CA ALA A 1229 28.89 18.82 -15.06
C ALA A 1229 29.97 19.87 -14.72
N GLN A 1230 31.12 19.46 -14.13
CA GLN A 1230 32.29 20.31 -13.87
C GLN A 1230 32.00 21.64 -13.14
N GLY A 1231 30.96 21.67 -12.29
CA GLY A 1231 30.56 22.86 -11.53
C GLY A 1231 29.38 23.65 -12.11
N GLU A 1232 28.88 23.28 -13.29
CA GLU A 1232 27.61 23.80 -13.80
C GLU A 1232 26.40 23.20 -13.07
N ALA A 1233 25.34 24.00 -12.88
CA ALA A 1233 24.14 23.54 -12.20
C ALA A 1233 23.34 22.58 -13.09
N VAL A 1234 23.06 21.38 -12.60
CA VAL A 1234 22.19 20.41 -13.28
C VAL A 1234 20.73 20.63 -12.85
N ARG A 1235 19.83 20.83 -13.81
CA ARG A 1235 18.38 21.01 -13.58
C ARG A 1235 17.59 19.93 -14.30
N TYR A 1236 16.52 19.47 -13.67
CA TYR A 1236 15.59 18.49 -14.22
C TYR A 1236 14.22 19.14 -14.33
N GLU A 1237 13.66 19.16 -15.53
CA GLU A 1237 12.32 19.72 -15.78
C GLU A 1237 11.41 18.61 -16.33
N VAL A 1238 10.20 18.51 -15.78
CA VAL A 1238 9.19 17.56 -16.24
C VAL A 1238 8.15 18.31 -17.05
N THR A 1239 8.03 17.97 -18.33
CA THR A 1239 7.08 18.59 -19.24
C THR A 1239 5.66 18.07 -19.03
N LYS A 1240 4.66 18.83 -19.51
CA LYS A 1240 3.24 18.43 -19.46
C LYS A 1240 2.95 17.11 -20.19
N GLU A 1241 3.81 16.74 -21.14
CA GLU A 1241 3.71 15.50 -21.93
C GLU A 1241 4.34 14.27 -21.25
N ARG A 1242 4.74 14.37 -19.96
CA ARG A 1242 5.44 13.31 -19.22
C ARG A 1242 6.80 12.94 -19.85
N ALA A 1243 7.54 13.95 -20.30
CA ALA A 1243 8.97 13.81 -20.59
C ALA A 1243 9.81 14.54 -19.54
N CYS A 1244 10.99 14.00 -19.22
CA CYS A 1244 11.96 14.67 -18.35
C CYS A 1244 13.11 15.18 -19.21
N GLU A 1245 13.37 16.48 -19.08
CA GLU A 1245 14.45 17.20 -19.72
C GLU A 1245 15.55 17.50 -18.68
N VAL A 1246 16.79 17.25 -19.06
CA VAL A 1246 17.97 17.45 -18.21
C VAL A 1246 18.81 18.55 -18.80
N PHE A 1247 18.97 19.63 -18.03
CA PHE A 1247 19.80 20.77 -18.38
C PHE A 1247 21.09 20.75 -17.57
N VAL A 1248 22.21 21.05 -18.21
CA VAL A 1248 23.48 21.36 -17.55
C VAL A 1248 23.81 22.80 -17.92
N GLY A 1249 23.81 23.69 -16.92
CA GLY A 1249 23.75 25.13 -17.18
C GLY A 1249 22.44 25.51 -17.86
N ASP A 1250 22.53 26.12 -19.04
CA ASP A 1250 21.38 26.46 -19.90
C ASP A 1250 21.22 25.47 -21.08
N ARG A 1251 22.06 24.41 -21.15
CA ARG A 1251 22.07 23.46 -22.27
C ARG A 1251 21.19 22.25 -21.98
N LEU A 1252 20.21 21.97 -22.84
CA LEU A 1252 19.48 20.70 -22.83
C LEU A 1252 20.40 19.56 -23.27
N VAL A 1253 20.66 18.60 -22.38
CA VAL A 1253 21.56 17.46 -22.63
C VAL A 1253 20.79 16.20 -23.00
N ALA A 1254 19.72 15.89 -22.27
CA ALA A 1254 18.90 14.70 -22.52
C ALA A 1254 17.41 14.99 -22.35
N GLN A 1255 16.61 14.23 -23.10
CA GLN A 1255 15.16 14.22 -22.96
C GLN A 1255 14.70 12.76 -23.00
N VAL A 1256 13.96 12.33 -21.98
CA VAL A 1256 13.42 10.96 -21.88
C VAL A 1256 11.91 11.04 -21.72
N GLY A 1257 11.18 10.46 -22.68
CA GLY A 1257 9.72 10.32 -22.63
C GLY A 1257 9.32 9.02 -21.96
N SER A 1258 8.48 9.09 -20.92
CA SER A 1258 7.92 7.90 -20.27
C SER A 1258 6.40 8.01 -20.18
N ARG A 1259 5.69 6.89 -20.39
CA ARG A 1259 4.24 6.84 -20.19
C ARG A 1259 3.86 7.09 -18.72
N ASP A 1260 4.79 6.91 -17.77
CA ASP A 1260 4.51 6.93 -16.32
C ASP A 1260 5.46 7.85 -15.53
N ALA A 1261 4.97 9.03 -15.16
CA ALA A 1261 5.71 10.05 -14.42
C ALA A 1261 6.11 9.66 -12.99
N GLY A 1262 7.39 9.77 -12.62
CA GLY A 1262 7.93 9.47 -11.27
C GLY A 1262 9.46 9.66 -11.14
N ASP A 1263 10.02 9.34 -9.96
CA ASP A 1263 11.47 9.43 -9.63
C ASP A 1263 12.36 8.67 -10.64
N ASP A 1264 11.84 7.59 -11.24
CA ASP A 1264 12.47 6.80 -12.31
C ASP A 1264 12.86 7.66 -13.51
N MET A 1265 12.04 8.67 -13.87
CA MET A 1265 12.31 9.51 -15.04
C MET A 1265 13.54 10.38 -14.84
N HIS A 1266 13.73 10.94 -13.65
CA HIS A 1266 14.93 11.74 -13.36
C HIS A 1266 16.18 10.87 -13.38
N LEU A 1267 16.07 9.61 -12.97
CA LEU A 1267 17.18 8.66 -12.98
C LEU A 1267 17.52 8.21 -14.40
N GLU A 1268 16.51 7.84 -15.19
CA GLU A 1268 16.66 7.49 -16.61
C GLU A 1268 17.25 8.65 -17.41
N ALA A 1269 16.72 9.86 -17.21
CA ALA A 1269 17.22 11.03 -17.89
C ALA A 1269 18.64 11.40 -17.42
N ALA A 1270 19.00 11.16 -16.16
CA ALA A 1270 20.37 11.33 -15.68
C ALA A 1270 21.33 10.35 -16.36
N VAL A 1271 20.97 9.07 -16.46
CA VAL A 1271 21.79 8.04 -17.13
C VAL A 1271 21.97 8.36 -18.63
N GLU A 1272 20.90 8.77 -19.30
CA GLU A 1272 20.94 9.21 -20.71
C GLU A 1272 21.81 10.48 -20.87
N ALA A 1273 21.68 11.45 -19.97
CA ALA A 1273 22.50 12.66 -19.98
C ALA A 1273 23.98 12.35 -19.77
N MET A 1274 24.31 11.43 -18.86
CA MET A 1274 25.69 10.99 -18.65
C MET A 1274 26.27 10.33 -19.91
N ALA A 1275 25.50 9.44 -20.56
CA ALA A 1275 25.93 8.79 -21.80
C ALA A 1275 26.22 9.83 -22.89
N ARG A 1276 25.41 10.89 -22.99
CA ARG A 1276 25.61 11.99 -23.96
C ARG A 1276 26.70 12.99 -23.61
N LEU A 1277 27.12 13.08 -22.35
CA LEU A 1277 28.25 13.92 -21.92
C LEU A 1277 29.58 13.19 -21.97
N THR A 1278 29.54 11.85 -22.01
CA THR A 1278 30.74 11.00 -22.13
C THR A 1278 31.06 10.63 -23.59
N LEU A 1279 30.07 10.70 -24.48
CA LEU A 1279 30.22 10.77 -25.95
C LEU A 1279 30.62 12.18 -26.38
#